data_AF-A0A959HY51-F1
#
_entry.id   AF-A0A959HY51-F1
#
_cell.length_a   1.000
_cell.length_b   1.000
_cell.length_c   1.000
_cell.angle_alpha   90.00
_cell.angle_beta   90.00
_cell.angle_gamma   90.00
#
_symmetry.space_group_name_H-M   'P 1'
#
loop_
_entity.id
_entity.type
_entity.pdbx_description
1 polymer ?
#
loop_
_entity_poly.entity_id
_entity_poly.type
_entity_poly.pdbx_seq_one_letter_code
_entity_poly.pdbx_strand_id
1 'polypeptide(L)'
;ICEGPPGQLWIGAYGGGLNLFNPETGKFKHYQYQPGSPYSLSNDGVKALYKGREGLLWIGTTNGLNVLSSRSSQFQLYLSDPENRNGPSSNAVWSIHQYQPGLLWVGAFNGVLHQLDLATGVFQDVAYKGSTINSVESPIYALWGSRKGGLWVGTFGDGLHYLPNRQGEALHFRYKADSTYSISSDAILSLYEDATGILWVGTHNGLNRYDPANGRFRLFINDPNDPESLSDNVIWDIMESRDGHLWLATNGGLNRFDRESGRFRHYLHDPSNPRSLSYNAVRSVYEDSRGRIWVGTRDGLNRLLPEEETFVSYHTEDGLPSDIVYGILEDAKEQIWVSTSRGLSCLDPNTERFLNFDVQDGLQSSSFNVGAYCKSPFTDRLFFGGDNGFNAFRPEDIRVDSVPPPVAITAIQAFRAGEQKPSRLIRAISRDEELRFSYRDNILTFEFAALSFAKPAKNRYAYRMEGLSDHWVAMGGEHKVTFTNLSPGAYTFRIKGSNGDGVWNEEGAAVRFIIVPPWWQSLWAKGLYLLMLSAILWLIYRWRTRAQRRRIRWQQKELDREKQVSERLRQIDRLKDQFLANTSHELRTPLQGIIGLSEGLHHRLEDPESREDLSMVISSGKRLNSLINDILDFSKLKNFDLELNCKAVELHVLAEIVLRNNRPLIRGKKLQLINSVPDGLPTAEGDENRLQQVLYNLIGNAIKFTEQGHIRIGARETEVSGRKLLEMFVEDTGAGIPQEKQEIIFQEFEQGDGSTTREFSGTGLGLSISKRLVELHGGSMWVKSEIGKGSTFFFTLPISGEKASSALTSRPLAALSPVTPASVETTDGERTEGASGFHHGAGNEADRIRILVVDDEPVNQQVLKNHLSSGFYELVQAMNGEEAMRHLESSRPFDLVLLDVMMPRMSGYEVCHKIREKHLPSELPVIMVTAKNQVEDLVQGLSLGANDYLAKPFSREEFLARIQTHIDLHRIFDVTGRFIPNEFLRSLGRQRITEVELGDFAEREVTVLFSDIRDYTTLSESMTPEQNYRFVNAFHGRLGPIIVKNHGFVNQYLGDAIMSIFPENPVDALRAAIEMQQALRTYNVERHAKGRAPIRIGAGLHSGSLIMGIIGDRKRMDAATISDTVNTASRIESLTKHYGASILLSGDSLDKITDKEAFNLRSLGQVLVKGKRETVGIYECFDGDPPSLIEHKRVTLPKFQAAREHYLAGNFREAMDTFEEVLRANPDDTTVELFLNRIAYILTHGKPEGWTGVEMMEKK
;
A
#
# COMPACT_ATOMS: atom_id res chain seq x y z
N ILE A 1 -15.26 -34.74 40.89
CA ILE A 1 -16.13 -35.78 40.28
C ILE A 1 -17.49 -35.13 40.02
N CYS A 2 -18.13 -35.44 38.90
CA CYS A 2 -19.42 -34.90 38.48
C CYS A 2 -20.26 -36.02 37.86
N GLU A 3 -21.58 -35.93 37.92
CA GLU A 3 -22.48 -36.88 37.24
C GLU A 3 -22.32 -36.78 35.72
N GLY A 4 -22.14 -37.92 35.05
CA GLY A 4 -22.03 -38.05 33.60
C GLY A 4 -23.36 -38.27 32.90
N PRO A 5 -23.34 -38.80 31.66
CA PRO A 5 -24.51 -39.42 31.03
C PRO A 5 -25.15 -40.47 31.96
N PRO A 6 -26.42 -40.86 31.75
CA PRO A 6 -27.13 -41.78 32.64
C PRO A 6 -26.30 -43.01 33.00
N GLY A 7 -26.12 -43.23 34.31
CA GLY A 7 -25.32 -44.34 34.84
C GLY A 7 -23.81 -44.09 34.89
N GLN A 8 -23.24 -43.00 34.37
CA GLN A 8 -21.79 -42.78 34.29
C GLN A 8 -21.29 -41.61 35.16
N LEU A 9 -19.99 -41.56 35.44
CA LEU A 9 -19.35 -40.55 36.30
C LEU A 9 -18.16 -39.86 35.61
N TRP A 10 -18.14 -38.52 35.60
CA TRP A 10 -16.99 -37.72 35.20
C TRP A 10 -16.02 -37.53 36.37
N ILE A 11 -14.75 -37.83 36.15
CA ILE A 11 -13.67 -37.76 37.13
C ILE A 11 -12.51 -36.95 36.54
N GLY A 12 -12.26 -35.77 37.10
CA GLY A 12 -11.05 -34.99 36.81
C GLY A 12 -9.90 -35.50 37.67
N ALA A 13 -8.75 -35.73 37.06
CA ALA A 13 -7.53 -36.14 37.73
C ALA A 13 -6.43 -35.07 37.55
N TYR A 14 -5.53 -34.97 38.53
CA TYR A 14 -4.37 -34.11 38.43
C TYR A 14 -3.28 -34.82 37.64
N GLY A 15 -3.08 -34.43 36.37
CA GLY A 15 -2.11 -35.04 35.45
C GLY A 15 -2.65 -36.25 34.67
N GLY A 16 -3.84 -36.74 35.03
CA GLY A 16 -4.52 -37.84 34.33
C GLY A 16 -5.70 -37.41 33.45
N GLY A 17 -5.90 -36.10 33.25
CA GLY A 17 -6.94 -35.55 32.41
C GLY A 17 -8.36 -35.74 32.96
N LEU A 18 -9.34 -35.77 32.06
CA LEU A 18 -10.76 -36.02 32.34
C LEU A 18 -11.08 -37.48 32.04
N ASN A 19 -11.83 -38.13 32.93
CA ASN A 19 -12.12 -39.55 32.84
C ASN A 19 -13.62 -39.78 32.95
N LEU A 20 -14.20 -40.60 32.06
CA LEU A 20 -15.59 -41.03 32.14
C LEU A 20 -15.64 -42.48 32.58
N PHE A 21 -16.16 -42.71 33.78
CA PHE A 21 -16.29 -44.04 34.37
C PHE A 21 -17.71 -44.56 34.17
N ASN A 22 -17.82 -45.76 33.60
CA ASN A 22 -19.08 -46.50 33.55
C ASN A 22 -19.08 -47.58 34.66
N PRO A 23 -19.83 -47.39 35.77
CA PRO A 23 -19.95 -48.32 36.88
C PRO A 23 -20.55 -49.68 36.51
N GLU A 24 -21.39 -49.77 35.48
CA GLU A 24 -22.00 -51.03 35.05
C GLU A 24 -20.99 -51.95 34.34
N THR A 25 -20.08 -51.35 33.57
CA THR A 25 -19.06 -52.10 32.80
C THR A 25 -17.69 -52.12 33.45
N GLY A 26 -17.47 -51.29 34.48
CA GLY A 26 -16.17 -51.09 35.13
C GLY A 26 -15.11 -50.40 34.23
N LYS A 27 -15.50 -49.89 33.05
CA LYS A 27 -14.56 -49.31 32.08
C LYS A 27 -14.42 -47.80 32.25
N PHE A 28 -13.22 -47.31 31.97
CA PHE A 28 -12.91 -45.89 31.87
C PHE A 28 -12.70 -45.48 30.40
N LYS A 29 -13.19 -44.29 30.05
CA LYS A 29 -12.78 -43.57 28.84
C LYS A 29 -11.98 -42.33 29.26
N HIS A 30 -10.76 -42.22 28.76
CA HIS A 30 -9.80 -41.18 29.14
C HIS A 30 -9.77 -40.06 28.10
N TYR A 31 -9.72 -38.82 28.56
CA TYR A 31 -9.58 -37.60 27.76
C TYR A 31 -8.37 -36.84 28.28
N GLN A 32 -7.34 -36.69 27.44
CA GLN A 32 -6.07 -36.06 27.79
C GLN A 32 -5.77 -34.89 26.84
N TYR A 33 -4.84 -34.04 27.21
CA TYR A 33 -4.28 -33.00 26.35
C TYR A 33 -3.44 -33.63 25.25
N GLN A 34 -3.70 -33.21 24.01
CA GLN A 34 -2.91 -33.59 22.85
C GLN A 34 -2.38 -32.32 22.20
N PRO A 35 -1.04 -32.12 22.14
CA PRO A 35 -0.45 -30.97 21.48
C PRO A 35 -0.94 -30.85 20.03
N GLY A 36 -1.45 -29.67 19.66
CA GLY A 36 -1.96 -29.40 18.31
C GLY A 36 -3.38 -29.86 18.03
N SER A 37 -4.03 -30.61 18.93
CA SER A 37 -5.44 -31.00 18.79
C SER A 37 -6.35 -29.97 19.49
N PRO A 38 -7.14 -29.18 18.73
CA PRO A 38 -8.08 -28.21 19.32
C PRO A 38 -9.26 -28.88 20.02
N TYR A 39 -9.43 -30.20 19.85
CA TYR A 39 -10.51 -31.00 20.44
C TYR A 39 -10.09 -31.72 21.73
N SER A 40 -8.83 -31.58 22.13
CA SER A 40 -8.29 -32.13 23.37
C SER A 40 -8.47 -31.18 24.55
N LEU A 41 -8.23 -31.66 25.77
CA LEU A 41 -8.23 -30.78 26.95
C LEU A 41 -7.11 -29.76 26.85
N SER A 42 -7.32 -28.52 27.28
CA SER A 42 -6.26 -27.50 27.31
C SER A 42 -5.06 -27.87 28.21
N ASN A 43 -5.26 -28.77 29.18
CA ASN A 43 -4.22 -29.33 30.04
C ASN A 43 -4.73 -30.56 30.82
N ASP A 44 -3.84 -31.50 31.16
CA ASP A 44 -4.20 -32.73 31.90
C ASP A 44 -4.46 -32.52 33.40
N GLY A 45 -4.15 -31.36 33.97
CA GLY A 45 -4.44 -31.06 35.36
C GLY A 45 -5.87 -30.52 35.52
N VAL A 46 -6.86 -31.42 35.59
CA VAL A 46 -8.26 -31.01 35.82
C VAL A 46 -8.47 -30.66 37.30
N LYS A 47 -8.80 -29.40 37.58
CA LYS A 47 -9.02 -28.87 38.95
C LYS A 47 -10.49 -28.80 39.34
N ALA A 48 -11.38 -28.52 38.39
CA ALA A 48 -12.79 -28.31 38.66
C ALA A 48 -13.66 -28.89 37.54
N LEU A 49 -14.80 -29.46 37.93
CA LEU A 49 -15.84 -29.91 37.03
C LEU A 49 -17.16 -29.27 37.45
N TYR A 50 -17.89 -28.70 36.50
CA TYR A 50 -19.20 -28.11 36.75
C TYR A 50 -20.17 -28.48 35.63
N LYS A 51 -21.29 -29.12 35.97
CA LYS A 51 -22.37 -29.42 35.04
C LYS A 51 -23.24 -28.17 34.90
N GLY A 52 -23.09 -27.50 33.76
CA GLY A 52 -23.91 -26.36 33.36
C GLY A 52 -25.30 -26.78 32.87
N ARG A 53 -26.05 -25.80 32.39
CA ARG A 53 -27.34 -26.03 31.71
C ARG A 53 -27.10 -26.73 30.36
N GLU A 54 -28.15 -27.30 29.77
CA GLU A 54 -28.15 -27.90 28.42
C GLU A 54 -27.22 -29.13 28.20
N GLY A 55 -26.66 -29.71 29.27
CA GLY A 55 -25.74 -30.85 29.16
C GLY A 55 -24.28 -30.44 28.92
N LEU A 56 -23.95 -29.17 29.13
CA LEU A 56 -22.56 -28.69 29.08
C LEU A 56 -21.82 -29.06 30.37
N LEU A 57 -20.67 -29.69 30.24
CA LEU A 57 -19.70 -29.91 31.30
C LEU A 57 -18.56 -28.90 31.15
N TRP A 58 -18.46 -27.98 32.10
CA TRP A 58 -17.35 -27.06 32.22
C TRP A 58 -16.21 -27.72 33.00
N ILE A 59 -15.00 -27.65 32.45
CA ILE A 59 -13.81 -28.34 32.94
C ILE A 59 -12.72 -27.29 33.14
N GLY A 60 -12.50 -26.89 34.39
CA GLY A 60 -11.40 -26.00 34.76
C GLY A 60 -10.12 -26.80 34.88
N THR A 61 -9.12 -26.50 34.06
CA THR A 61 -7.79 -27.11 34.13
C THR A 61 -6.77 -26.17 34.74
N THR A 62 -5.54 -26.63 34.97
CA THR A 62 -4.41 -25.80 35.41
C THR A 62 -4.13 -24.65 34.45
N ASN A 63 -4.44 -24.83 33.16
CA ASN A 63 -4.14 -23.88 32.10
C ASN A 63 -5.33 -23.76 31.15
N GLY A 64 -6.41 -23.13 31.61
CA GLY A 64 -7.58 -22.78 30.80
C GLY A 64 -8.87 -23.46 31.23
N LEU A 65 -9.95 -23.03 30.57
CA LEU A 65 -11.32 -23.50 30.78
C LEU A 65 -11.77 -24.23 29.53
N ASN A 66 -12.21 -25.49 29.69
CA ASN A 66 -12.73 -26.30 28.60
C ASN A 66 -14.24 -26.50 28.79
N VAL A 67 -14.95 -26.64 27.69
CA VAL A 67 -16.37 -27.00 27.67
C VAL A 67 -16.50 -28.28 26.88
N LEU A 68 -17.11 -29.28 27.49
CA LEU A 68 -17.51 -30.51 26.84
C LEU A 68 -19.03 -30.54 26.81
N SER A 69 -19.63 -30.58 25.63
CA SER A 69 -21.06 -30.81 25.53
C SER A 69 -21.35 -32.31 25.57
N SER A 70 -22.27 -32.76 26.43
CA SER A 70 -22.80 -34.13 26.33
C SER A 70 -23.52 -34.37 24.99
N ARG A 71 -23.82 -33.29 24.25
CA ARG A 71 -24.40 -33.32 22.90
C ARG A 71 -23.36 -33.25 21.78
N SER A 72 -22.05 -33.04 22.04
CA SER A 72 -21.03 -32.90 20.96
C SER A 72 -20.46 -34.23 20.46
N SER A 73 -20.93 -35.37 20.96
CA SER A 73 -20.64 -36.69 20.38
C SER A 73 -21.66 -37.06 19.30
N GLN A 74 -22.05 -36.12 18.42
CA GLN A 74 -23.08 -36.36 17.38
C GLN A 74 -22.54 -37.26 16.27
N PHE A 75 -21.25 -37.12 15.97
CA PHE A 75 -20.56 -37.90 14.95
C PHE A 75 -19.44 -38.70 15.61
N GLN A 76 -19.49 -40.03 15.47
CA GLN A 76 -18.39 -40.89 15.84
C GLN A 76 -17.31 -40.74 14.76
N LEU A 77 -16.13 -40.30 15.17
CA LEU A 77 -15.03 -39.98 14.27
C LEU A 77 -13.94 -41.05 14.35
N TYR A 78 -13.51 -41.55 13.19
CA TYR A 78 -12.41 -42.50 13.05
C TYR A 78 -11.27 -41.84 12.26
N LEU A 79 -10.16 -41.50 12.92
CA LEU A 79 -8.97 -40.84 12.36
C LEU A 79 -7.79 -41.80 12.28
N SER A 80 -6.86 -41.58 11.35
CA SER A 80 -5.57 -42.29 11.36
C SER A 80 -4.73 -41.82 12.55
N ASP A 81 -4.23 -42.76 13.35
CA ASP A 81 -3.31 -42.50 14.46
C ASP A 81 -2.07 -43.41 14.28
N PRO A 82 -0.88 -42.84 14.05
CA PRO A 82 0.36 -43.61 13.91
C PRO A 82 0.73 -44.41 15.16
N GLU A 83 0.29 -43.97 16.35
CA GLU A 83 0.61 -44.60 17.63
C GLU A 83 -0.48 -45.59 18.09
N ASN A 84 -1.69 -45.53 17.51
CA ASN A 84 -2.84 -46.33 17.92
C ASN A 84 -3.59 -46.94 16.73
N ARG A 85 -3.64 -48.28 16.64
CA ARG A 85 -4.33 -49.03 15.57
C ARG A 85 -5.87 -48.94 15.58
N ASN A 86 -6.45 -47.96 16.26
CA ASN A 86 -7.90 -47.76 16.34
C ASN A 86 -8.46 -46.88 15.21
N GLY A 87 -7.72 -46.74 14.11
CA GLY A 87 -8.03 -45.89 12.97
C GLY A 87 -7.52 -46.46 11.64
N PRO A 88 -8.00 -45.92 10.49
CA PRO A 88 -7.52 -46.33 9.19
C PRO A 88 -6.03 -46.00 9.01
N SER A 89 -5.31 -46.78 8.17
CA SER A 89 -3.87 -46.56 7.90
C SER A 89 -3.58 -45.28 7.11
N SER A 90 -4.60 -44.65 6.53
CA SER A 90 -4.52 -43.35 5.88
C SER A 90 -5.76 -42.54 6.22
N ASN A 91 -5.57 -41.24 6.34
CA ASN A 91 -6.60 -40.26 6.57
C ASN A 91 -7.54 -40.11 5.35
N ALA A 92 -7.09 -40.37 4.13
CA ALA A 92 -7.95 -40.23 2.96
C ALA A 92 -8.77 -41.52 2.72
N VAL A 93 -10.04 -41.50 3.12
CA VAL A 93 -11.01 -42.60 2.90
C VAL A 93 -11.82 -42.33 1.64
N TRP A 94 -11.82 -43.28 0.71
CA TRP A 94 -12.44 -43.12 -0.62
C TRP A 94 -13.59 -44.08 -0.88
N SER A 95 -13.69 -45.17 -0.14
CA SER A 95 -14.81 -46.10 -0.26
C SER A 95 -15.15 -46.71 1.09
N ILE A 96 -16.44 -46.88 1.34
CA ILE A 96 -16.97 -47.50 2.55
C ILE A 96 -18.12 -48.41 2.12
N HIS A 97 -18.13 -49.65 2.60
CA HIS A 97 -19.22 -50.56 2.29
C HIS A 97 -19.48 -51.56 3.42
N GLN A 98 -20.75 -51.80 3.72
CA GLN A 98 -21.20 -52.82 4.67
C GLN A 98 -22.15 -53.79 3.99
N TYR A 99 -21.72 -55.04 3.85
CA TYR A 99 -22.56 -56.15 3.38
C TYR A 99 -22.72 -57.28 4.42
N GLN A 100 -21.94 -57.24 5.51
CA GLN A 100 -22.00 -58.20 6.61
C GLN A 100 -22.35 -57.51 7.94
N PRO A 101 -23.16 -58.15 8.79
CA PRO A 101 -23.51 -57.59 10.09
C PRO A 101 -22.25 -57.47 10.97
N GLY A 102 -22.10 -56.33 11.65
CA GLY A 102 -20.99 -56.06 12.57
C GLY A 102 -19.66 -55.73 11.90
N LEU A 103 -19.57 -55.81 10.57
CA LEU A 103 -18.34 -55.57 9.83
C LEU A 103 -18.48 -54.42 8.83
N LEU A 104 -17.49 -53.53 8.79
CA LEU A 104 -17.42 -52.44 7.82
C LEU A 104 -16.11 -52.56 7.03
N TRP A 105 -16.21 -52.49 5.71
CA TRP A 105 -15.04 -52.45 4.83
C TRP A 105 -14.75 -51.00 4.45
N VAL A 106 -13.48 -50.60 4.57
CA VAL A 106 -13.03 -49.23 4.34
C VAL A 106 -11.83 -49.25 3.42
N GLY A 107 -11.96 -48.63 2.25
CA GLY A 107 -10.90 -48.48 1.27
C GLY A 107 -10.21 -47.13 1.40
N ALA A 108 -8.89 -47.17 1.55
CA ALA A 108 -8.05 -45.98 1.71
C ALA A 108 -7.34 -45.57 0.41
N PHE A 109 -6.91 -44.31 0.34
CA PHE A 109 -6.20 -43.75 -0.81
C PHE A 109 -4.85 -44.43 -1.09
N ASN A 110 -4.16 -44.92 -0.06
CA ASN A 110 -2.87 -45.62 -0.19
C ASN A 110 -3.01 -47.06 -0.69
N GLY A 111 -4.21 -47.50 -1.08
CA GLY A 111 -4.47 -48.87 -1.56
C GLY A 111 -4.60 -49.91 -0.47
N VAL A 112 -4.73 -49.49 0.79
CA VAL A 112 -4.99 -50.39 1.91
C VAL A 112 -6.50 -50.57 2.11
N LEU A 113 -6.93 -51.83 2.14
CA LEU A 113 -8.27 -52.27 2.48
C LEU A 113 -8.33 -52.67 3.95
N HIS A 114 -9.16 -51.95 4.69
CA HIS A 114 -9.40 -52.16 6.11
C HIS A 114 -10.70 -52.91 6.35
N GLN A 115 -10.65 -53.81 7.32
CA GLN A 115 -11.82 -54.46 7.92
C GLN A 115 -12.00 -53.91 9.33
N LEU A 116 -13.11 -53.20 9.58
CA LEU A 116 -13.47 -52.66 10.89
C LEU A 116 -14.55 -53.50 11.55
N ASP A 117 -14.26 -54.03 12.73
CA ASP A 117 -15.26 -54.61 13.61
C ASP A 117 -16.01 -53.48 14.35
N LEU A 118 -17.30 -53.34 14.09
CA LEU A 118 -18.12 -52.24 14.62
C LEU A 118 -18.44 -52.39 16.12
N ALA A 119 -18.29 -53.58 16.70
CA ALA A 119 -18.53 -53.81 18.12
C ALA A 119 -17.31 -53.46 18.97
N THR A 120 -16.12 -53.76 18.48
CA THR A 120 -14.84 -53.53 19.18
C THR A 120 -14.15 -52.22 18.76
N GLY A 121 -14.42 -51.72 17.56
CA GLY A 121 -13.77 -50.55 16.98
C GLY A 121 -12.36 -50.83 16.42
N VAL A 122 -11.97 -52.10 16.28
CA VAL A 122 -10.62 -52.51 15.88
C VAL A 122 -10.53 -52.65 14.36
N PHE A 123 -9.48 -52.06 13.77
CA PHE A 123 -9.14 -52.21 12.35
C PHE A 123 -8.22 -53.41 12.14
N GLN A 124 -8.47 -54.16 11.06
CA GLN A 124 -7.66 -55.29 10.62
C GLN A 124 -7.35 -55.16 9.13
N ASP A 125 -6.07 -55.32 8.78
CA ASP A 125 -5.61 -55.38 7.39
C ASP A 125 -5.68 -56.84 6.92
N VAL A 126 -6.41 -57.12 5.84
CA VAL A 126 -6.58 -58.49 5.31
C VAL A 126 -5.84 -58.65 3.99
N ALA A 127 -4.81 -59.51 3.97
CA ALA A 127 -4.10 -59.86 2.74
C ALA A 127 -4.71 -61.12 2.10
N TYR A 128 -4.90 -61.09 0.78
CA TYR A 128 -5.43 -62.22 0.00
C TYR A 128 -4.38 -62.74 -0.98
N LYS A 129 -4.22 -64.07 -1.03
CA LYS A 129 -3.35 -64.70 -2.03
C LYS A 129 -3.94 -64.51 -3.43
N GLY A 130 -3.13 -64.03 -4.36
CA GLY A 130 -3.56 -63.73 -5.74
C GLY A 130 -4.09 -62.31 -5.95
N SER A 131 -4.11 -61.46 -4.90
CA SER A 131 -4.45 -60.04 -5.02
C SER A 131 -3.25 -59.17 -4.68
N THR A 132 -3.16 -58.02 -5.34
CA THR A 132 -2.20 -56.94 -5.09
C THR A 132 -2.71 -55.92 -4.07
N ILE A 133 -3.95 -56.06 -3.58
CA ILE A 133 -4.50 -55.22 -2.51
C ILE A 133 -3.60 -55.29 -1.28
N ASN A 134 -3.38 -54.14 -0.63
CA ASN A 134 -2.41 -53.92 0.46
C ASN A 134 -0.93 -54.06 0.08
N SER A 135 -0.60 -54.38 -1.17
CA SER A 135 0.79 -54.53 -1.66
C SER A 135 1.18 -53.46 -2.69
N VAL A 136 0.21 -52.91 -3.41
CA VAL A 136 0.39 -51.84 -4.39
C VAL A 136 -0.34 -50.59 -3.93
N GLU A 137 0.33 -49.44 -4.02
CA GLU A 137 -0.27 -48.14 -3.74
C GLU A 137 -1.22 -47.74 -4.88
N SER A 138 -2.45 -48.23 -4.83
CA SER A 138 -3.52 -47.90 -5.78
C SER A 138 -4.80 -47.58 -5.02
N PRO A 139 -5.31 -46.33 -5.07
CA PRO A 139 -6.50 -45.93 -4.32
C PRO A 139 -7.70 -46.84 -4.55
N ILE A 140 -8.39 -47.21 -3.47
CA ILE A 140 -9.61 -48.03 -3.54
C ILE A 140 -10.84 -47.12 -3.63
N TYR A 141 -11.40 -46.99 -4.82
CA TYR A 141 -12.50 -46.08 -5.14
C TYR A 141 -13.88 -46.73 -4.99
N ALA A 142 -13.98 -48.04 -5.15
CA ALA A 142 -15.26 -48.74 -5.11
C ALA A 142 -15.19 -50.05 -4.33
N LEU A 143 -16.19 -50.30 -3.51
CA LEU A 143 -16.36 -51.54 -2.75
C LEU A 143 -17.78 -52.03 -2.91
N TRP A 144 -17.94 -53.32 -3.18
CA TRP A 144 -19.26 -53.92 -3.30
C TRP A 144 -19.29 -55.36 -2.77
N GLY A 145 -20.17 -55.65 -1.83
CA GLY A 145 -20.38 -57.00 -1.30
C GLY A 145 -21.19 -57.84 -2.28
N SER A 146 -20.66 -58.98 -2.70
CA SER A 146 -21.38 -59.82 -3.65
C SER A 146 -22.51 -60.61 -2.98
N ARG A 147 -23.65 -60.73 -3.66
CA ARG A 147 -24.78 -61.59 -3.23
C ARG A 147 -24.37 -63.06 -3.13
N LYS A 148 -23.37 -63.49 -3.90
CA LYS A 148 -22.81 -64.85 -3.88
C LYS A 148 -21.77 -65.07 -2.78
N GLY A 149 -21.42 -64.01 -2.04
CA GLY A 149 -20.47 -64.02 -0.93
C GLY A 149 -19.04 -63.73 -1.37
N GLY A 150 -18.50 -62.63 -0.86
CA GLY A 150 -17.19 -62.09 -1.20
C GLY A 150 -17.28 -60.58 -1.35
N LEU A 151 -16.17 -59.94 -1.67
CA LEU A 151 -16.07 -58.49 -1.84
C LEU A 151 -15.44 -58.17 -3.19
N TRP A 152 -16.13 -57.38 -4.00
CA TRP A 152 -15.56 -56.73 -5.16
C TRP A 152 -14.86 -55.44 -4.74
N VAL A 153 -13.64 -55.25 -5.24
CA VAL A 153 -12.79 -54.11 -4.91
C VAL A 153 -12.30 -53.47 -6.21
N GLY A 154 -12.75 -52.24 -6.46
CA GLY A 154 -12.35 -51.43 -7.59
C GLY A 154 -11.27 -50.43 -7.18
N THR A 155 -10.19 -50.37 -7.96
CA THR A 155 -9.06 -49.46 -7.72
C THR A 155 -8.90 -48.46 -8.87
N PHE A 156 -8.21 -47.35 -8.64
CA PHE A 156 -8.01 -46.31 -9.67
C PHE A 156 -6.91 -46.63 -10.69
N GLY A 157 -6.00 -47.58 -10.41
CA GLY A 157 -4.90 -47.92 -11.33
C GLY A 157 -4.50 -49.39 -11.38
N ASP A 158 -5.17 -50.24 -10.61
CA ASP A 158 -4.85 -51.66 -10.51
C ASP A 158 -6.04 -52.55 -10.92
N GLY A 159 -7.07 -51.97 -11.54
CA GLY A 159 -8.22 -52.71 -12.05
C GLY A 159 -9.15 -53.22 -10.95
N LEU A 160 -9.80 -54.34 -11.23
CA LEU A 160 -10.89 -54.92 -10.43
C LEU A 160 -10.45 -56.22 -9.75
N HIS A 161 -10.74 -56.35 -8.46
CA HIS A 161 -10.46 -57.53 -7.66
C HIS A 161 -11.75 -58.16 -7.12
N TYR A 162 -11.76 -59.49 -7.02
CA TYR A 162 -12.78 -60.23 -6.28
C TYR A 162 -12.12 -61.02 -5.14
N LEU A 163 -12.54 -60.72 -3.91
CA LEU A 163 -12.02 -61.30 -2.68
C LEU A 163 -13.07 -62.26 -2.07
N PRO A 164 -12.89 -63.59 -2.15
CA PRO A 164 -13.86 -64.55 -1.65
C PRO A 164 -13.88 -64.61 -0.10
N ASN A 165 -15.07 -64.83 0.48
CA ASN A 165 -15.25 -64.95 1.96
C ASN A 165 -14.62 -66.22 2.58
N ARG A 166 -14.29 -67.24 1.77
CA ARG A 166 -13.70 -68.53 2.20
C ARG A 166 -12.29 -68.65 1.62
N GLN A 167 -11.43 -69.50 2.21
CA GLN A 167 -10.10 -69.79 1.67
C GLN A 167 -10.20 -70.15 0.17
N GLY A 168 -9.76 -69.20 -0.67
CA GLY A 168 -9.81 -69.23 -2.12
C GLY A 168 -8.89 -68.12 -2.65
N GLU A 169 -8.37 -68.31 -3.86
CA GLU A 169 -7.52 -67.29 -4.49
C GLU A 169 -8.39 -66.12 -4.97
N ALA A 170 -7.89 -64.90 -4.77
CA ALA A 170 -8.53 -63.71 -5.30
C ALA A 170 -8.47 -63.70 -6.83
N LEU A 171 -9.51 -63.17 -7.48
CA LEU A 171 -9.50 -62.94 -8.92
C LEU A 171 -9.11 -61.49 -9.20
N HIS A 172 -8.23 -61.29 -10.18
CA HIS A 172 -7.73 -59.98 -10.59
C HIS A 172 -7.99 -59.77 -12.08
N PHE A 173 -8.74 -58.72 -12.40
CA PHE A 173 -9.09 -58.33 -13.76
C PHE A 173 -8.42 -57.00 -14.09
N ARG A 174 -7.61 -57.00 -15.15
CA ARG A 174 -6.93 -55.80 -15.69
C ARG A 174 -7.35 -55.52 -17.13
N TYR A 175 -7.25 -54.25 -17.52
CA TYR A 175 -7.47 -53.80 -18.88
C TYR A 175 -6.45 -54.43 -19.83
N LYS A 176 -6.95 -54.89 -20.98
CA LYS A 176 -6.14 -55.42 -22.07
C LYS A 176 -6.53 -54.76 -23.38
N ALA A 177 -5.63 -53.96 -23.94
CA ALA A 177 -5.90 -53.18 -25.16
C ALA A 177 -6.26 -54.04 -26.38
N ASP A 178 -5.84 -55.30 -26.40
CA ASP A 178 -6.10 -56.27 -27.47
C ASP A 178 -7.41 -57.06 -27.28
N SER A 179 -8.17 -56.82 -26.20
CA SER A 179 -9.37 -57.58 -25.86
C SER A 179 -10.58 -56.70 -25.53
N THR A 180 -11.60 -56.78 -26.38
CA THR A 180 -12.94 -56.21 -26.13
C THR A 180 -13.74 -56.95 -25.05
N TYR A 181 -13.19 -58.05 -24.51
CA TYR A 181 -13.78 -58.84 -23.43
C TYR A 181 -13.15 -58.57 -22.06
N SER A 182 -12.17 -57.66 -21.98
CA SER A 182 -11.59 -57.18 -20.72
C SER A 182 -12.34 -55.94 -20.20
N ILE A 183 -12.08 -55.54 -18.94
CA ILE A 183 -12.54 -54.25 -18.43
C ILE A 183 -11.98 -53.11 -19.29
N SER A 184 -12.72 -52.02 -19.51
CA SER A 184 -12.30 -50.96 -20.43
C SER A 184 -11.27 -49.96 -19.89
N SER A 185 -10.96 -50.02 -18.59
CA SER A 185 -9.90 -49.24 -17.93
C SER A 185 -9.54 -49.88 -16.60
N ASP A 186 -8.29 -49.72 -16.16
CA ASP A 186 -7.84 -50.10 -14.82
C ASP A 186 -8.29 -49.10 -13.73
N ALA A 187 -8.90 -47.98 -14.12
CA ALA A 187 -9.51 -47.00 -13.23
C ALA A 187 -10.99 -47.30 -13.01
N ILE A 188 -11.27 -48.09 -11.98
CA ILE A 188 -12.61 -48.46 -11.54
C ILE A 188 -13.14 -47.39 -10.58
N LEU A 189 -14.29 -46.81 -10.91
CA LEU A 189 -14.88 -45.70 -10.16
C LEU A 189 -16.13 -46.10 -9.38
N SER A 190 -16.91 -47.05 -9.91
CA SER A 190 -18.15 -47.51 -9.30
C SER A 190 -18.39 -49.00 -9.58
N LEU A 191 -19.07 -49.66 -8.64
CA LEU A 191 -19.42 -51.07 -8.71
C LEU A 191 -20.85 -51.24 -8.23
N TYR A 192 -21.64 -52.00 -8.97
CA TYR A 192 -23.01 -52.30 -8.59
C TYR A 192 -23.41 -53.69 -9.06
N GLU A 193 -23.91 -54.54 -8.15
CA GLU A 193 -24.49 -55.84 -8.51
C GLU A 193 -26.01 -55.72 -8.52
N ASP A 194 -26.60 -55.90 -9.71
CA ASP A 194 -28.04 -55.75 -9.88
C ASP A 194 -28.87 -56.87 -9.22
N ALA A 195 -30.19 -56.71 -9.24
CA ALA A 195 -31.13 -57.68 -8.69
C ALA A 195 -31.01 -59.08 -9.33
N THR A 196 -30.46 -59.20 -10.54
CA THR A 196 -30.25 -60.47 -11.26
C THR A 196 -28.91 -61.13 -10.91
N GLY A 197 -28.04 -60.44 -10.17
CA GLY A 197 -26.70 -60.91 -9.80
C GLY A 197 -25.65 -60.67 -10.88
N ILE A 198 -25.90 -59.73 -11.80
CA ILE A 198 -24.93 -59.25 -12.79
C ILE A 198 -24.17 -58.07 -12.19
N LEU A 199 -22.85 -58.10 -12.30
CA LEU A 199 -21.99 -57.00 -11.87
C LEU A 199 -21.82 -55.98 -13.00
N TRP A 200 -22.12 -54.73 -12.68
CA TRP A 200 -21.85 -53.56 -13.49
C TRP A 200 -20.66 -52.82 -12.92
N VAL A 201 -19.72 -52.49 -13.80
CA VAL A 201 -18.43 -51.89 -13.47
C VAL A 201 -18.29 -50.58 -14.22
N GLY A 202 -18.42 -49.48 -13.50
CA GLY A 202 -18.21 -48.14 -14.01
C GLY A 202 -16.73 -47.81 -13.97
N THR A 203 -16.20 -47.36 -15.11
CA THR A 203 -14.78 -47.04 -15.24
C THR A 203 -14.59 -45.62 -15.73
N HIS A 204 -13.33 -45.17 -15.81
CA HIS A 204 -12.98 -43.90 -16.46
C HIS A 204 -13.16 -43.93 -17.99
N ASN A 205 -13.45 -45.09 -18.58
CA ASN A 205 -13.58 -45.27 -20.03
C ASN A 205 -14.73 -46.23 -20.41
N GLY A 206 -15.91 -46.01 -19.84
CA GLY A 206 -17.16 -46.68 -20.19
C GLY A 206 -17.71 -47.58 -19.09
N LEU A 207 -18.88 -48.14 -19.38
CA LEU A 207 -19.60 -49.08 -18.52
C LEU A 207 -19.33 -50.51 -18.98
N ASN A 208 -18.93 -51.39 -18.05
CA ASN A 208 -18.68 -52.79 -18.34
C ASN A 208 -19.70 -53.67 -17.61
N ARG A 209 -20.30 -54.61 -18.33
CA ARG A 209 -21.18 -55.64 -17.78
C ARG A 209 -20.43 -56.97 -17.69
N TYR A 210 -20.29 -57.51 -16.48
CA TYR A 210 -19.60 -58.76 -16.25
C TYR A 210 -20.51 -59.97 -16.50
N ASP A 211 -20.06 -60.89 -17.35
CA ASP A 211 -20.70 -62.20 -17.55
C ASP A 211 -19.96 -63.28 -16.73
N PRO A 212 -20.56 -63.76 -15.62
CA PRO A 212 -19.91 -64.74 -14.75
C PRO A 212 -19.78 -66.12 -15.40
N ALA A 213 -20.52 -66.44 -16.47
CA ALA A 213 -20.48 -67.77 -17.08
C ALA A 213 -19.18 -68.05 -17.84
N ASN A 214 -18.57 -67.00 -18.41
CA ASN A 214 -17.36 -67.09 -19.22
C ASN A 214 -16.25 -66.12 -18.77
N GLY A 215 -16.49 -65.31 -17.74
CA GLY A 215 -15.53 -64.36 -17.19
C GLY A 215 -15.22 -63.18 -18.10
N ARG A 216 -16.13 -62.82 -19.02
CA ARG A 216 -15.94 -61.74 -20.00
C ARG A 216 -16.74 -60.49 -19.63
N PHE A 217 -16.28 -59.35 -20.14
CA PHE A 217 -16.97 -58.07 -20.01
C PHE A 217 -17.59 -57.66 -21.35
N ARG A 218 -18.79 -57.08 -21.29
CA ARG A 218 -19.41 -56.36 -22.41
C ARG A 218 -19.31 -54.87 -22.14
N LEU A 219 -18.71 -54.15 -23.08
CA LEU A 219 -18.47 -52.72 -23.00
C LEU A 219 -19.61 -51.89 -23.62
N PHE A 220 -19.99 -50.81 -22.95
CA PHE A 220 -20.81 -49.71 -23.45
C PHE A 220 -19.99 -48.41 -23.36
N ILE A 221 -19.93 -47.64 -24.45
CA ILE A 221 -19.21 -46.36 -24.54
C ILE A 221 -20.11 -45.28 -25.15
N ASN A 222 -19.71 -44.03 -24.97
CA ASN A 222 -20.25 -42.87 -25.69
C ASN A 222 -19.88 -42.98 -27.17
N ASP A 223 -20.88 -42.86 -28.03
CA ASP A 223 -20.74 -42.57 -29.45
C ASP A 223 -21.43 -41.22 -29.74
N PRO A 224 -20.67 -40.17 -30.11
CA PRO A 224 -21.23 -38.85 -30.40
C PRO A 224 -22.28 -38.82 -31.53
N ASN A 225 -22.32 -39.87 -32.37
CA ASN A 225 -23.28 -39.98 -33.47
C ASN A 225 -24.55 -40.75 -33.08
N ASP A 226 -24.57 -41.39 -31.91
CA ASP A 226 -25.70 -42.15 -31.41
C ASP A 226 -26.24 -41.51 -30.12
N PRO A 227 -27.37 -40.77 -30.18
CA PRO A 227 -27.97 -40.15 -29.01
C PRO A 227 -28.53 -41.18 -28.02
N GLU A 228 -28.64 -42.46 -28.40
CA GLU A 228 -29.07 -43.55 -27.52
C GLU A 228 -27.87 -44.31 -26.88
N SER A 229 -26.63 -43.84 -27.09
CA SER A 229 -25.39 -44.33 -26.44
C SER A 229 -25.13 -43.64 -25.10
N LEU A 230 -24.02 -43.90 -24.40
CA LEU A 230 -23.71 -43.19 -23.14
C LEU A 230 -23.43 -41.69 -23.38
N SER A 231 -23.88 -40.80 -22.49
CA SER A 231 -23.60 -39.37 -22.63
C SER A 231 -22.14 -38.98 -22.32
N ASP A 232 -21.40 -39.79 -21.56
CA ASP A 232 -19.97 -39.64 -21.28
C ASP A 232 -19.39 -40.98 -20.78
N ASN A 233 -18.09 -41.19 -20.97
CA ASN A 233 -17.42 -42.44 -20.64
C ASN A 233 -17.02 -42.57 -19.16
N VAL A 234 -16.98 -41.49 -18.39
CA VAL A 234 -16.56 -41.53 -16.97
C VAL A 234 -17.79 -41.82 -16.11
N ILE A 235 -17.86 -43.04 -15.56
CA ILE A 235 -19.03 -43.50 -14.79
C ILE A 235 -18.76 -43.40 -13.28
N TRP A 236 -19.26 -42.35 -12.64
CA TRP A 236 -19.02 -42.06 -11.22
C TRP A 236 -19.86 -42.89 -10.26
N ASP A 237 -21.09 -43.21 -10.64
CA ASP A 237 -22.03 -43.93 -9.79
C ASP A 237 -23.03 -44.73 -10.62
N ILE A 238 -23.51 -45.84 -10.06
CA ILE A 238 -24.45 -46.76 -10.69
C ILE A 238 -25.50 -47.15 -9.65
N MET A 239 -26.76 -46.96 -10.00
CA MET A 239 -27.89 -47.34 -9.15
C MET A 239 -28.98 -48.02 -9.98
N GLU A 240 -29.58 -49.08 -9.44
CA GLU A 240 -30.81 -49.65 -9.99
C GLU A 240 -32.00 -49.06 -9.26
N SER A 241 -32.94 -48.47 -10.00
CA SER A 241 -34.20 -48.02 -9.43
C SER A 241 -35.17 -49.19 -9.28
N ARG A 242 -36.18 -49.02 -8.42
CA ARG A 242 -37.21 -50.05 -8.11
C ARG A 242 -38.01 -50.52 -9.32
N ASP A 243 -38.11 -49.68 -10.35
CA ASP A 243 -38.73 -49.99 -11.64
C ASP A 243 -37.83 -50.81 -12.58
N GLY A 244 -36.60 -51.14 -12.15
CA GLY A 244 -35.66 -52.00 -12.87
C GLY A 244 -34.72 -51.29 -13.84
N HIS A 245 -34.82 -49.96 -13.96
CA HIS A 245 -33.88 -49.17 -14.77
C HIS A 245 -32.54 -48.99 -14.05
N LEU A 246 -31.46 -48.88 -14.83
CA LEU A 246 -30.15 -48.49 -14.29
C LEU A 246 -29.93 -47.00 -14.53
N TRP A 247 -29.56 -46.28 -13.48
CA TRP A 247 -29.18 -44.88 -13.51
C TRP A 247 -27.68 -44.75 -13.35
N LEU A 248 -27.07 -43.93 -14.21
CA LEU A 248 -25.62 -43.76 -14.28
C LEU A 248 -25.28 -42.28 -14.15
N ALA A 249 -24.44 -41.96 -13.17
CA ALA A 249 -23.86 -40.63 -13.02
C ALA A 249 -22.61 -40.51 -13.90
N THR A 250 -22.58 -39.54 -14.80
CA THR A 250 -21.42 -39.30 -15.68
C THR A 250 -20.97 -37.84 -15.67
N ASN A 251 -19.83 -37.51 -16.29
CA ASN A 251 -19.43 -36.11 -16.45
C ASN A 251 -20.30 -35.33 -17.46
N GLY A 252 -21.02 -36.06 -18.33
CA GLY A 252 -21.87 -35.51 -19.39
C GLY A 252 -23.35 -35.65 -19.10
N GLY A 253 -23.77 -35.70 -17.84
CA GLY A 253 -25.16 -35.75 -17.41
C GLY A 253 -25.56 -37.05 -16.71
N LEU A 254 -26.87 -37.18 -16.48
CA LEU A 254 -27.46 -38.39 -15.91
C LEU A 254 -27.98 -39.28 -17.04
N ASN A 255 -27.68 -40.58 -16.98
CA ASN A 255 -28.13 -41.54 -17.98
C ASN A 255 -29.09 -42.56 -17.35
N ARG A 256 -30.24 -42.80 -17.98
CA ARG A 256 -31.13 -43.93 -17.66
C ARG A 256 -30.95 -45.00 -18.73
N PHE A 257 -30.52 -46.18 -18.31
CA PHE A 257 -30.32 -47.35 -19.18
C PHE A 257 -31.51 -48.30 -19.08
N ASP A 258 -32.10 -48.57 -20.24
CA ASP A 258 -33.13 -49.59 -20.44
C ASP A 258 -32.45 -50.92 -20.77
N ARG A 259 -32.68 -51.93 -19.92
CA ARG A 259 -32.07 -53.24 -20.04
C ARG A 259 -32.62 -54.08 -21.18
N GLU A 260 -33.89 -53.90 -21.54
CA GLU A 260 -34.54 -54.68 -22.59
C GLU A 260 -34.05 -54.23 -23.95
N SER A 261 -34.05 -52.91 -24.18
CA SER A 261 -33.62 -52.34 -25.44
C SER A 261 -32.10 -52.15 -25.53
N GLY A 262 -31.41 -52.09 -24.40
CA GLY A 262 -29.96 -51.87 -24.34
C GLY A 262 -29.56 -50.42 -24.68
N ARG A 263 -30.46 -49.47 -24.47
CA ARG A 263 -30.34 -48.07 -24.89
C ARG A 263 -30.32 -47.11 -23.70
N PHE A 264 -29.72 -45.94 -23.91
CA PHE A 264 -29.57 -44.90 -22.90
C PHE A 264 -30.45 -43.69 -23.22
N ARG A 265 -30.99 -43.08 -22.18
CA ARG A 265 -31.66 -41.78 -22.24
C ARG A 265 -30.91 -40.79 -21.36
N HIS A 266 -30.63 -39.59 -21.89
CA HIS A 266 -29.84 -38.58 -21.19
C HIS A 266 -30.70 -37.49 -20.56
N TYR A 267 -30.26 -37.01 -19.41
CA TYR A 267 -30.74 -35.77 -18.79
C TYR A 267 -29.54 -34.84 -18.64
N LEU A 268 -29.60 -33.70 -19.34
CA LEU A 268 -28.52 -32.72 -19.45
C LEU A 268 -28.93 -31.39 -18.80
N HIS A 269 -27.92 -30.61 -18.42
CA HIS A 269 -28.06 -29.23 -18.00
C HIS A 269 -28.36 -28.32 -19.19
N ASP A 270 -29.40 -27.51 -19.05
CA ASP A 270 -29.77 -26.46 -19.98
C ASP A 270 -29.88 -25.12 -19.22
N PRO A 271 -28.94 -24.18 -19.43
CA PRO A 271 -28.97 -22.87 -18.77
C PRO A 271 -30.24 -22.05 -19.03
N SER A 272 -30.98 -22.36 -20.09
CA SER A 272 -32.23 -21.67 -20.44
C SER A 272 -33.46 -22.27 -19.75
N ASN A 273 -33.33 -23.47 -19.18
CA ASN A 273 -34.41 -24.19 -18.53
C ASN A 273 -34.06 -24.49 -17.06
N PRO A 274 -34.61 -23.74 -16.08
CA PRO A 274 -34.34 -23.96 -14.66
C PRO A 274 -34.91 -25.30 -14.14
N ARG A 275 -35.71 -26.01 -14.94
CA ARG A 275 -36.22 -27.36 -14.64
C ARG A 275 -35.38 -28.48 -15.26
N SER A 276 -34.24 -28.15 -15.86
CA SER A 276 -33.24 -29.12 -16.29
C SER A 276 -32.30 -29.49 -15.14
N LEU A 277 -31.38 -30.43 -15.37
CA LEU A 277 -30.35 -30.78 -14.38
C LEU A 277 -29.52 -29.53 -14.05
N SER A 278 -29.17 -29.30 -12.79
CA SER A 278 -28.40 -28.10 -12.39
C SER A 278 -26.99 -28.06 -13.02
N TYR A 279 -26.37 -29.22 -13.26
CA TYR A 279 -25.05 -29.32 -13.88
C TYR A 279 -24.77 -30.71 -14.47
N ASN A 280 -24.04 -30.77 -15.58
CA ASN A 280 -23.76 -32.04 -16.28
C ASN A 280 -22.83 -32.98 -15.52
N ALA A 281 -21.92 -32.48 -14.68
CA ALA A 281 -21.02 -33.37 -13.94
C ALA A 281 -21.72 -33.99 -12.73
N VAL A 282 -22.37 -35.13 -12.95
CA VAL A 282 -23.08 -35.91 -11.94
C VAL A 282 -22.10 -36.79 -11.17
N ARG A 283 -22.25 -36.83 -9.84
CA ARG A 283 -21.34 -37.53 -8.91
C ARG A 283 -22.01 -38.65 -8.15
N SER A 284 -23.30 -38.52 -7.87
CA SER A 284 -24.08 -39.53 -7.15
C SER A 284 -25.52 -39.54 -7.63
N VAL A 285 -26.15 -40.70 -7.55
CA VAL A 285 -27.57 -40.88 -7.82
C VAL A 285 -28.17 -41.78 -6.74
N TYR A 286 -29.34 -41.39 -6.22
CA TYR A 286 -29.98 -42.10 -5.12
C TYR A 286 -31.51 -42.10 -5.28
N GLU A 287 -32.15 -43.24 -5.09
CA GLU A 287 -33.61 -43.37 -5.03
C GLU A 287 -34.04 -43.46 -3.57
N ASP A 288 -34.89 -42.53 -3.15
CA ASP A 288 -35.42 -42.54 -1.78
C ASP A 288 -36.57 -43.54 -1.58
N SER A 289 -37.00 -43.69 -0.33
CA SER A 289 -38.04 -44.63 0.07
C SER A 289 -39.38 -44.41 -0.62
N ARG A 290 -39.62 -43.19 -1.15
CA ARG A 290 -40.83 -42.80 -1.88
C ARG A 290 -40.69 -42.90 -3.40
N GLY A 291 -39.55 -43.40 -3.90
CA GLY A 291 -39.28 -43.55 -5.33
C GLY A 291 -38.88 -42.27 -6.05
N ARG A 292 -38.44 -41.23 -5.31
CA ARG A 292 -37.91 -40.01 -5.91
C ARG A 292 -36.42 -40.18 -6.17
N ILE A 293 -35.96 -39.78 -7.35
CA ILE A 293 -34.55 -39.83 -7.72
C ILE A 293 -33.88 -38.51 -7.34
N TRP A 294 -32.83 -38.62 -6.53
CA TRP A 294 -31.95 -37.55 -6.10
C TRP A 294 -30.62 -37.67 -6.84
N VAL A 295 -30.11 -36.53 -7.31
CA VAL A 295 -28.95 -36.47 -8.20
C VAL A 295 -28.00 -35.40 -7.67
N GLY A 296 -26.84 -35.84 -7.22
CA GLY A 296 -25.78 -34.96 -6.73
C GLY A 296 -24.86 -34.57 -7.86
N THR A 297 -24.68 -33.27 -8.08
CA THR A 297 -23.80 -32.74 -9.14
C THR A 297 -22.64 -31.95 -8.56
N ARG A 298 -21.73 -31.48 -9.41
CA ARG A 298 -20.71 -30.50 -9.01
C ARG A 298 -21.28 -29.10 -8.73
N ASP A 299 -22.54 -28.84 -9.07
CA ASP A 299 -23.18 -27.55 -8.85
C ASP A 299 -24.68 -27.74 -8.56
N GLY A 300 -24.98 -28.26 -7.38
CA GLY A 300 -26.31 -28.40 -6.81
C GLY A 300 -26.76 -29.84 -6.57
N LEU A 301 -27.72 -29.98 -5.66
CA LEU A 301 -28.51 -31.20 -5.46
C LEU A 301 -29.77 -31.10 -6.32
N ASN A 302 -30.16 -32.17 -7.01
CA ASN A 302 -31.35 -32.19 -7.85
C ASN A 302 -32.32 -33.28 -7.41
N ARG A 303 -33.61 -32.99 -7.46
CA ARG A 303 -34.70 -33.96 -7.30
C ARG A 303 -35.46 -34.10 -8.61
N LEU A 304 -35.49 -35.29 -9.18
CA LEU A 304 -36.30 -35.60 -10.35
C LEU A 304 -37.79 -35.70 -9.96
N LEU A 305 -38.64 -35.03 -10.72
CA LEU A 305 -40.09 -35.16 -10.69
C LEU A 305 -40.50 -36.14 -11.81
N PRO A 306 -40.86 -37.40 -11.50
CA PRO A 306 -41.00 -38.44 -12.52
C PRO A 306 -42.12 -38.21 -13.53
N GLU A 307 -43.21 -37.54 -13.14
CA GLU A 307 -44.37 -37.30 -14.02
C GLU A 307 -44.06 -36.31 -15.14
N GLU A 308 -43.26 -35.28 -14.85
CA GLU A 308 -42.90 -34.20 -15.79
C GLU A 308 -41.52 -34.43 -16.43
N GLU A 309 -40.74 -35.40 -15.93
CA GLU A 309 -39.32 -35.61 -16.27
C GLU A 309 -38.47 -34.34 -16.13
N THR A 310 -38.80 -33.52 -15.13
CA THR A 310 -38.12 -32.27 -14.78
C THR A 310 -37.40 -32.34 -13.43
N PHE A 311 -36.48 -31.43 -13.18
CA PHE A 311 -35.74 -31.34 -11.92
C PHE A 311 -36.13 -30.12 -11.09
N VAL A 312 -36.04 -30.30 -9.77
CA VAL A 312 -35.95 -29.21 -8.79
C VAL A 312 -34.51 -29.21 -8.27
N SER A 313 -33.79 -28.11 -8.47
CA SER A 313 -32.41 -27.94 -7.99
C SER A 313 -32.38 -27.19 -6.66
N TYR A 314 -31.41 -27.53 -5.81
CA TYR A 314 -31.12 -26.87 -4.55
C TYR A 314 -29.65 -26.46 -4.52
N HIS A 315 -29.42 -25.19 -4.22
CA HIS A 315 -28.11 -24.55 -4.18
C HIS A 315 -27.80 -24.00 -2.80
N THR A 316 -26.62 -23.36 -2.67
CA THR A 316 -26.19 -22.68 -1.45
C THR A 316 -27.14 -21.58 -0.99
N GLU A 317 -27.84 -20.93 -1.92
CA GLU A 317 -28.88 -19.93 -1.62
C GLU A 317 -30.13 -20.52 -0.97
N ASP A 318 -30.46 -21.79 -1.26
CA ASP A 318 -31.60 -22.51 -0.68
C ASP A 318 -31.28 -23.08 0.71
N GLY A 319 -30.00 -23.08 1.10
CA GLY A 319 -29.54 -23.53 2.41
C GLY A 319 -28.56 -24.70 2.37
N LEU A 320 -28.17 -25.20 1.20
CA LEU A 320 -27.11 -26.20 1.08
C LEU A 320 -25.74 -25.59 1.51
N PRO A 321 -24.85 -26.33 2.21
CA PRO A 321 -23.58 -25.74 2.65
C PRO A 321 -22.56 -25.59 1.50
N SER A 322 -22.68 -26.37 0.42
CA SER A 322 -21.88 -26.28 -0.79
C SER A 322 -22.59 -26.92 -1.96
N ASP A 323 -22.43 -26.35 -3.16
CA ASP A 323 -23.05 -26.86 -4.38
C ASP A 323 -22.36 -28.15 -4.89
N ILE A 324 -21.14 -28.45 -4.45
CA ILE A 324 -20.47 -29.72 -4.81
C ILE A 324 -21.00 -30.83 -3.91
N VAL A 325 -21.85 -31.69 -4.47
CA VAL A 325 -22.45 -32.85 -3.79
C VAL A 325 -21.70 -34.14 -4.16
N TYR A 326 -21.27 -34.88 -3.15
CA TYR A 326 -20.49 -36.11 -3.33
C TYR A 326 -21.29 -37.39 -3.13
N GLY A 327 -22.22 -37.41 -2.18
CA GLY A 327 -22.99 -38.59 -1.82
C GLY A 327 -24.32 -38.24 -1.18
N ILE A 328 -25.29 -39.13 -1.37
CA ILE A 328 -26.67 -38.95 -0.93
C ILE A 328 -27.13 -40.24 -0.26
N LEU A 329 -27.72 -40.13 0.93
CA LEU A 329 -28.31 -41.24 1.67
C LEU A 329 -29.63 -40.79 2.31
N GLU A 330 -30.56 -41.71 2.51
CA GLU A 330 -31.80 -41.45 3.26
C GLU A 330 -31.76 -42.13 4.64
N ASP A 331 -32.23 -41.47 5.69
CA ASP A 331 -32.37 -42.06 7.02
C ASP A 331 -33.73 -42.77 7.25
N ALA A 332 -33.92 -43.42 8.41
CA ALA A 332 -35.21 -44.06 8.74
C ALA A 332 -36.39 -43.08 8.89
N LYS A 333 -36.15 -41.76 8.99
CA LYS A 333 -37.17 -40.71 9.07
C LYS A 333 -37.43 -40.06 7.71
N GLU A 334 -36.96 -40.66 6.62
CA GLU A 334 -37.11 -40.18 5.25
C GLU A 334 -36.44 -38.82 5.00
N GLN A 335 -35.43 -38.45 5.81
CA GLN A 335 -34.61 -37.27 5.59
C GLN A 335 -33.41 -37.61 4.70
N ILE A 336 -33.04 -36.67 3.84
CA ILE A 336 -31.97 -36.83 2.86
C ILE A 336 -30.67 -36.23 3.41
N TRP A 337 -29.67 -37.08 3.58
CA TRP A 337 -28.34 -36.73 4.04
C TRP A 337 -27.39 -36.59 2.86
N VAL A 338 -26.73 -35.45 2.77
CA VAL A 338 -25.95 -35.01 1.61
C VAL A 338 -24.54 -34.64 2.06
N SER A 339 -23.53 -35.36 1.58
CA SER A 339 -22.13 -35.00 1.79
C SER A 339 -21.64 -34.03 0.73
N THR A 340 -20.93 -32.99 1.16
CA THR A 340 -20.51 -31.89 0.27
C THR A 340 -19.03 -31.54 0.46
N SER A 341 -18.52 -30.58 -0.32
CA SER A 341 -17.17 -30.02 -0.11
C SER A 341 -17.05 -29.07 1.09
N ARG A 342 -18.16 -28.68 1.74
CA ARG A 342 -18.18 -27.83 2.94
C ARG A 342 -19.11 -28.36 4.04
N GLY A 343 -19.01 -29.65 4.32
CA GLY A 343 -19.68 -30.31 5.42
C GLY A 343 -20.78 -31.26 4.97
N LEU A 344 -21.63 -31.63 5.92
CA LEU A 344 -22.73 -32.55 5.74
C LEU A 344 -24.04 -31.78 5.89
N SER A 345 -25.06 -32.11 5.10
CA SER A 345 -26.37 -31.47 5.17
C SER A 345 -27.47 -32.51 5.32
N CYS A 346 -28.48 -32.20 6.12
CA CYS A 346 -29.69 -32.98 6.26
C CYS A 346 -30.86 -32.15 5.73
N LEU A 347 -31.52 -32.64 4.69
CA LEU A 347 -32.68 -32.04 4.06
C LEU A 347 -33.94 -32.80 4.47
N ASP A 348 -34.92 -32.09 5.00
CA ASP A 348 -36.29 -32.61 5.08
C ASP A 348 -36.99 -32.36 3.74
N PRO A 349 -37.27 -33.42 2.94
CA PRO A 349 -37.80 -33.25 1.60
C PRO A 349 -39.27 -32.80 1.56
N ASN A 350 -39.96 -32.75 2.72
CA ASN A 350 -41.35 -32.25 2.81
C ASN A 350 -41.40 -30.76 3.15
N THR A 351 -40.49 -30.28 4.00
CA THR A 351 -40.42 -28.86 4.40
C THR A 351 -39.39 -28.06 3.62
N GLU A 352 -38.53 -28.75 2.84
CA GLU A 352 -37.42 -28.19 2.07
C GLU A 352 -36.45 -27.38 2.94
N ARG A 353 -36.28 -27.80 4.20
CA ARG A 353 -35.36 -27.18 5.16
C ARG A 353 -34.08 -27.97 5.29
N PHE A 354 -32.97 -27.25 5.28
CA PHE A 354 -31.62 -27.80 5.47
C PHE A 354 -31.13 -27.59 6.91
N LEU A 355 -30.55 -28.64 7.47
CA LEU A 355 -29.76 -28.61 8.71
C LEU A 355 -28.32 -28.99 8.37
N ASN A 356 -27.40 -28.04 8.52
CA ASN A 356 -26.02 -28.20 8.09
C ASN A 356 -25.08 -28.46 9.26
N PHE A 357 -24.14 -29.36 9.04
CA PHE A 357 -23.11 -29.77 9.97
C PHE A 357 -21.73 -29.48 9.38
N ASP A 358 -20.83 -28.96 10.20
CA ASP A 358 -19.43 -28.68 9.83
C ASP A 358 -18.45 -29.30 10.84
N VAL A 359 -17.17 -28.99 10.70
CA VAL A 359 -16.10 -29.50 11.56
C VAL A 359 -16.34 -29.19 13.05
N GLN A 360 -17.01 -28.08 13.38
CA GLN A 360 -17.33 -27.73 14.78
C GLN A 360 -18.40 -28.64 15.38
N ASP A 361 -19.18 -29.36 14.57
CA ASP A 361 -20.13 -30.36 15.04
C ASP A 361 -19.51 -31.74 15.24
N GLY A 362 -18.23 -31.93 14.87
CA GLY A 362 -17.50 -33.19 15.00
C GLY A 362 -17.25 -33.93 13.68
N LEU A 363 -17.39 -33.25 12.53
CA LEU A 363 -17.04 -33.83 11.23
C LEU A 363 -15.52 -33.98 11.07
N GLN A 364 -15.11 -34.97 10.28
CA GLN A 364 -13.71 -35.35 10.06
C GLN A 364 -12.88 -34.23 9.39
N SER A 365 -13.52 -33.48 8.51
CA SER A 365 -12.98 -32.34 7.75
C SER A 365 -14.16 -31.55 7.17
N SER A 366 -13.88 -30.44 6.51
CA SER A 366 -14.90 -29.71 5.74
C SER A 366 -15.29 -30.44 4.45
N SER A 367 -14.40 -31.22 3.84
CA SER A 367 -14.67 -31.91 2.58
C SER A 367 -14.83 -33.42 2.76
N PHE A 368 -15.83 -33.98 2.08
CA PHE A 368 -16.03 -35.43 1.93
C PHE A 368 -15.52 -35.92 0.58
N ASN A 369 -15.43 -37.24 0.39
CA ASN A 369 -14.99 -37.84 -0.86
C ASN A 369 -16.12 -38.49 -1.65
N VAL A 370 -15.98 -38.49 -2.97
CA VAL A 370 -16.89 -39.20 -3.91
C VAL A 370 -16.82 -40.70 -3.62
N GLY A 371 -17.95 -41.38 -3.58
CA GLY A 371 -18.04 -42.84 -3.36
C GLY A 371 -17.82 -43.30 -1.91
N ALA A 372 -17.39 -42.39 -1.02
CA ALA A 372 -17.11 -42.71 0.38
C ALA A 372 -18.34 -42.58 1.28
N TYR A 373 -19.47 -43.19 0.92
CA TYR A 373 -20.69 -43.10 1.72
C TYR A 373 -21.47 -44.40 1.72
N CYS A 374 -22.04 -44.77 2.86
CA CYS A 374 -22.80 -46.02 3.01
C CYS A 374 -23.82 -45.92 4.13
N LYS A 375 -25.00 -46.49 3.92
CA LYS A 375 -25.99 -46.75 4.96
C LYS A 375 -25.91 -48.21 5.40
N SER A 376 -25.83 -48.45 6.71
CA SER A 376 -25.88 -49.78 7.29
C SER A 376 -27.25 -50.42 7.07
N PRO A 377 -27.35 -51.54 6.35
CA PRO A 377 -28.63 -52.23 6.18
C PRO A 377 -29.09 -52.94 7.48
N PHE A 378 -28.23 -52.99 8.51
CA PHE A 378 -28.50 -53.72 9.76
C PHE A 378 -28.80 -52.81 10.96
N THR A 379 -28.29 -51.57 10.96
CA THR A 379 -28.28 -50.71 12.15
C THR A 379 -28.75 -49.29 11.93
N ASP A 380 -29.18 -48.96 10.70
CA ASP A 380 -29.55 -47.61 10.22
C ASP A 380 -28.46 -46.54 10.45
N ARG A 381 -27.23 -46.97 10.71
CA ARG A 381 -26.06 -46.08 10.82
C ARG A 381 -25.67 -45.56 9.45
N LEU A 382 -25.36 -44.28 9.37
CA LEU A 382 -24.80 -43.64 8.19
C LEU A 382 -23.29 -43.49 8.36
N PHE A 383 -22.56 -43.71 7.28
CA PHE A 383 -21.12 -43.58 7.19
C PHE A 383 -20.75 -42.64 6.05
N PHE A 384 -19.86 -41.69 6.31
CA PHE A 384 -19.34 -40.74 5.32
C PHE A 384 -17.83 -40.52 5.51
N GLY A 385 -17.04 -40.81 4.49
CA GLY A 385 -15.59 -40.67 4.45
C GLY A 385 -15.12 -39.42 3.72
N GLY A 386 -13.91 -38.96 4.07
CA GLY A 386 -13.28 -37.83 3.40
C GLY A 386 -11.77 -37.83 3.61
N ASP A 387 -11.17 -36.64 3.59
CA ASP A 387 -9.72 -36.44 3.58
C ASP A 387 -9.02 -36.79 4.90
N ASN A 388 -9.78 -36.86 5.99
CA ASN A 388 -9.28 -37.01 7.34
C ASN A 388 -10.07 -38.05 8.14
N GLY A 389 -10.33 -39.21 7.54
CA GLY A 389 -11.00 -40.35 8.12
C GLY A 389 -12.44 -40.43 7.68
N PHE A 390 -13.31 -40.96 8.54
CA PHE A 390 -14.74 -41.01 8.28
C PHE A 390 -15.56 -40.79 9.54
N ASN A 391 -16.77 -40.27 9.32
CA ASN A 391 -17.79 -40.11 10.33
C ASN A 391 -18.79 -41.26 10.27
N ALA A 392 -19.21 -41.73 11.43
CA ALA A 392 -20.29 -42.70 11.61
C ALA A 392 -21.29 -42.14 12.62
N PHE A 393 -22.59 -42.24 12.34
CA PHE A 393 -23.61 -41.78 13.29
C PHE A 393 -24.97 -42.43 13.01
N ARG A 394 -25.87 -42.34 13.98
CA ARG A 394 -27.30 -42.57 13.74
C ARG A 394 -27.99 -41.21 13.75
N PRO A 395 -28.79 -40.89 12.72
CA PRO A 395 -29.56 -39.64 12.68
C PRO A 395 -30.42 -39.41 13.93
N GLU A 396 -30.94 -40.47 14.54
CA GLU A 396 -31.74 -40.39 15.77
C GLU A 396 -30.96 -39.92 17.01
N ASP A 397 -29.64 -40.11 17.04
CA ASP A 397 -28.78 -39.68 18.14
C ASP A 397 -28.50 -38.16 18.09
N ILE A 398 -28.75 -37.53 16.93
CA ILE A 398 -28.57 -36.10 16.73
C ILE A 398 -29.73 -35.33 17.36
N ARG A 399 -29.43 -34.59 18.43
CA ARG A 399 -30.40 -33.72 19.12
C ARG A 399 -30.21 -32.27 18.69
N VAL A 400 -31.20 -31.73 17.98
CA VAL A 400 -31.29 -30.31 17.62
C VAL A 400 -31.70 -29.50 18.84
N ASP A 401 -30.99 -28.40 19.11
CA ASP A 401 -31.36 -27.48 20.18
C ASP A 401 -32.55 -26.61 19.74
N SER A 402 -33.73 -26.92 20.29
CA SER A 402 -34.97 -26.19 20.00
C SER A 402 -35.21 -25.00 20.94
N VAL A 403 -34.30 -24.73 21.88
CA VAL A 403 -34.46 -23.66 22.86
C VAL A 403 -33.91 -22.35 22.30
N PRO A 404 -34.74 -21.30 22.13
CA PRO A 404 -34.26 -19.99 21.70
C PRO A 404 -33.34 -19.39 22.79
N PRO A 405 -32.13 -18.93 22.45
CA PRO A 405 -31.19 -18.46 23.47
C PRO A 405 -31.59 -17.08 23.98
N PRO A 406 -31.52 -16.81 25.29
CA PRO A 406 -31.63 -15.44 25.79
C PRO A 406 -30.52 -14.57 25.18
N VAL A 407 -30.88 -13.38 24.69
CA VAL A 407 -29.91 -12.42 24.15
C VAL A 407 -29.67 -11.34 25.21
N ALA A 408 -28.42 -11.00 25.46
CA ALA A 408 -28.03 -9.96 26.40
C ALA A 408 -27.10 -8.95 25.72
N ILE A 409 -27.34 -7.66 25.94
CA ILE A 409 -26.40 -6.60 25.58
C ILE A 409 -25.36 -6.56 26.70
N THR A 410 -24.12 -6.91 26.40
CA THR A 410 -23.03 -7.11 27.37
C THR A 410 -22.26 -5.83 27.63
N ALA A 411 -22.13 -4.95 26.63
CA ALA A 411 -21.52 -3.65 26.82
C ALA A 411 -22.02 -2.59 25.82
N ILE A 412 -21.94 -1.33 26.22
CA ILE A 412 -22.06 -0.17 25.33
C ILE A 412 -20.83 0.69 25.51
N GLN A 413 -20.12 0.94 24.43
CA GLN A 413 -18.95 1.80 24.37
C GLN A 413 -19.28 3.07 23.60
N ALA A 414 -19.05 4.22 24.20
CA ALA A 414 -19.19 5.51 23.55
C ALA A 414 -17.82 6.08 23.22
N PHE A 415 -17.64 6.60 22.00
CA PHE A 415 -16.41 7.20 21.54
C PHE A 415 -16.66 8.63 21.06
N ARG A 416 -15.62 9.45 21.21
CA ARG A 416 -15.55 10.78 20.60
C ARG A 416 -14.68 10.69 19.35
N ALA A 417 -14.98 11.53 18.37
CA ALA A 417 -14.20 11.59 17.14
C ALA A 417 -12.70 11.78 17.44
N GLY A 418 -11.87 10.84 16.98
CA GLY A 418 -10.40 10.85 17.17
C GLY A 418 -9.87 10.19 18.45
N GLU A 419 -10.73 9.67 19.34
CA GLU A 419 -10.30 8.98 20.56
C GLU A 419 -10.29 7.45 20.36
N GLN A 420 -9.17 6.79 20.68
CA GLN A 420 -9.07 5.31 20.66
C GLN A 420 -9.64 4.64 21.91
N LYS A 421 -9.78 5.39 23.02
CA LYS A 421 -10.37 4.89 24.26
C LYS A 421 -11.82 5.34 24.36
N PRO A 422 -12.74 4.48 24.83
CA PRO A 422 -14.12 4.87 24.99
C PRO A 422 -14.25 5.98 26.04
N SER A 423 -14.97 7.05 25.70
CA SER A 423 -15.31 8.14 26.61
C SER A 423 -16.23 7.65 27.74
N ARG A 424 -17.03 6.61 27.47
CA ARG A 424 -17.87 5.93 28.46
C ARG A 424 -18.03 4.46 28.09
N LEU A 425 -17.86 3.58 29.08
CA LEU A 425 -18.08 2.13 28.94
C LEU A 425 -19.14 1.69 29.96
N ILE A 426 -20.21 1.05 29.49
CA ILE A 426 -21.33 0.58 30.32
C ILE A 426 -21.40 -0.94 30.16
N ARG A 427 -21.12 -1.71 31.22
CA ARG A 427 -21.12 -3.20 31.20
C ARG A 427 -22.31 -3.85 31.91
N ALA A 428 -22.99 -3.12 32.78
CA ALA A 428 -24.13 -3.62 33.55
C ALA A 428 -25.36 -2.78 33.18
N ILE A 429 -26.09 -3.19 32.15
CA ILE A 429 -27.25 -2.47 31.65
C ILE A 429 -28.47 -2.95 32.44
N SER A 430 -28.97 -2.10 33.35
CA SER A 430 -30.26 -2.35 33.99
C SER A 430 -31.39 -2.06 33.00
N ARG A 431 -32.45 -2.88 32.98
CA ARG A 431 -33.56 -2.77 32.01
C ARG A 431 -34.31 -1.42 32.05
N ASP A 432 -34.19 -0.67 33.14
CA ASP A 432 -34.98 0.55 33.40
C ASP A 432 -34.16 1.86 33.40
N GLU A 433 -32.88 1.83 33.02
CA GLU A 433 -32.04 3.04 33.05
C GLU A 433 -32.04 3.77 31.69
N GLU A 434 -32.53 5.02 31.67
CA GLU A 434 -32.52 5.85 30.46
C GLU A 434 -31.09 6.37 30.19
N LEU A 435 -30.39 5.75 29.25
CA LEU A 435 -29.01 6.09 28.94
C LEU A 435 -28.93 7.41 28.17
N ARG A 436 -28.22 8.40 28.72
CA ARG A 436 -27.99 9.71 28.09
C ARG A 436 -26.53 9.86 27.68
N PHE A 437 -26.31 10.18 26.41
CA PHE A 437 -25.01 10.43 25.80
C PHE A 437 -24.89 11.89 25.36
N SER A 438 -23.67 12.44 25.40
CA SER A 438 -23.43 13.81 24.92
C SER A 438 -23.46 13.86 23.40
N TYR A 439 -23.76 15.01 22.80
CA TYR A 439 -23.60 15.22 21.35
C TYR A 439 -22.18 14.94 20.82
N ARG A 440 -21.16 14.93 21.70
CA ARG A 440 -19.77 14.58 21.36
C ARG A 440 -19.53 13.08 21.29
N ASP A 441 -20.36 12.29 21.96
CA ASP A 441 -20.30 10.84 22.00
C ASP A 441 -21.11 10.27 20.83
N ASN A 442 -20.79 10.71 19.61
CA ASN A 442 -21.57 10.44 18.40
C ASN A 442 -21.24 9.08 17.75
N ILE A 443 -20.32 8.32 18.33
CA ILE A 443 -19.98 6.96 17.92
C ILE A 443 -20.32 6.01 19.08
N LEU A 444 -21.25 5.08 18.85
CA LEU A 444 -21.68 4.09 19.85
C LEU A 444 -21.48 2.67 19.33
N THR A 445 -20.74 1.86 20.09
CA THR A 445 -20.55 0.44 19.85
C THR A 445 -21.34 -0.38 20.88
N PHE A 446 -22.17 -1.30 20.40
CA PHE A 446 -22.94 -2.23 21.22
C PHE A 446 -22.32 -3.62 21.11
N GLU A 447 -21.98 -4.22 22.24
CA GLU A 447 -21.60 -5.62 22.37
C GLU A 447 -22.79 -6.42 22.92
N PHE A 448 -23.02 -7.60 22.40
CA PHE A 448 -24.13 -8.46 22.79
C PHE A 448 -23.77 -9.93 22.61
N ALA A 449 -24.46 -10.81 23.32
CA ALA A 449 -24.25 -12.25 23.22
C ALA A 449 -25.58 -13.00 23.33
N ALA A 450 -25.76 -14.00 22.47
CA ALA A 450 -26.76 -15.04 22.66
C ALA A 450 -26.19 -16.05 23.66
N LEU A 451 -26.90 -16.30 24.76
CA LEU A 451 -26.45 -17.16 25.85
C LEU A 451 -26.63 -18.65 25.54
N SER A 452 -26.31 -19.04 24.29
CA SER A 452 -26.15 -20.42 23.82
C SER A 452 -24.65 -20.71 23.70
N PHE A 453 -24.12 -21.48 24.65
CA PHE A 453 -22.68 -21.73 24.79
C PHE A 453 -22.22 -23.05 24.18
N ALA A 454 -23.15 -23.87 23.67
CA ALA A 454 -22.81 -25.15 23.05
C ALA A 454 -22.06 -24.98 21.73
N LYS A 455 -22.49 -24.01 20.89
CA LYS A 455 -21.89 -23.68 19.59
C LYS A 455 -21.82 -22.15 19.41
N PRO A 456 -21.02 -21.43 20.22
CA PRO A 456 -21.10 -19.97 20.29
C PRO A 456 -20.72 -19.28 18.97
N ALA A 457 -19.80 -19.88 18.20
CA ALA A 457 -19.38 -19.37 16.89
C ALA A 457 -20.49 -19.47 15.81
N LYS A 458 -21.50 -20.31 16.01
CA LYS A 458 -22.62 -20.49 15.08
C LYS A 458 -23.87 -19.69 15.44
N ASN A 459 -23.87 -19.02 16.59
CA ASN A 459 -24.98 -18.13 16.95
C ASN A 459 -25.05 -17.01 15.91
N ARG A 460 -26.24 -16.75 15.38
CA ARG A 460 -26.49 -15.66 14.42
C ARG A 460 -27.21 -14.52 15.12
N TYR A 461 -27.07 -13.31 14.60
CA TYR A 461 -27.65 -12.12 15.21
C TYR A 461 -28.42 -11.31 14.18
N ALA A 462 -29.38 -10.52 14.61
CA ALA A 462 -29.99 -9.50 13.77
C ALA A 462 -30.33 -8.31 14.64
N TYR A 463 -30.03 -7.09 14.18
CA TYR A 463 -30.28 -5.87 14.93
C TYR A 463 -31.22 -4.92 14.19
N ARG A 464 -31.83 -4.00 14.94
CA ARG A 464 -32.63 -2.89 14.42
C ARG A 464 -32.37 -1.66 15.28
N MET A 465 -32.31 -0.49 14.65
CA MET A 465 -32.02 0.78 15.30
C MET A 465 -33.17 1.77 15.11
N GLU A 466 -34.17 1.71 15.99
CA GLU A 466 -35.35 2.59 15.93
C GLU A 466 -34.92 4.04 16.15
N GLY A 467 -35.38 4.94 15.27
CA GLY A 467 -34.92 6.33 15.18
C GLY A 467 -33.84 6.56 14.12
N LEU A 468 -33.28 5.50 13.52
CA LEU A 468 -32.42 5.55 12.33
C LEU A 468 -33.00 4.72 11.17
N SER A 469 -33.31 3.45 11.42
CA SER A 469 -33.93 2.54 10.44
C SER A 469 -34.85 1.51 11.11
N ASP A 470 -36.00 1.25 10.49
CA ASP A 470 -37.04 0.37 11.05
C ASP A 470 -36.98 -1.09 10.56
N HIS A 471 -36.03 -1.44 9.68
CA HIS A 471 -35.83 -2.82 9.20
C HIS A 471 -34.78 -3.58 10.01
N TRP A 472 -34.90 -4.92 10.07
CA TRP A 472 -33.90 -5.78 10.69
C TRP A 472 -32.70 -5.98 9.74
N VAL A 473 -31.50 -5.82 10.28
CA VAL A 473 -30.24 -6.10 9.59
C VAL A 473 -29.67 -7.40 10.15
N ALA A 474 -29.58 -8.43 9.30
CA ALA A 474 -28.98 -9.70 9.66
C ALA A 474 -27.46 -9.55 9.83
N MET A 475 -26.93 -10.15 10.89
CA MET A 475 -25.51 -10.26 11.16
C MET A 475 -25.12 -11.72 11.27
N GLY A 476 -23.92 -12.05 10.83
CA GLY A 476 -23.36 -13.40 11.00
C GLY A 476 -23.05 -13.71 12.47
N GLY A 477 -21.88 -14.28 12.72
CA GLY A 477 -21.40 -14.54 14.09
C GLY A 477 -20.84 -13.31 14.83
N GLU A 478 -21.01 -12.09 14.31
CA GLU A 478 -20.48 -10.88 14.94
C GLU A 478 -21.29 -10.49 16.18
N HIS A 479 -20.58 -10.30 17.29
CA HIS A 479 -21.15 -9.99 18.61
C HIS A 479 -21.03 -8.50 18.97
N LYS A 480 -20.70 -7.64 17.99
CA LYS A 480 -20.58 -6.20 18.17
C LYS A 480 -21.08 -5.43 16.93
N VAL A 481 -21.66 -4.26 17.15
CA VAL A 481 -22.08 -3.34 16.07
C VAL A 481 -21.76 -1.90 16.45
N THR A 482 -21.30 -1.09 15.49
CA THR A 482 -20.93 0.31 15.72
C THR A 482 -21.78 1.24 14.86
N PHE A 483 -22.38 2.24 15.48
CA PHE A 483 -23.07 3.33 14.81
C PHE A 483 -22.24 4.61 14.91
N THR A 484 -22.00 5.27 13.78
CA THR A 484 -21.23 6.51 13.70
C THR A 484 -22.13 7.70 13.39
N ASN A 485 -21.73 8.88 13.86
CA ASN A 485 -22.37 10.16 13.60
C ASN A 485 -23.87 10.23 13.92
N LEU A 486 -24.28 9.63 15.04
CA LEU A 486 -25.68 9.68 15.48
C LEU A 486 -26.08 11.12 15.84
N SER A 487 -27.18 11.59 15.26
CA SER A 487 -27.72 12.93 15.51
C SER A 487 -28.37 13.04 16.91
N PRO A 488 -28.52 14.25 17.48
CA PRO A 488 -29.27 14.42 18.72
C PRO A 488 -30.72 13.94 18.57
N GLY A 489 -31.13 13.01 19.43
CA GLY A 489 -32.40 12.31 19.29
C GLY A 489 -32.54 11.15 20.27
N ALA A 490 -33.73 10.56 20.33
CA ALA A 490 -33.99 9.35 21.10
C ALA A 490 -33.95 8.13 20.16
N TYR A 491 -33.23 7.10 20.58
CA TYR A 491 -33.03 5.87 19.81
C TYR A 491 -33.30 4.63 20.67
N THR A 492 -33.70 3.54 20.02
CA THR A 492 -33.80 2.22 20.66
C THR A 492 -33.02 1.21 19.83
N PHE A 493 -31.95 0.67 20.40
CA PHE A 493 -31.22 -0.44 19.81
C PHE A 493 -31.89 -1.75 20.21
N ARG A 494 -32.32 -2.54 19.22
CA ARG A 494 -32.88 -3.89 19.40
C ARG A 494 -31.97 -4.92 18.76
N ILE A 495 -31.82 -6.06 19.43
CA ILE A 495 -31.02 -7.19 18.96
C ILE A 495 -31.77 -8.48 19.24
N LYS A 496 -31.85 -9.36 18.24
CA LYS A 496 -32.25 -10.76 18.42
C LYS A 496 -31.11 -11.68 18.00
N GLY A 497 -31.17 -12.93 18.42
CA GLY A 497 -30.13 -13.91 18.14
C GLY A 497 -30.68 -15.32 18.09
N SER A 498 -30.01 -16.17 17.32
CA SER A 498 -30.29 -17.59 17.23
C SER A 498 -29.24 -18.41 17.98
N ASN A 499 -29.59 -19.62 18.37
CA ASN A 499 -28.59 -20.61 18.77
C ASN A 499 -27.86 -21.15 17.52
N GLY A 500 -26.86 -22.00 17.75
CA GLY A 500 -26.05 -22.59 16.68
C GLY A 500 -26.80 -23.52 15.73
N ASP A 501 -28.03 -23.93 16.07
CA ASP A 501 -28.90 -24.77 15.25
C ASP A 501 -30.01 -23.95 14.54
N GLY A 502 -29.95 -22.62 14.60
CA GLY A 502 -30.80 -21.72 13.81
C GLY A 502 -32.15 -21.34 14.45
N VAL A 503 -32.37 -21.64 15.72
CA VAL A 503 -33.59 -21.26 16.45
C VAL A 503 -33.48 -19.85 17.01
N TRP A 504 -34.31 -18.94 16.51
CA TRP A 504 -34.28 -17.51 16.85
C TRP A 504 -35.08 -17.17 18.11
N ASN A 505 -34.50 -16.35 18.98
CA ASN A 505 -35.23 -15.66 20.03
C ASN A 505 -35.81 -14.35 19.49
N GLU A 506 -37.09 -14.36 19.12
CA GLU A 506 -37.78 -13.19 18.57
C GLU A 506 -38.06 -12.08 19.60
N GLU A 507 -38.05 -12.37 20.91
CA GLU A 507 -38.19 -11.34 21.94
C GLU A 507 -36.95 -10.43 21.99
N GLY A 508 -35.77 -11.04 21.84
CA GLY A 508 -34.48 -10.35 21.81
C GLY A 508 -34.14 -9.55 23.07
N ALA A 509 -33.27 -8.55 22.91
CA ALA A 509 -32.95 -7.54 23.90
C ALA A 509 -33.06 -6.14 23.28
N ALA A 510 -33.42 -5.16 24.10
CA ALA A 510 -33.55 -3.77 23.68
C ALA A 510 -32.95 -2.83 24.72
N VAL A 511 -32.34 -1.75 24.25
CA VAL A 511 -31.86 -0.64 25.10
C VAL A 511 -32.25 0.69 24.47
N ARG A 512 -32.88 1.55 25.28
CA ARG A 512 -33.26 2.90 24.88
C ARG A 512 -32.22 3.91 25.35
N PHE A 513 -31.85 4.84 24.49
CA PHE A 513 -30.91 5.90 24.84
C PHE A 513 -31.21 7.22 24.11
N ILE A 514 -30.64 8.32 24.62
CA ILE A 514 -30.83 9.67 24.09
C ILE A 514 -29.47 10.34 23.89
N ILE A 515 -29.25 10.90 22.71
CA ILE A 515 -28.14 11.81 22.44
C ILE A 515 -28.62 13.24 22.68
N VAL A 516 -28.06 13.88 23.71
CA VAL A 516 -28.48 15.22 24.15
C VAL A 516 -27.93 16.27 23.18
N PRO A 517 -28.74 17.24 22.70
CA PRO A 517 -28.27 18.27 21.79
C PRO A 517 -27.23 19.21 22.45
N PRO A 518 -26.38 19.86 21.64
CA PRO A 518 -25.38 20.79 22.16
C PRO A 518 -25.98 21.99 22.90
N TRP A 519 -25.28 22.49 23.93
CA TRP A 519 -25.77 23.59 24.75
C TRP A 519 -26.01 24.90 23.97
N TRP A 520 -25.29 25.15 22.88
CA TRP A 520 -25.49 26.34 22.02
C TRP A 520 -26.79 26.29 21.19
N GLN A 521 -27.43 25.14 21.07
CA GLN A 521 -28.76 25.01 20.45
C GLN A 521 -29.90 25.15 21.47
N SER A 522 -29.57 25.31 22.76
CA SER A 522 -30.57 25.47 23.83
C SER A 522 -31.35 26.77 23.72
N LEU A 523 -32.55 26.78 24.32
CA LEU A 523 -33.42 27.96 24.36
C LEU A 523 -32.76 29.16 25.07
N TRP A 524 -32.00 28.93 26.15
CA TRP A 524 -31.31 30.00 26.85
C TRP A 524 -30.11 30.54 26.06
N ALA A 525 -29.39 29.70 25.31
CA ALA A 525 -28.30 30.14 24.44
C ALA A 525 -28.81 31.04 23.30
N LYS A 526 -29.97 30.72 22.71
CA LYS A 526 -30.67 31.59 21.75
C LYS A 526 -31.04 32.94 22.38
N GLY A 527 -31.50 32.94 23.64
CA GLY A 527 -31.72 34.17 24.42
C GLY A 527 -30.43 34.97 24.64
N LEU A 528 -29.31 34.29 24.94
CA LEU A 528 -27.99 34.90 25.09
C LEU A 528 -27.51 35.52 23.77
N TYR A 529 -27.72 34.88 22.62
CA TYR A 529 -27.36 35.46 21.32
C TYR A 529 -28.12 36.75 21.02
N LEU A 530 -29.40 36.80 21.40
CA LEU A 530 -30.24 38.00 21.22
C LEU A 530 -29.83 39.12 22.18
N LEU A 531 -29.44 38.77 23.41
CA LEU A 531 -28.80 39.68 24.37
C LEU A 531 -27.42 40.17 23.90
N MET A 532 -26.62 39.29 23.30
CA MET A 532 -25.31 39.66 22.77
C MET A 532 -25.46 40.57 21.55
N LEU A 533 -26.42 40.30 20.66
CA LEU A 533 -26.73 41.13 19.52
C LEU A 533 -27.22 42.52 19.95
N SER A 534 -28.13 42.59 20.92
CA SER A 534 -28.60 43.86 21.49
C SER A 534 -27.50 44.60 22.26
N ALA A 535 -26.61 43.89 22.97
CA ALA A 535 -25.42 44.46 23.59
C ALA A 535 -24.39 44.94 22.55
N ILE A 536 -24.23 44.25 21.41
CA ILE A 536 -23.38 44.64 20.28
C ILE A 536 -23.96 45.90 19.62
N LEU A 537 -25.27 45.96 19.36
CA LEU A 537 -25.93 47.16 18.82
C LEU A 537 -25.83 48.34 19.79
N TRP A 538 -25.99 48.10 21.10
CA TRP A 538 -25.76 49.11 22.13
C TRP A 538 -24.28 49.52 22.22
N LEU A 539 -23.34 48.58 22.06
CA LEU A 539 -21.90 48.83 22.00
C LEU A 539 -21.54 49.62 20.75
N ILE A 540 -22.17 49.39 19.60
CA ILE A 540 -21.99 50.15 18.36
C ILE A 540 -22.53 51.57 18.55
N TYR A 541 -23.72 51.73 19.14
CA TYR A 541 -24.29 53.03 19.50
C TYR A 541 -23.37 53.79 20.50
N ARG A 542 -22.84 53.08 21.50
CA ARG A 542 -21.90 53.61 22.50
C ARG A 542 -20.50 53.85 21.93
N TRP A 543 -20.08 53.10 20.92
CA TRP A 543 -18.83 53.23 20.19
C TRP A 543 -18.87 54.46 19.28
N ARG A 544 -20.02 54.73 18.63
CA ARG A 544 -20.24 55.92 17.81
C ARG A 544 -20.17 57.21 18.65
N THR A 545 -20.76 57.20 19.84
CA THR A 545 -20.71 58.33 20.79
C THR A 545 -19.38 58.44 21.54
N ARG A 546 -18.66 57.33 21.77
CA ARG A 546 -17.29 57.34 22.34
C ARG A 546 -16.20 57.65 21.32
N ALA A 547 -16.37 57.33 20.03
CA ALA A 547 -15.41 57.61 18.97
C ALA A 547 -15.22 59.12 18.80
N GLN A 548 -16.31 59.90 18.91
CA GLN A 548 -16.25 61.36 18.96
C GLN A 548 -15.46 61.88 20.18
N ARG A 549 -15.56 61.23 21.34
CA ARG A 549 -14.79 61.57 22.56
C ARG A 549 -13.40 60.91 22.64
N ARG A 550 -13.03 60.05 21.68
CA ARG A 550 -11.75 59.32 21.65
C ARG A 550 -10.70 60.01 20.78
N ARG A 551 -11.10 60.81 19.78
CA ARG A 551 -10.15 61.66 19.03
C ARG A 551 -9.38 62.63 19.92
N ILE A 552 -10.02 63.17 20.96
CA ILE A 552 -9.40 64.11 21.92
C ILE A 552 -8.50 63.40 22.95
N ARG A 553 -8.73 62.11 23.26
CA ARG A 553 -7.95 61.35 24.26
C ARG A 553 -6.79 60.54 23.67
N TRP A 554 -6.77 60.33 22.36
CA TRP A 554 -5.70 59.63 21.66
C TRP A 554 -4.37 60.39 21.69
N GLN A 555 -4.42 61.74 21.63
CA GLN A 555 -3.22 62.58 21.70
C GLN A 555 -2.52 62.53 23.07
N GLN A 556 -3.24 62.23 24.16
CA GLN A 556 -2.65 62.19 25.51
C GLN A 556 -1.99 60.86 25.86
N LYS A 557 -2.42 59.74 25.25
CA LYS A 557 -1.97 58.38 25.60
C LYS A 557 -0.73 57.90 24.87
N GLU A 558 -0.37 58.54 23.76
CA GLU A 558 0.85 58.21 23.01
C GLU A 558 2.11 58.56 23.82
N LEU A 559 2.05 59.65 24.58
CA LEU A 559 3.17 60.17 25.40
C LEU A 559 3.55 59.27 26.59
N ASP A 560 2.61 58.49 27.13
CA ASP A 560 2.87 57.59 28.26
C ASP A 560 3.45 56.23 27.82
N ARG A 561 3.18 55.81 26.57
CA ARG A 561 3.70 54.56 26.00
C ARG A 561 5.18 54.68 25.63
N GLU A 562 5.62 55.85 25.15
CA GLU A 562 7.03 56.12 24.88
C GLU A 562 7.91 55.95 26.12
N LYS A 563 7.44 56.37 27.30
CA LYS A 563 8.21 56.29 28.54
C LYS A 563 8.46 54.85 29.01
N GLN A 564 7.47 53.97 28.90
CA GLN A 564 7.59 52.56 29.33
C GLN A 564 8.47 51.72 28.39
N VAL A 565 8.49 52.04 27.10
CA VAL A 565 9.35 51.37 26.13
C VAL A 565 10.82 51.74 26.33
N SER A 566 11.10 53.01 26.68
CA SER A 566 12.46 53.51 26.92
C SER A 566 13.16 52.82 28.10
N GLU A 567 12.44 52.50 29.19
CA GLU A 567 13.04 51.85 30.37
C GLU A 567 13.41 50.38 30.13
N ARG A 568 12.61 49.62 29.38
CA ARG A 568 12.93 48.21 29.05
C ARG A 568 14.12 48.09 28.11
N LEU A 569 14.29 49.04 27.19
CA LEU A 569 15.44 49.09 26.29
C LEU A 569 16.77 49.23 27.06
N ARG A 570 16.80 50.06 28.11
CA ARG A 570 18.02 50.26 28.93
C ARG A 570 18.44 49.03 29.73
N GLN A 571 17.49 48.16 30.10
CA GLN A 571 17.78 46.92 30.83
C GLN A 571 18.38 45.84 29.93
N ILE A 572 17.95 45.78 28.66
CA ILE A 572 18.44 44.83 27.67
C ILE A 572 19.87 45.18 27.23
N ASP A 573 20.20 46.48 27.07
CA ASP A 573 21.55 46.90 26.68
C ASP A 573 22.63 46.49 27.71
N ARG A 574 22.36 46.65 29.01
CA ARG A 574 23.34 46.30 30.05
C ARG A 574 23.65 44.80 30.13
N LEU A 575 22.65 43.94 29.88
CA LEU A 575 22.82 42.49 29.87
C LEU A 575 23.59 42.03 28.63
N LYS A 576 23.39 42.70 27.49
CA LYS A 576 24.10 42.43 26.24
C LYS A 576 25.60 42.73 26.37
N ASP A 577 25.97 43.82 27.05
CA ASP A 577 27.37 44.22 27.20
C ASP A 577 28.17 43.29 28.13
N GLN A 578 27.56 42.81 29.23
CA GLN A 578 28.18 41.82 30.12
C GLN A 578 28.38 40.45 29.44
N PHE A 579 27.46 40.07 28.56
CA PHE A 579 27.57 38.82 27.79
C PHE A 579 28.77 38.87 26.83
N LEU A 580 28.90 39.94 26.03
CA LEU A 580 29.99 40.07 25.05
C LEU A 580 31.39 40.08 25.69
N ALA A 581 31.56 40.74 26.84
CA ALA A 581 32.86 40.82 27.51
C ALA A 581 33.35 39.46 28.06
N ASN A 582 32.46 38.66 28.66
CA ASN A 582 32.82 37.39 29.27
C ASN A 582 33.08 36.30 28.23
N THR A 583 32.23 36.20 27.20
CA THR A 583 32.35 35.17 26.16
C THR A 583 33.65 35.33 25.36
N SER A 584 34.09 36.55 25.08
CA SER A 584 35.35 36.77 24.35
C SER A 584 36.60 36.36 25.13
N HIS A 585 36.60 36.52 26.46
CA HIS A 585 37.74 36.12 27.30
C HIS A 585 37.89 34.59 27.33
N GLU A 586 36.77 33.85 27.39
CA GLU A 586 36.78 32.39 27.41
C GLU A 586 37.10 31.77 26.04
N LEU A 587 36.79 32.44 24.93
CA LEU A 587 37.12 31.97 23.59
C LEU A 587 38.59 32.18 23.20
N ARG A 588 39.26 33.21 23.74
CA ARG A 588 40.65 33.56 23.39
C ARG A 588 41.67 32.51 23.85
N THR A 589 41.50 31.98 25.06
CA THR A 589 42.44 31.07 25.71
C THR A 589 42.60 29.72 25.00
N PRO A 590 41.53 28.97 24.63
CA PRO A 590 41.69 27.70 23.92
C PRO A 590 42.20 27.91 22.48
N LEU A 591 41.83 29.00 21.83
CA LEU A 591 42.21 29.30 20.44
C LEU A 591 43.73 29.53 20.30
N GLN A 592 44.35 30.22 21.26
CA GLN A 592 45.81 30.40 21.30
C GLN A 592 46.56 29.08 21.51
N GLY A 593 45.98 28.15 22.27
CA GLY A 593 46.53 26.80 22.44
C GLY A 593 46.52 25.98 21.14
N ILE A 594 45.42 26.04 20.38
CA ILE A 594 45.29 25.36 19.08
C ILE A 594 46.29 25.92 18.07
N ILE A 595 46.39 27.25 17.93
CA ILE A 595 47.34 27.89 17.01
C ILE A 595 48.79 27.50 17.35
N GLY A 596 49.16 27.50 18.63
CA GLY A 596 50.53 27.17 19.06
C GLY A 596 50.91 25.70 18.83
N LEU A 597 49.99 24.76 19.06
CA LEU A 597 50.20 23.34 18.76
C LEU A 597 50.30 23.08 17.25
N SER A 598 49.45 23.72 16.47
CA SER A 598 49.46 23.60 15.00
C SER A 598 50.74 24.20 14.39
N GLU A 599 51.22 25.36 14.87
CA GLU A 599 52.50 25.94 14.42
C GLU A 599 53.69 25.02 14.72
N GLY A 600 53.70 24.38 15.90
CA GLY A 600 54.74 23.41 16.28
C GLY A 600 54.76 22.13 15.43
N LEU A 601 53.59 21.69 14.94
CA LEU A 601 53.43 20.54 14.05
C LEU A 601 53.79 20.87 12.59
N HIS A 602 53.54 22.10 12.13
CA HIS A 602 53.79 22.55 10.76
C HIS A 602 55.28 22.47 10.37
N HIS A 603 56.18 22.61 11.35
CA HIS A 603 57.61 22.44 11.13
C HIS A 603 58.09 20.98 11.19
N ARG A 604 57.27 20.03 11.65
CA ARG A 604 57.66 18.62 11.88
C ARG A 604 57.11 17.63 10.85
N LEU A 605 56.16 18.02 10.01
CA LEU A 605 55.56 17.16 8.98
C LEU A 605 56.29 17.33 7.64
N GLU A 606 56.62 16.23 6.95
CA GLU A 606 57.35 16.25 5.66
C GLU A 606 56.43 16.16 4.44
N ASP A 607 55.18 15.72 4.60
CA ASP A 607 54.18 15.55 3.53
C ASP A 607 53.59 16.91 3.04
N PRO A 608 53.61 17.22 1.73
CA PRO A 608 53.14 18.50 1.20
C PRO A 608 51.63 18.76 1.38
N GLU A 609 50.77 17.76 1.15
CA GLU A 609 49.31 17.90 1.33
C GLU A 609 48.98 18.15 2.81
N SER A 610 49.58 17.37 3.73
CA SER A 610 49.39 17.54 5.17
C SER A 610 49.92 18.88 5.70
N ARG A 611 50.96 19.46 5.09
CA ARG A 611 51.49 20.78 5.45
C ARG A 611 50.56 21.91 5.01
N GLU A 612 49.96 21.77 3.85
CA GLU A 612 49.02 22.73 3.28
C GLU A 612 47.74 22.77 4.12
N ASP A 613 47.19 21.61 4.50
CA ASP A 613 46.06 21.48 5.42
C ASP A 613 46.33 22.14 6.77
N LEU A 614 47.51 21.90 7.35
CA LEU A 614 47.86 22.49 8.65
C LEU A 614 48.11 24.01 8.55
N SER A 615 48.55 24.52 7.41
CA SER A 615 48.70 25.95 7.16
C SER A 615 47.34 26.67 7.05
N MET A 616 46.33 26.00 6.50
CA MET A 616 44.96 26.47 6.48
C MET A 616 44.35 26.53 7.89
N VAL A 617 44.68 25.57 8.76
CA VAL A 617 44.27 25.58 10.19
C VAL A 617 44.90 26.76 10.94
N ILE A 618 46.20 27.01 10.77
CA ILE A 618 46.92 28.11 11.45
C ILE A 618 46.40 29.48 10.98
N SER A 619 46.21 29.66 9.67
CA SER A 619 45.72 30.93 9.11
C SER A 619 44.28 31.25 9.52
N SER A 620 43.41 30.23 9.56
CA SER A 620 42.03 30.36 10.04
C SER A 620 41.96 30.71 11.52
N GLY A 621 42.79 30.07 12.37
CA GLY A 621 42.87 30.39 13.79
C GLY A 621 43.33 31.83 14.06
N LYS A 622 44.35 32.32 13.33
CA LYS A 622 44.84 33.71 13.46
C LYS A 622 43.81 34.75 13.04
N ARG A 623 43.08 34.50 11.96
CA ARG A 623 42.02 35.40 11.46
C ARG A 623 40.87 35.53 12.47
N LEU A 624 40.47 34.42 13.09
CA LEU A 624 39.42 34.41 14.11
C LEU A 624 39.84 35.19 15.37
N ASN A 625 41.10 35.07 15.79
CA ASN A 625 41.61 35.80 16.95
C ASN A 625 41.63 37.32 16.72
N SER A 626 41.95 37.78 15.50
CA SER A 626 41.90 39.21 15.14
C SER A 626 40.47 39.75 15.21
N LEU A 627 39.49 39.02 14.67
CA LEU A 627 38.08 39.42 14.65
C LEU A 627 37.48 39.56 16.06
N ILE A 628 37.84 38.64 16.97
CA ILE A 628 37.40 38.72 18.37
C ILE A 628 37.93 39.99 19.04
N ASN A 629 39.18 40.37 18.76
CA ASN A 629 39.77 41.59 19.33
C ASN A 629 39.13 42.86 18.77
N ASP A 630 38.85 42.92 17.47
CA ASP A 630 38.22 44.09 16.84
C ASP A 630 36.79 44.33 17.36
N ILE A 631 36.02 43.27 17.61
CA ILE A 631 34.66 43.35 18.17
C ILE A 631 34.67 43.85 19.62
N LEU A 632 35.67 43.46 20.41
CA LEU A 632 35.82 43.91 21.79
C LEU A 632 36.24 45.38 21.89
N ASP A 633 37.18 45.81 21.06
CA ASP A 633 37.61 47.22 21.00
C ASP A 633 36.42 48.11 20.57
N PHE A 634 35.58 47.64 19.65
CA PHE A 634 34.33 48.31 19.27
C PHE A 634 33.34 48.44 20.44
N SER A 635 33.10 47.36 21.18
CA SER A 635 32.18 47.38 22.33
C SER A 635 32.62 48.37 23.41
N LYS A 636 33.93 48.47 23.67
CA LYS A 636 34.48 49.42 24.66
C LYS A 636 34.38 50.87 24.20
N LEU A 637 34.59 51.13 22.90
CA LEU A 637 34.48 52.46 22.31
C LEU A 637 33.05 53.01 22.34
N LYS A 638 32.03 52.16 22.15
CA LYS A 638 30.61 52.56 22.16
C LYS A 638 30.12 53.01 23.54
N ASN A 639 30.64 52.41 24.60
CA ASN A 639 30.23 52.69 25.98
C ASN A 639 31.05 53.80 26.66
N PHE A 640 31.97 54.46 25.93
CA PHE A 640 32.88 55.50 26.44
C PHE A 640 33.88 55.05 27.52
N ASP A 641 34.12 53.73 27.65
CA ASP A 641 34.99 53.14 28.69
C ASP A 641 36.49 53.06 28.30
N LEU A 642 36.89 53.63 27.15
CA LEU A 642 38.27 53.59 26.67
C LEU A 642 39.05 54.84 27.15
N GLU A 643 39.94 54.67 28.14
CA GLU A 643 40.89 55.70 28.57
C GLU A 643 42.16 55.66 27.72
N LEU A 644 42.61 56.81 27.19
CA LEU A 644 43.84 56.92 26.40
C LEU A 644 45.05 57.23 27.28
N ASN A 645 46.19 56.58 27.03
CA ASN A 645 47.44 56.85 27.72
C ASN A 645 48.32 57.79 26.88
N CYS A 646 47.93 59.07 26.83
CA CYS A 646 48.60 60.07 25.99
C CYS A 646 50.01 60.41 26.51
N LYS A 647 51.00 60.40 25.62
CA LYS A 647 52.39 60.81 25.86
C LYS A 647 52.90 61.68 24.69
N ALA A 648 54.07 62.30 24.85
CA ALA A 648 54.76 62.96 23.74
C ALA A 648 55.29 61.90 22.74
N VAL A 649 54.69 61.84 21.56
CA VAL A 649 55.02 60.88 20.48
C VAL A 649 55.69 61.59 19.32
N GLU A 650 56.83 61.06 18.88
CA GLU A 650 57.56 61.56 17.71
C GLU A 650 57.02 60.93 16.42
N LEU A 651 56.31 61.72 15.61
CA LEU A 651 55.55 61.23 14.47
C LEU A 651 56.43 60.65 13.35
N HIS A 652 57.65 61.14 13.17
CA HIS A 652 58.57 60.60 12.17
C HIS A 652 58.95 59.15 12.48
N VAL A 653 59.33 58.88 13.74
CA VAL A 653 59.72 57.55 14.21
C VAL A 653 58.53 56.58 14.14
N LEU A 654 57.35 57.03 14.56
CA LEU A 654 56.12 56.23 14.49
C LEU A 654 55.78 55.84 13.05
N ALA A 655 55.82 56.80 12.11
CA ALA A 655 55.57 56.54 10.69
C ALA A 655 56.57 55.54 10.09
N GLU A 656 57.85 55.65 10.46
CA GLU A 656 58.90 54.74 9.99
C GLU A 656 58.70 53.31 10.50
N ILE A 657 58.31 53.14 11.77
CA ILE A 657 57.99 51.83 12.36
C ILE A 657 56.83 51.18 11.61
N VAL A 658 55.75 51.94 11.36
CA VAL A 658 54.56 51.41 10.68
C VAL A 658 54.85 51.05 9.23
N LEU A 659 55.57 51.91 8.49
CA LEU A 659 55.96 51.63 7.11
C LEU A 659 56.87 50.40 7.01
N ARG A 660 57.86 50.29 7.91
CA ARG A 660 58.75 49.11 7.96
C ARG A 660 57.98 47.82 8.16
N ASN A 661 57.00 47.82 9.08
CA ASN A 661 56.17 46.65 9.37
C ASN A 661 55.24 46.26 8.19
N ASN A 662 54.89 47.20 7.31
CA ASN A 662 54.03 46.96 6.15
C ASN A 662 54.80 46.68 4.84
N ARG A 663 56.14 46.82 4.81
CA ARG A 663 56.96 46.51 3.62
C ARG A 663 56.78 45.10 3.05
N PRO A 664 56.56 44.03 3.84
CA PRO A 664 56.34 42.70 3.26
C PRO A 664 55.07 42.61 2.40
N LEU A 665 54.04 43.43 2.68
CA LEU A 665 52.75 43.38 1.99
C LEU A 665 52.78 43.95 0.57
N ILE A 666 53.85 44.65 0.20
CA ILE A 666 54.05 45.15 -1.18
C ILE A 666 54.91 44.21 -2.04
N ARG A 667 55.35 43.04 -1.52
CA ARG A 667 56.09 42.04 -2.32
C ARG A 667 55.21 41.56 -3.48
N GLY A 668 55.65 41.82 -4.71
CA GLY A 668 54.92 41.49 -5.94
C GLY A 668 54.12 42.65 -6.55
N LYS A 669 53.95 43.77 -5.84
CA LYS A 669 53.31 45.00 -6.35
C LYS A 669 54.34 46.06 -6.76
N LYS A 670 54.05 46.87 -7.79
CA LYS A 670 54.93 47.98 -8.23
C LYS A 670 54.65 49.25 -7.40
N LEU A 671 54.82 49.14 -6.08
CA LEU A 671 54.42 50.16 -5.12
C LEU A 671 55.59 50.66 -4.27
N GLN A 672 55.70 51.98 -4.08
CA GLN A 672 56.71 52.60 -3.20
C GLN A 672 56.08 53.16 -1.93
N LEU A 673 56.68 52.86 -0.77
CA LEU A 673 56.29 53.41 0.52
C LEU A 673 57.24 54.55 0.89
N ILE A 674 56.71 55.77 1.04
CA ILE A 674 57.50 57.00 1.23
C ILE A 674 57.15 57.62 2.59
N ASN A 675 58.13 57.71 3.48
CA ASN A 675 58.04 58.56 4.67
C ASN A 675 58.49 59.98 4.31
N SER A 676 57.57 60.95 4.41
CA SER A 676 57.83 62.37 4.14
C SER A 676 57.55 63.25 5.36
N VAL A 677 57.50 62.65 6.55
CA VAL A 677 57.37 63.38 7.81
C VAL A 677 58.71 64.07 8.13
N PRO A 678 58.75 65.39 8.38
CA PRO A 678 60.01 66.09 8.71
C PRO A 678 60.60 65.70 10.08
N ASP A 679 61.93 65.52 10.15
CA ASP A 679 62.74 65.17 11.35
C ASP A 679 62.86 66.27 12.43
N GLY A 680 61.91 67.21 12.48
CA GLY A 680 61.99 68.37 13.39
C GLY A 680 60.64 68.96 13.77
N LEU A 681 59.55 68.22 13.56
CA LEU A 681 58.23 68.62 14.02
C LEU A 681 58.13 68.52 15.55
N PRO A 682 57.30 69.35 16.20
CA PRO A 682 56.98 69.16 17.61
C PRO A 682 56.28 67.81 17.83
N THR A 683 56.41 67.26 19.04
CA THR A 683 55.81 65.99 19.42
C THR A 683 54.29 66.09 19.48
N ALA A 684 53.59 65.04 19.05
CA ALA A 684 52.14 64.94 19.21
C ALA A 684 51.82 64.42 20.61
N GLU A 685 50.78 64.96 21.25
CA GLU A 685 50.23 64.40 22.48
C GLU A 685 49.24 63.29 22.10
N GLY A 686 49.62 62.03 22.35
CA GLY A 686 48.73 60.90 22.09
C GLY A 686 49.26 59.54 22.52
N ASP A 687 48.39 58.53 22.45
CA ASP A 687 48.72 57.15 22.80
C ASP A 687 49.40 56.49 21.59
N GLU A 688 50.71 56.22 21.74
CA GLU A 688 51.56 55.67 20.68
C GLU A 688 50.98 54.41 20.03
N ASN A 689 50.43 53.48 20.83
CA ASN A 689 49.90 52.22 20.31
C ASN A 689 48.61 52.43 19.52
N ARG A 690 47.73 53.33 19.98
CA ARG A 690 46.48 53.64 19.29
C ARG A 690 46.70 54.46 18.03
N LEU A 691 47.68 55.36 18.04
CA LEU A 691 48.11 56.06 16.83
C LEU A 691 48.78 55.11 15.83
N GLN A 692 49.57 54.13 16.30
CA GLN A 692 50.10 53.07 15.45
C GLN A 692 48.98 52.27 14.79
N GLN A 693 47.92 51.92 15.55
CA GLN A 693 46.74 51.22 15.03
C GLN A 693 46.00 52.03 13.96
N VAL A 694 45.81 53.34 14.18
CA VAL A 694 45.21 54.25 13.19
C VAL A 694 46.03 54.25 11.90
N LEU A 695 47.36 54.42 12.00
CA LEU A 695 48.24 54.43 10.83
C LEU A 695 48.28 53.07 10.13
N TYR A 696 48.34 51.97 10.87
CA TYR A 696 48.36 50.62 10.30
C TYR A 696 47.10 50.35 9.47
N ASN A 697 45.94 50.77 9.96
CA ASN A 697 44.67 50.64 9.24
C ASN A 697 44.63 51.50 7.97
N LEU A 698 45.09 52.75 8.03
CA LEU A 698 45.10 53.65 6.87
C LEU A 698 46.08 53.18 5.79
N ILE A 699 47.30 52.78 6.18
CA ILE A 699 48.33 52.32 5.24
C ILE A 699 47.96 50.95 4.69
N GLY A 700 47.42 50.04 5.51
CA GLY A 700 46.92 48.74 5.06
C GLY A 700 45.84 48.90 3.99
N ASN A 701 44.90 49.82 4.18
CA ASN A 701 43.90 50.16 3.16
C ASN A 701 44.54 50.78 1.91
N ALA A 702 45.47 51.72 2.05
CA ALA A 702 46.18 52.32 0.93
C ALA A 702 46.93 51.27 0.08
N ILE A 703 47.60 50.29 0.69
CA ILE A 703 48.30 49.18 0.00
C ILE A 703 47.29 48.26 -0.69
N LYS A 704 46.17 47.99 -0.02
CA LYS A 704 45.11 47.13 -0.52
C LYS A 704 44.47 47.68 -1.80
N PHE A 705 44.25 48.99 -1.89
CA PHE A 705 43.55 49.64 -3.00
C PHE A 705 44.48 50.32 -4.03
N THR A 706 45.80 50.14 -3.90
CA THR A 706 46.78 50.64 -4.87
C THR A 706 47.63 49.49 -5.40
N GLU A 707 47.50 49.19 -6.70
CA GLU A 707 48.26 48.11 -7.35
C GLU A 707 49.64 48.57 -7.84
N GLN A 708 49.75 49.82 -8.32
CA GLN A 708 51.00 50.42 -8.82
C GLN A 708 51.04 51.91 -8.46
N GLY A 709 52.22 52.45 -8.13
CA GLY A 709 52.41 53.86 -7.76
C GLY A 709 53.10 54.04 -6.41
N HIS A 710 52.66 55.02 -5.60
CA HIS A 710 53.27 55.29 -4.30
C HIS A 710 52.24 55.57 -3.21
N ILE A 711 52.64 55.28 -1.96
CA ILE A 711 51.93 55.69 -0.76
C ILE A 711 52.87 56.58 0.03
N ARG A 712 52.42 57.79 0.32
CA ARG A 712 53.19 58.81 0.99
C ARG A 712 52.54 59.18 2.32
N ILE A 713 53.32 59.13 3.38
CA ILE A 713 52.90 59.61 4.71
C ILE A 713 53.62 60.92 4.96
N GLY A 714 52.90 61.95 5.37
CA GLY A 714 53.51 63.22 5.76
C GLY A 714 52.80 63.83 6.96
N ALA A 715 53.46 64.79 7.58
CA ALA A 715 52.88 65.59 8.64
C ALA A 715 53.32 67.05 8.52
N ARG A 716 52.46 67.97 8.95
CA ARG A 716 52.71 69.40 8.98
C ARG A 716 52.02 70.06 10.17
N GLU A 717 52.58 71.17 10.64
CA GLU A 717 51.90 72.03 11.61
C GLU A 717 50.78 72.79 10.88
N THR A 718 49.59 72.80 11.49
CA THR A 718 48.43 73.53 10.99
C THR A 718 47.78 74.30 12.13
N GLU A 719 47.11 75.39 11.81
CA GLU A 719 46.38 76.19 12.80
C GLU A 719 44.88 76.10 12.48
N VAL A 720 44.12 75.54 13.41
CA VAL A 720 42.68 75.36 13.26
C VAL A 720 42.00 76.03 14.45
N SER A 721 41.17 77.04 14.18
CA SER A 721 40.42 77.79 15.20
C SER A 721 41.28 78.40 16.33
N GLY A 722 42.47 78.91 15.99
CA GLY A 722 43.39 79.56 16.95
C GLY A 722 44.20 78.62 17.85
N ARG A 723 44.18 77.30 17.56
CA ARG A 723 45.04 76.29 18.20
C ARG A 723 45.98 75.67 17.18
N LYS A 724 47.26 75.56 17.54
CA LYS A 724 48.27 74.86 16.76
C LYS A 724 48.13 73.35 16.95
N LEU A 725 47.96 72.62 15.85
CA LEU A 725 47.79 71.17 15.81
C LEU A 725 48.76 70.58 14.77
N LEU A 726 49.04 69.28 14.89
CA LEU A 726 49.78 68.52 13.88
C LEU A 726 48.79 67.82 12.97
N GLU A 727 48.81 68.12 11.68
CA GLU A 727 48.04 67.41 10.66
C GLU A 727 48.92 66.34 10.02
N MET A 728 48.52 65.07 10.16
CA MET A 728 49.09 63.95 9.43
C MET A 728 48.22 63.59 8.24
N PHE A 729 48.86 63.10 7.18
CA PHE A 729 48.15 62.59 6.03
C PHE A 729 48.81 61.33 5.47
N VAL A 730 47.96 60.44 4.95
CA VAL A 730 48.34 59.24 4.21
C VAL A 730 47.73 59.37 2.82
N GLU A 731 48.60 59.51 1.82
CA GLU A 731 48.28 59.71 0.42
C GLU A 731 48.58 58.43 -0.36
N ASP A 732 47.63 57.97 -1.17
CA ASP A 732 47.77 56.87 -2.11
C ASP A 732 47.46 57.33 -3.54
N THR A 733 48.01 56.64 -4.53
CA THR A 733 47.73 56.87 -5.97
C THR A 733 46.78 55.80 -6.56
N GLY A 734 45.91 55.22 -5.73
CA GLY A 734 45.02 54.10 -6.07
C GLY A 734 43.72 54.50 -6.77
N ALA A 735 42.70 53.64 -6.66
CA ALA A 735 41.44 53.78 -7.41
C ALA A 735 40.63 55.04 -7.06
N GLY A 736 40.87 55.67 -5.91
CA GLY A 736 40.09 56.81 -5.42
C GLY A 736 38.68 56.44 -4.96
N ILE A 737 38.03 57.34 -4.21
CA ILE A 737 36.73 57.14 -3.53
C ILE A 737 35.70 58.14 -4.08
N PRO A 738 34.53 57.68 -4.58
CA PRO A 738 33.46 58.56 -5.06
C PRO A 738 32.97 59.56 -4.02
N GLN A 739 32.65 60.79 -4.43
CA GLN A 739 32.27 61.90 -3.53
C GLN A 739 31.08 61.56 -2.62
N GLU A 740 30.10 60.81 -3.12
CA GLU A 740 28.93 60.35 -2.36
C GLU A 740 29.28 59.33 -1.26
N LYS A 741 30.41 58.61 -1.39
CA LYS A 741 30.84 57.60 -0.41
C LYS A 741 31.84 58.14 0.61
N GLN A 742 32.42 59.32 0.41
CA GLN A 742 33.49 59.86 1.27
C GLN A 742 33.05 60.14 2.72
N GLU A 743 31.76 60.46 2.95
CA GLU A 743 31.22 60.58 4.31
C GLU A 743 30.77 59.24 4.89
N ILE A 744 30.36 58.29 4.03
CA ILE A 744 29.80 56.99 4.43
C ILE A 744 30.88 56.00 4.85
N ILE A 745 32.08 56.05 4.27
CA ILE A 745 33.19 55.12 4.60
C ILE A 745 33.66 55.17 6.07
N PHE A 746 33.26 56.21 6.82
CA PHE A 746 33.54 56.32 8.25
C PHE A 746 32.39 55.81 9.13
N GLN A 747 31.27 55.39 8.53
CA GLN A 747 30.14 54.77 9.22
C GLN A 747 30.40 53.29 9.50
N GLU A 748 29.79 52.78 10.55
CA GLU A 748 30.01 51.41 11.06
C GLU A 748 29.40 50.36 10.10
N PHE A 749 30.12 49.26 9.85
CA PHE A 749 29.67 48.10 9.05
C PHE A 749 29.36 48.38 7.57
N GLU A 750 29.63 49.58 7.09
CA GLU A 750 29.46 49.96 5.69
C GLU A 750 30.62 49.44 4.82
N GLN A 751 30.29 48.67 3.78
CA GLN A 751 31.20 48.23 2.74
C GLN A 751 30.58 48.60 1.40
N GLY A 752 31.21 49.52 0.67
CA GLY A 752 30.62 50.08 -0.55
C GLY A 752 30.18 48.99 -1.56
N ASP A 753 28.93 49.10 -2.04
CA ASP A 753 28.27 48.14 -2.94
C ASP A 753 29.14 47.52 -4.05
N GLY A 754 29.33 46.19 -3.97
CA GLY A 754 28.48 45.26 -4.73
C GLY A 754 28.95 44.75 -6.09
N SER A 755 29.66 45.51 -6.93
CA SER A 755 29.79 45.10 -8.35
C SER A 755 31.18 45.02 -8.98
N THR A 756 32.25 45.45 -8.31
CA THR A 756 33.63 45.23 -8.83
C THR A 756 34.63 45.30 -7.68
N THR A 757 35.07 44.15 -7.17
CA THR A 757 36.21 43.85 -6.24
C THR A 757 35.81 42.88 -5.11
N ARG A 758 35.43 41.63 -5.45
CA ARG A 758 35.27 40.54 -4.47
C ARG A 758 36.58 39.87 -4.05
N GLU A 759 37.73 40.36 -4.51
CA GLU A 759 39.04 39.82 -4.12
C GLU A 759 39.52 40.28 -2.72
N PHE A 760 38.79 41.18 -2.05
CA PHE A 760 39.35 41.91 -0.91
C PHE A 760 38.34 42.22 0.23
N SER A 761 37.82 41.17 0.89
CA SER A 761 36.88 41.28 2.04
C SER A 761 37.53 41.86 3.30
N GLY A 762 37.10 43.05 3.76
CA GLY A 762 37.41 43.61 5.10
C GLY A 762 36.21 43.48 6.06
N THR A 763 36.32 43.96 7.31
CA THR A 763 35.22 43.89 8.32
C THR A 763 34.32 45.12 8.36
N GLY A 764 34.68 46.21 7.65
CA GLY A 764 33.93 47.48 7.67
C GLY A 764 34.09 48.30 8.97
N LEU A 765 34.84 47.81 9.97
CA LEU A 765 34.98 48.48 11.26
C LEU A 765 36.23 49.38 11.37
N GLY A 766 37.29 49.07 10.62
CA GLY A 766 38.62 49.68 10.80
C GLY A 766 38.67 51.21 10.68
N LEU A 767 38.00 51.80 9.68
CA LEU A 767 38.00 53.27 9.49
C LEU A 767 37.13 54.01 10.52
N SER A 768 36.01 53.42 10.93
CA SER A 768 35.15 53.97 11.99
C SER A 768 35.86 53.98 13.35
N ILE A 769 36.58 52.90 13.68
CA ILE A 769 37.43 52.81 14.88
C ILE A 769 38.56 53.85 14.80
N SER A 770 39.26 53.96 13.67
CA SER A 770 40.34 54.94 13.49
C SER A 770 39.86 56.38 13.68
N LYS A 771 38.71 56.75 13.11
CA LYS A 771 38.12 58.09 13.28
C LYS A 771 37.80 58.36 14.74
N ARG A 772 37.19 57.39 15.44
CA ARG A 772 36.82 57.57 16.84
C ARG A 772 38.03 57.66 17.77
N LEU A 773 39.07 56.89 17.52
CA LEU A 773 40.34 56.99 18.25
C LEU A 773 40.96 58.37 18.08
N VAL A 774 40.99 58.92 16.85
CA VAL A 774 41.49 60.28 16.62
C VAL A 774 40.65 61.34 17.33
N GLU A 775 39.32 61.21 17.34
CA GLU A 775 38.44 62.12 18.08
C GLU A 775 38.69 62.08 19.60
N LEU A 776 38.96 60.91 20.18
CA LEU A 776 39.32 60.77 21.59
C LEU A 776 40.67 61.43 21.91
N HIS A 777 41.59 61.49 20.95
CA HIS A 777 42.84 62.26 21.07
C HIS A 777 42.64 63.78 20.90
N GLY A 778 41.39 64.26 20.78
CA GLY A 778 41.08 65.67 20.54
C GLY A 778 41.28 66.12 19.09
N GLY A 779 41.43 65.17 18.18
CA GLY A 779 41.65 65.36 16.75
C GLY A 779 40.39 65.26 15.89
N SER A 780 40.55 65.43 14.59
CA SER A 780 39.51 65.17 13.58
C SER A 780 40.12 64.42 12.40
N MET A 781 39.32 63.58 11.71
CA MET A 781 39.76 62.79 10.56
C MET A 781 38.79 62.97 9.38
N TRP A 782 39.34 63.15 8.18
CA TRP A 782 38.58 63.31 6.93
C TRP A 782 39.39 62.77 5.74
N VAL A 783 38.76 62.71 4.56
CA VAL A 783 39.40 62.26 3.32
C VAL A 783 39.20 63.29 2.20
N LYS A 784 40.16 63.39 1.30
CA LYS A 784 40.00 64.00 -0.02
C LYS A 784 40.38 62.96 -1.06
N SER A 785 39.49 62.68 -1.99
CA SER A 785 39.75 61.70 -3.04
C SER A 785 39.05 62.03 -4.34
N GLU A 786 39.66 61.65 -5.45
CA GLU A 786 39.09 61.74 -6.79
C GLU A 786 39.28 60.39 -7.49
N ILE A 787 38.23 59.88 -8.13
CA ILE A 787 38.26 58.55 -8.77
C ILE A 787 39.37 58.51 -9.83
N GLY A 788 40.24 57.51 -9.74
CA GLY A 788 41.37 57.28 -10.65
C GLY A 788 42.63 58.09 -10.38
N LYS A 789 42.62 59.00 -9.39
CA LYS A 789 43.82 59.78 -8.98
C LYS A 789 44.33 59.45 -7.58
N GLY A 790 43.64 58.58 -6.84
CA GLY A 790 44.00 58.15 -5.49
C GLY A 790 43.27 58.90 -4.36
N SER A 791 43.63 58.59 -3.12
CA SER A 791 42.99 59.16 -1.94
C SER A 791 44.02 59.73 -0.96
N THR A 792 43.66 60.81 -0.28
CA THR A 792 44.44 61.34 0.82
C THR A 792 43.59 61.43 2.08
N PHE A 793 43.92 60.61 3.07
CA PHE A 793 43.31 60.63 4.39
C PHE A 793 44.08 61.57 5.30
N PHE A 794 43.39 62.48 5.96
CA PHE A 794 43.97 63.48 6.86
C PHE A 794 43.46 63.25 8.28
N PHE A 795 44.31 63.48 9.27
CA PHE A 795 43.87 63.63 10.64
C PHE A 795 44.75 64.56 11.46
N THR A 796 44.17 65.20 12.47
CA THR A 796 44.87 66.16 13.35
C THR A 796 45.13 65.58 14.72
N LEU A 797 46.24 65.97 15.34
CA LEU A 797 46.60 65.66 16.72
C LEU A 797 47.05 66.92 17.48
N PRO A 798 46.77 67.02 18.79
CA PRO A 798 47.29 68.11 19.62
C PRO A 798 48.81 68.05 19.76
N ILE A 799 49.44 69.23 19.85
CA ILE A 799 50.88 69.37 20.09
C ILE A 799 51.15 69.22 21.59
N SER A 800 52.10 68.37 21.96
CA SER A 800 52.53 68.22 23.35
C SER A 800 53.40 69.39 23.80
N GLY A 801 53.23 69.82 25.05
CA GLY A 801 54.08 70.83 25.70
C GLY A 801 55.44 70.32 26.17
N GLU A 802 55.71 69.01 26.08
CA GLU A 802 56.93 68.36 26.56
C GLU A 802 57.89 68.02 25.41
N LYS A 803 59.17 68.40 25.54
CA LYS A 803 60.23 68.00 24.59
C LYS A 803 60.58 66.52 24.80
N ALA A 804 60.63 65.77 23.69
CA ALA A 804 60.89 64.33 23.65
C ALA A 804 62.08 63.89 24.54
N SER A 805 61.85 62.89 25.39
CA SER A 805 62.92 62.20 26.12
C SER A 805 63.69 61.29 25.15
N SER A 806 64.92 61.66 24.81
CA SER A 806 65.82 60.85 24.01
C SER A 806 66.22 59.56 24.76
N ALA A 807 65.81 58.39 24.28
CA ALA A 807 66.46 57.12 24.62
C ALA A 807 66.00 56.00 23.70
N LEU A 808 66.74 55.78 22.59
CA LEU A 808 67.24 54.48 22.11
C LEU A 808 67.60 54.55 20.61
N THR A 809 68.69 55.25 20.33
CA THR A 809 69.61 54.91 19.24
C THR A 809 70.70 54.00 19.81
N SER A 810 70.79 52.74 19.37
CA SER A 810 72.08 52.08 19.08
C SER A 810 71.89 50.63 18.61
N ARG A 811 72.12 50.34 17.32
CA ARG A 811 73.19 49.45 16.79
C ARG A 811 72.92 49.04 15.32
N PRO A 812 73.98 48.76 14.53
CA PRO A 812 74.10 49.20 13.14
C PRO A 812 73.80 48.16 12.06
N LEU A 813 73.58 48.68 10.85
CA LEU A 813 73.55 47.96 9.57
C LEU A 813 74.81 47.11 9.33
N ALA A 814 74.61 45.87 8.88
CA ALA A 814 75.57 45.11 8.10
C ALA A 814 74.84 44.29 7.01
N ALA A 815 74.79 44.87 5.82
CA ALA A 815 75.36 44.33 4.58
C ALA A 815 74.96 42.93 4.06
N LEU A 816 74.57 42.95 2.78
CA LEU A 816 74.83 41.98 1.70
C LEU A 816 73.79 40.88 1.42
N SER A 817 72.99 41.21 0.41
CA SER A 817 73.06 40.60 -0.93
C SER A 817 72.07 39.50 -1.31
N PRO A 818 71.71 39.48 -2.61
CA PRO A 818 70.54 38.78 -3.14
C PRO A 818 70.94 37.49 -3.87
N VAL A 819 69.94 36.81 -4.43
CA VAL A 819 69.95 35.98 -5.64
C VAL A 819 69.27 34.61 -5.42
N THR A 820 68.01 34.59 -5.86
CA THR A 820 67.42 33.75 -6.93
C THR A 820 67.68 32.23 -7.00
N PRO A 821 66.80 31.48 -7.69
CA PRO A 821 66.33 30.17 -7.27
C PRO A 821 66.90 29.09 -8.19
N ALA A 822 66.78 27.83 -7.81
CA ALA A 822 66.96 26.74 -8.76
C ALA A 822 66.15 25.52 -8.31
N SER A 823 65.11 25.25 -9.10
CA SER A 823 64.86 23.95 -9.76
C SER A 823 65.66 22.74 -9.27
N VAL A 824 65.01 21.57 -9.18
CA VAL A 824 65.39 20.40 -9.97
C VAL A 824 64.27 19.34 -9.95
N GLU A 825 63.98 18.91 -11.17
CA GLU A 825 63.32 17.71 -11.65
C GLU A 825 63.66 16.40 -10.93
N THR A 826 62.63 15.53 -10.90
CA THR A 826 62.64 14.06 -11.10
C THR A 826 63.78 13.23 -10.51
N THR A 827 63.43 12.15 -9.80
CA THR A 827 63.93 10.80 -10.15
C THR A 827 63.09 9.71 -9.50
N ASP A 828 62.85 8.67 -10.28
CA ASP A 828 62.18 7.41 -9.96
C ASP A 828 62.76 6.68 -8.75
N GLY A 829 61.93 5.82 -8.15
CA GLY A 829 62.36 4.81 -7.18
C GLY A 829 61.23 3.88 -6.75
N GLU A 830 61.11 2.75 -7.44
CA GLU A 830 60.27 1.59 -7.11
C GLU A 830 60.41 1.11 -5.65
N ARG A 831 59.33 0.59 -5.04
CA ARG A 831 59.16 -0.85 -4.73
C ARG A 831 58.00 -1.19 -3.74
N THR A 832 57.12 -2.06 -4.26
CA THR A 832 56.56 -3.31 -3.70
C THR A 832 55.60 -3.35 -2.50
N GLU A 833 54.42 -3.87 -2.83
CA GLU A 833 53.71 -5.03 -2.26
C GLU A 833 52.88 -4.90 -0.98
N GLY A 834 51.62 -5.35 -1.09
CA GLY A 834 50.98 -6.15 -0.04
C GLY A 834 49.45 -6.09 0.05
N ALA A 835 48.76 -6.90 -0.77
CA ALA A 835 47.51 -7.65 -0.47
C ALA A 835 46.23 -6.91 0.00
N SER A 836 44.98 -7.27 -0.32
CA SER A 836 44.37 -8.41 -1.03
C SER A 836 42.87 -8.13 -1.29
N GLY A 837 42.42 -8.38 -2.53
CA GLY A 837 41.13 -8.96 -2.96
C GLY A 837 39.79 -8.51 -2.38
N PHE A 838 38.92 -7.98 -3.24
CA PHE A 838 37.70 -8.66 -3.68
C PHE A 838 37.35 -8.19 -5.11
N HIS A 839 37.40 -9.11 -6.09
CA HIS A 839 36.85 -8.92 -7.44
C HIS A 839 35.33 -8.84 -7.37
N HIS A 840 34.66 -8.01 -8.20
CA HIS A 840 33.40 -8.34 -8.88
C HIS A 840 33.21 -7.50 -10.17
N GLY A 841 32.81 -8.21 -11.23
CA GLY A 841 32.22 -7.86 -12.54
C GLY A 841 32.14 -6.42 -13.06
N ALA A 842 32.56 -6.25 -14.32
CA ALA A 842 32.13 -5.18 -15.18
C ALA A 842 30.60 -5.26 -15.44
N GLY A 843 29.84 -4.33 -14.88
CA GLY A 843 28.41 -4.12 -15.14
C GLY A 843 28.17 -2.80 -15.90
N ASN A 844 27.11 -2.77 -16.72
CA ASN A 844 26.70 -1.64 -17.57
C ASN A 844 26.65 -0.29 -16.82
N GLU A 845 26.93 0.82 -17.52
CA GLU A 845 26.80 2.20 -17.02
C GLU A 845 25.41 2.56 -16.45
N ALA A 846 24.38 1.74 -16.73
CA ALA A 846 23.01 1.94 -16.29
C ALA A 846 22.73 1.58 -14.81
N ASP A 847 23.64 0.88 -14.11
CA ASP A 847 23.43 0.37 -12.73
C ASP A 847 24.14 1.17 -11.62
N ARG A 848 24.74 2.33 -11.94
CA ARG A 848 25.44 3.16 -10.93
C ARG A 848 24.46 4.05 -10.15
N ILE A 849 24.63 4.09 -8.83
CA ILE A 849 23.82 4.90 -7.91
C ILE A 849 24.25 6.35 -8.01
N ARG A 850 23.31 7.26 -8.28
CA ARG A 850 23.57 8.66 -8.57
C ARG A 850 23.25 9.53 -7.37
N ILE A 851 24.27 10.19 -6.81
CA ILE A 851 24.16 11.02 -5.60
C ILE A 851 24.44 12.48 -5.96
N LEU A 852 23.52 13.37 -5.58
CA LEU A 852 23.72 14.82 -5.69
C LEU A 852 24.34 15.35 -4.39
N VAL A 853 25.49 16.00 -4.48
CA VAL A 853 26.21 16.60 -3.35
C VAL A 853 26.13 18.12 -3.45
N VAL A 854 25.53 18.77 -2.46
CA VAL A 854 25.31 20.21 -2.44
C VAL A 854 25.98 20.84 -1.22
N ASP A 855 27.02 21.64 -1.43
CA ASP A 855 27.79 22.33 -0.38
C ASP A 855 28.46 23.57 -1.01
N ASP A 856 28.49 24.71 -0.32
CA ASP A 856 29.03 25.97 -0.87
C ASP A 856 30.55 26.11 -0.68
N GLU A 857 31.14 25.28 0.17
CA GLU A 857 32.56 25.30 0.48
C GLU A 857 33.30 24.19 -0.30
N PRO A 858 34.21 24.53 -1.24
CA PRO A 858 34.94 23.55 -2.06
C PRO A 858 35.70 22.50 -1.24
N VAL A 859 36.20 22.88 -0.06
CA VAL A 859 36.91 21.96 0.84
C VAL A 859 35.99 20.83 1.33
N ASN A 860 34.74 21.15 1.70
CA ASN A 860 33.77 20.15 2.16
C ASN A 860 33.37 19.19 1.04
N GLN A 861 33.19 19.69 -0.18
CA GLN A 861 32.87 18.84 -1.34
C GLN A 861 34.00 17.85 -1.64
N GLN A 862 35.26 18.28 -1.50
CA GLN A 862 36.41 17.40 -1.71
C GLN A 862 36.48 16.31 -0.63
N VAL A 863 36.17 16.63 0.63
CA VAL A 863 36.07 15.65 1.73
C VAL A 863 34.95 14.63 1.47
N LEU A 864 33.76 15.08 1.07
CA LEU A 864 32.63 14.20 0.75
C LEU A 864 32.93 13.30 -0.46
N LYS A 865 33.58 13.85 -1.49
CA LYS A 865 34.05 13.11 -2.65
C LYS A 865 35.02 12.01 -2.25
N ASN A 866 36.04 12.33 -1.45
CA ASN A 866 37.04 11.37 -0.98
C ASN A 866 36.42 10.21 -0.18
N HIS A 867 35.36 10.47 0.59
CA HIS A 867 34.64 9.42 1.31
C HIS A 867 33.84 8.47 0.40
N LEU A 868 33.30 8.98 -0.72
CA LEU A 868 32.41 8.27 -1.65
C LEU A 868 33.10 7.67 -2.89
N SER A 869 34.42 7.82 -3.05
CA SER A 869 35.21 7.39 -4.22
C SER A 869 35.21 5.88 -4.55
N SER A 870 34.36 5.05 -3.93
CA SER A 870 34.15 3.66 -4.35
C SER A 870 33.42 3.61 -5.70
N GLY A 871 33.84 2.75 -6.63
CA GLY A 871 33.32 2.67 -8.02
C GLY A 871 31.82 2.34 -8.21
N PHE A 872 31.02 2.37 -7.14
CA PHE A 872 29.57 2.13 -7.11
C PHE A 872 28.73 3.42 -7.25
N TYR A 873 29.29 4.60 -6.92
CA TYR A 873 28.55 5.87 -6.92
C TYR A 873 28.95 6.79 -8.08
N GLU A 874 27.95 7.42 -8.72
CA GLU A 874 28.11 8.55 -9.62
C GLU A 874 27.77 9.84 -8.87
N LEU A 875 28.77 10.70 -8.65
CA LEU A 875 28.61 11.94 -7.89
C LEU A 875 28.39 13.13 -8.81
N VAL A 876 27.33 13.89 -8.56
CA VAL A 876 27.08 15.20 -9.19
C VAL A 876 27.20 16.26 -8.10
N GLN A 877 27.97 17.33 -8.34
CA GLN A 877 28.24 18.37 -7.35
C GLN A 877 27.51 19.66 -7.69
N ALA A 878 27.01 20.37 -6.69
CA ALA A 878 26.38 21.68 -6.81
C ALA A 878 26.87 22.63 -5.71
N MET A 879 27.23 23.86 -6.07
CA MET A 879 27.84 24.84 -5.15
C MET A 879 26.80 25.71 -4.43
N ASN A 880 25.52 25.57 -4.73
CA ASN A 880 24.41 26.34 -4.14
C ASN A 880 23.06 25.70 -4.47
N GLY A 881 22.00 26.15 -3.77
CA GLY A 881 20.65 25.61 -3.96
C GLY A 881 20.04 25.84 -5.34
N GLU A 882 20.37 26.94 -6.05
CA GLU A 882 19.85 27.19 -7.41
C GLU A 882 20.43 26.21 -8.45
N GLU A 883 21.71 25.85 -8.30
CA GLU A 883 22.36 24.83 -9.10
C GLU A 883 21.83 23.43 -8.79
N ALA A 884 21.59 23.12 -7.51
CA ALA A 884 20.96 21.87 -7.10
C ALA A 884 19.58 21.69 -7.75
N MET A 885 18.73 22.73 -7.74
CA MET A 885 17.41 22.66 -8.39
C MET A 885 17.50 22.46 -9.90
N ARG A 886 18.47 23.11 -10.58
CA ARG A 886 18.70 22.89 -12.03
C ARG A 886 19.14 21.46 -12.33
N HIS A 887 19.96 20.84 -11.49
CA HIS A 887 20.33 19.44 -11.66
C HIS A 887 19.14 18.49 -11.46
N LEU A 888 18.28 18.77 -10.48
CA LEU A 888 17.06 17.99 -10.22
C LEU A 888 16.02 18.07 -11.35
N GLU A 889 16.10 19.08 -12.23
CA GLU A 889 15.27 19.22 -13.42
C GLU A 889 15.82 18.45 -14.65
N SER A 890 16.98 17.81 -14.53
CA SER A 890 17.57 17.01 -15.62
C SER A 890 16.86 15.67 -15.83
N SER A 891 16.95 15.10 -17.04
CA SER A 891 16.20 13.90 -17.48
C SER A 891 16.58 12.58 -16.80
N ARG A 892 17.63 12.55 -15.97
CA ARG A 892 18.06 11.34 -15.24
C ARG A 892 17.90 11.56 -13.73
N PRO A 893 17.07 10.75 -13.04
CA PRO A 893 16.78 10.93 -11.62
C PRO A 893 18.00 10.64 -10.74
N PHE A 894 17.96 11.16 -9.51
CA PHE A 894 18.95 10.89 -8.45
C PHE A 894 18.38 9.90 -7.44
N ASP A 895 19.25 9.08 -6.84
CA ASP A 895 18.87 8.11 -5.82
C ASP A 895 18.98 8.67 -4.40
N LEU A 896 19.78 9.74 -4.22
CA LEU A 896 20.02 10.38 -2.92
C LEU A 896 20.54 11.82 -3.10
N VAL A 897 20.16 12.72 -2.19
CA VAL A 897 20.73 14.08 -2.09
C VAL A 897 21.43 14.28 -0.75
N LEU A 898 22.69 14.72 -0.80
CA LEU A 898 23.46 15.23 0.33
C LEU A 898 23.43 16.75 0.29
N LEU A 899 22.96 17.39 1.36
CA LEU A 899 22.61 18.81 1.34
C LEU A 899 23.17 19.57 2.55
N ASP A 900 24.03 20.56 2.32
CA ASP A 900 24.38 21.52 3.38
C ASP A 900 23.19 22.44 3.65
N VAL A 901 22.98 22.74 4.93
CA VAL A 901 21.96 23.67 5.41
C VAL A 901 22.39 25.11 5.18
N MET A 902 23.69 25.41 5.36
CA MET A 902 24.24 26.75 5.29
C MET A 902 24.80 27.00 3.89
N MET A 903 24.02 27.64 3.02
CA MET A 903 24.46 27.98 1.66
C MET A 903 23.97 29.37 1.25
N PRO A 904 24.72 30.11 0.41
CA PRO A 904 24.33 31.42 -0.07
C PRO A 904 23.14 31.34 -1.04
N ARG A 905 22.35 32.43 -1.08
CA ARG A 905 21.12 32.62 -1.88
C ARG A 905 19.92 31.78 -1.46
N MET A 906 20.09 30.46 -1.36
CA MET A 906 19.02 29.52 -1.02
C MET A 906 19.54 28.54 0.01
N SER A 907 18.91 28.51 1.19
CA SER A 907 19.33 27.63 2.27
C SER A 907 19.02 26.16 1.98
N GLY A 908 19.74 25.23 2.60
CA GLY A 908 19.41 23.80 2.47
C GLY A 908 17.99 23.46 2.96
N TYR A 909 17.46 24.22 3.92
CA TYR A 909 16.06 24.10 4.33
C TYR A 909 15.09 24.45 3.20
N GLU A 910 15.34 25.53 2.46
CA GLU A 910 14.51 25.95 1.33
C GLU A 910 14.62 24.97 0.15
N VAL A 911 15.81 24.45 -0.12
CA VAL A 911 16.03 23.41 -1.15
C VAL A 911 15.27 22.14 -0.78
N CYS A 912 15.37 21.69 0.48
CA CYS A 912 14.65 20.52 0.97
C CYS A 912 13.13 20.70 0.85
N HIS A 913 12.61 21.87 1.24
CA HIS A 913 11.18 22.18 1.10
C HIS A 913 10.72 22.10 -0.36
N LYS A 914 11.46 22.71 -1.29
CA LYS A 914 11.16 22.65 -2.74
C LYS A 914 11.25 21.24 -3.31
N ILE A 915 12.18 20.42 -2.84
CA ILE A 915 12.24 18.99 -3.21
C ILE A 915 10.94 18.30 -2.76
N ARG A 916 10.45 18.59 -1.56
CA ARG A 916 9.25 17.95 -0.99
C ARG A 916 7.93 18.40 -1.62
N GLU A 917 7.90 19.52 -2.33
CA GLU A 917 6.76 19.90 -3.16
C GLU A 917 6.57 18.94 -4.36
N LYS A 918 7.63 18.29 -4.82
CA LYS A 918 7.62 17.42 -6.02
C LYS A 918 7.87 15.94 -5.73
N HIS A 919 8.68 15.62 -4.72
CA HIS A 919 9.14 14.26 -4.43
C HIS A 919 8.92 13.88 -2.96
N LEU A 920 8.34 12.71 -2.72
CA LEU A 920 8.19 12.18 -1.37
C LEU A 920 9.56 11.82 -0.75
N PRO A 921 9.69 11.81 0.59
CA PRO A 921 10.93 11.38 1.25
C PRO A 921 11.41 9.99 0.87
N SER A 922 10.49 9.08 0.52
CA SER A 922 10.80 7.72 0.08
C SER A 922 11.18 7.61 -1.40
N GLU A 923 10.76 8.59 -2.23
CA GLU A 923 11.09 8.68 -3.65
C GLU A 923 12.45 9.35 -3.88
N LEU A 924 12.80 10.36 -3.06
CA LEU A 924 14.10 11.02 -3.12
C LEU A 924 14.61 11.31 -1.71
N PRO A 925 15.45 10.42 -1.14
CA PRO A 925 15.99 10.63 0.18
C PRO A 925 16.95 11.82 0.22
N VAL A 926 16.81 12.65 1.26
CA VAL A 926 17.66 13.84 1.49
C VAL A 926 18.35 13.70 2.85
N ILE A 927 19.67 13.69 2.87
CA ILE A 927 20.48 13.70 4.10
C ILE A 927 21.09 15.09 4.24
N MET A 928 20.75 15.77 5.35
CA MET A 928 21.34 17.07 5.67
C MET A 928 22.72 16.89 6.29
N VAL A 929 23.72 17.59 5.76
CA VAL A 929 25.12 17.53 6.23
C VAL A 929 25.56 18.92 6.65
N THR A 930 25.63 19.21 7.96
CA THR A 930 25.82 20.60 8.42
C THR A 930 26.62 20.72 9.72
N ALA A 931 27.16 21.91 9.99
CA ALA A 931 27.86 22.25 11.24
C ALA A 931 26.90 22.60 12.40
N LYS A 932 25.60 22.78 12.12
CA LYS A 932 24.57 22.98 13.15
C LYS A 932 24.35 21.68 13.92
N ASN A 933 24.36 21.72 15.24
CA ASN A 933 24.21 20.52 16.09
C ASN A 933 23.26 20.76 17.29
N GLN A 934 22.38 21.76 17.18
CA GLN A 934 21.34 21.98 18.18
C GLN A 934 20.13 21.11 17.86
N VAL A 935 19.42 20.69 18.91
CA VAL A 935 18.23 19.85 18.77
C VAL A 935 17.17 20.58 17.93
N GLU A 936 17.08 21.89 18.06
CA GLU A 936 16.18 22.74 17.29
C GLU A 936 16.46 22.68 15.78
N ASP A 937 17.74 22.65 15.37
CA ASP A 937 18.14 22.59 13.96
C ASP A 937 17.85 21.21 13.34
N LEU A 938 18.03 20.15 14.12
CA LEU A 938 17.67 18.77 13.74
C LEU A 938 16.15 18.61 13.61
N VAL A 939 15.39 19.15 14.57
CA VAL A 939 13.92 19.19 14.51
C VAL A 939 13.46 19.97 13.29
N GLN A 940 14.07 21.13 13.01
CA GLN A 940 13.74 21.93 11.84
C GLN A 940 14.00 21.16 10.54
N GLY A 941 15.17 20.53 10.38
CA GLY A 941 15.52 19.75 9.19
C GLY A 941 14.59 18.57 8.94
N LEU A 942 14.31 17.77 9.97
CA LEU A 942 13.38 16.64 9.88
C LEU A 942 11.94 17.10 9.63
N SER A 943 11.50 18.20 10.24
CA SER A 943 10.15 18.76 10.04
C SER A 943 9.90 19.25 8.62
N LEU A 944 10.96 19.66 7.91
CA LEU A 944 10.92 20.07 6.50
C LEU A 944 11.01 18.88 5.52
N GLY A 945 11.14 17.67 6.04
CA GLY A 945 11.10 16.43 5.27
C GLY A 945 12.48 15.82 4.94
N ALA A 946 13.57 16.24 5.58
CA ALA A 946 14.84 15.51 5.47
C ALA A 946 14.70 14.08 6.03
N ASN A 947 15.37 13.10 5.41
CA ASN A 947 15.34 11.71 5.82
C ASN A 947 16.30 11.44 6.98
N ASP A 948 17.40 12.19 7.03
CA ASP A 948 18.43 12.04 8.04
C ASP A 948 19.25 13.32 8.18
N TYR A 949 20.01 13.36 9.26
CA TYR A 949 20.81 14.50 9.65
C TYR A 949 22.19 14.05 10.15
N LEU A 950 23.24 14.60 9.57
CA LEU A 950 24.63 14.30 9.92
C LEU A 950 25.39 15.58 10.26
N ALA A 951 25.86 15.67 11.50
CA ALA A 951 26.60 16.84 11.99
C ALA A 951 28.10 16.72 11.64
N LYS A 952 28.70 17.79 11.12
CA LYS A 952 30.14 17.91 10.88
C LYS A 952 30.88 18.18 12.22
N PRO A 953 32.00 17.49 12.54
CA PRO A 953 32.66 16.42 11.79
C PRO A 953 32.05 15.03 12.05
N PHE A 954 32.06 14.18 11.03
CA PHE A 954 31.56 12.79 11.08
C PHE A 954 32.61 11.79 10.60
N SER A 955 32.50 10.53 11.03
CA SER A 955 33.40 9.46 10.59
C SER A 955 32.98 8.89 9.23
N ARG A 956 33.95 8.37 8.45
CA ARG A 956 33.69 7.75 7.15
C ARG A 956 32.72 6.56 7.24
N GLU A 957 32.89 5.71 8.24
CA GLU A 957 32.08 4.50 8.44
C GLU A 957 30.62 4.85 8.75
N GLU A 958 30.39 5.83 9.63
CA GLU A 958 29.06 6.33 9.95
C GLU A 958 28.36 6.92 8.72
N PHE A 959 29.07 7.73 7.94
CA PHE A 959 28.55 8.36 6.74
C PHE A 959 28.13 7.33 5.68
N LEU A 960 28.96 6.33 5.39
CA LEU A 960 28.64 5.27 4.43
C LEU A 960 27.48 4.39 4.90
N ALA A 961 27.41 4.05 6.19
CA ALA A 961 26.32 3.23 6.73
C ALA A 961 24.95 3.93 6.60
N ARG A 962 24.88 5.24 6.85
CA ARG A 962 23.65 6.02 6.68
C ARG A 962 23.23 6.10 5.23
N ILE A 963 24.17 6.38 4.33
CA ILE A 963 23.91 6.43 2.88
C ILE A 963 23.34 5.09 2.37
N GLN A 964 24.00 3.98 2.72
CA GLN A 964 23.57 2.64 2.29
C GLN A 964 22.15 2.32 2.79
N THR A 965 21.85 2.65 4.04
CA THR A 965 20.52 2.42 4.63
C THR A 965 19.42 3.14 3.86
N HIS A 966 19.61 4.43 3.52
CA HIS A 966 18.59 5.19 2.80
C HIS A 966 18.43 4.76 1.34
N ILE A 967 19.51 4.31 0.69
CA ILE A 967 19.44 3.72 -0.65
C ILE A 967 18.65 2.40 -0.62
N ASP A 968 18.90 1.53 0.36
CA ASP A 968 18.20 0.25 0.47
C ASP A 968 16.70 0.46 0.76
N LEU A 969 16.35 1.44 1.60
CA LEU A 969 14.96 1.82 1.85
C LEU A 969 14.27 2.40 0.62
N HIS A 970 14.95 3.25 -0.15
CA HIS A 970 14.45 3.78 -1.41
C HIS A 970 14.17 2.65 -2.42
N ARG A 971 15.09 1.68 -2.56
CA ARG A 971 14.88 0.49 -3.42
C ARG A 971 13.69 -0.36 -3.01
N ILE A 972 13.48 -0.56 -1.71
CA ILE A 972 12.30 -1.29 -1.22
C ILE A 972 11.01 -0.54 -1.62
N PHE A 973 11.00 0.79 -1.46
CA PHE A 973 9.86 1.61 -1.85
C PHE A 973 9.57 1.50 -3.35
N ASP A 974 10.59 1.63 -4.20
CA ASP A 974 10.49 1.46 -5.65
C ASP A 974 9.95 0.08 -6.06
N VAL A 975 10.31 -0.98 -5.33
CA VAL A 975 9.78 -2.33 -5.58
C VAL A 975 8.32 -2.43 -5.15
N THR A 976 7.94 -1.85 -4.00
CA THR A 976 6.53 -1.87 -3.54
C THR A 976 5.58 -1.09 -4.46
N GLY A 977 6.03 0.02 -5.05
CA GLY A 977 5.26 0.79 -6.03
C GLY A 977 4.92 0.04 -7.31
N ARG A 978 5.60 -1.10 -7.60
CA ARG A 978 5.27 -1.98 -8.73
C ARG A 978 4.00 -2.81 -8.50
N PHE A 979 3.56 -2.95 -7.25
CA PHE A 979 2.41 -3.76 -6.86
C PHE A 979 1.20 -2.91 -6.50
N ILE A 980 1.41 -1.74 -5.88
CA ILE A 980 0.36 -0.76 -5.60
C ILE A 980 0.82 0.59 -6.16
N PRO A 981 0.16 1.12 -7.22
CA PRO A 981 0.55 2.40 -7.80
C PRO A 981 0.51 3.54 -6.78
N ASN A 982 1.49 4.44 -6.82
CA ASN A 982 1.54 5.59 -5.91
C ASN A 982 0.33 6.52 -6.10
N GLU A 983 -0.19 6.61 -7.32
CA GLU A 983 -1.40 7.34 -7.67
C GLU A 983 -2.63 6.76 -6.96
N PHE A 984 -2.69 5.44 -6.80
CA PHE A 984 -3.74 4.78 -6.03
C PHE A 984 -3.66 5.18 -4.54
N LEU A 985 -2.46 5.19 -3.95
CA LEU A 985 -2.27 5.65 -2.56
C LEU A 985 -2.67 7.13 -2.38
N ARG A 986 -2.26 8.01 -3.31
CA ARG A 986 -2.66 9.42 -3.32
C ARG A 986 -4.16 9.59 -3.46
N SER A 987 -4.82 8.71 -4.23
CA SER A 987 -6.28 8.72 -4.37
C SER A 987 -6.99 8.44 -3.04
N LEU A 988 -6.42 7.56 -2.20
CA LEU A 988 -6.84 7.28 -0.83
C LEU A 988 -6.44 8.39 0.17
N GLY A 989 -5.69 9.41 -0.26
CA GLY A 989 -5.15 10.43 0.63
C GLY A 989 -4.02 9.94 1.52
N ARG A 990 -3.36 8.84 1.14
CA ARG A 990 -2.19 8.27 1.83
C ARG A 990 -0.92 8.60 1.06
N GLN A 991 0.16 8.88 1.78
CA GLN A 991 1.47 9.12 1.16
C GLN A 991 2.37 7.89 1.22
N ARG A 992 2.06 6.93 2.10
CA ARG A 992 2.88 5.73 2.32
C ARG A 992 1.99 4.49 2.39
N ILE A 993 2.49 3.38 1.87
CA ILE A 993 1.81 2.07 1.94
C ILE A 993 1.60 1.60 3.39
N THR A 994 2.43 2.05 4.33
CA THR A 994 2.30 1.72 5.76
C THR A 994 1.17 2.46 6.46
N GLU A 995 0.62 3.53 5.87
CA GLU A 995 -0.54 4.25 6.40
C GLU A 995 -1.87 3.65 5.94
N VAL A 996 -1.79 2.64 5.07
CA VAL A 996 -2.95 2.01 4.46
C VAL A 996 -3.50 0.97 5.42
N GLU A 997 -4.73 1.16 5.85
CA GLU A 997 -5.45 0.23 6.73
C GLU A 997 -6.52 -0.55 5.96
N LEU A 998 -6.81 -1.78 6.41
CA LEU A 998 -7.91 -2.57 5.86
C LEU A 998 -9.22 -1.81 6.02
N GLY A 999 -9.93 -1.59 4.91
CA GLY A 999 -11.15 -0.79 4.89
C GLY A 999 -10.93 0.71 4.62
N ASP A 1000 -9.70 1.19 4.41
CA ASP A 1000 -9.48 2.52 3.84
C ASP A 1000 -10.15 2.60 2.47
N PHE A 1001 -10.94 3.64 2.24
CA PHE A 1001 -11.57 3.91 0.95
C PHE A 1001 -11.67 5.40 0.66
N ALA A 1002 -11.68 5.74 -0.62
CA ALA A 1002 -12.00 7.06 -1.13
C ALA A 1002 -12.96 6.94 -2.30
N GLU A 1003 -14.07 7.68 -2.22
CA GLU A 1003 -14.98 7.87 -3.33
C GLU A 1003 -14.52 9.09 -4.14
N ARG A 1004 -14.27 8.90 -5.43
CA ARG A 1004 -13.90 9.98 -6.35
C ARG A 1004 -14.60 9.84 -7.68
N GLU A 1005 -14.90 10.97 -8.29
CA GLU A 1005 -15.32 11.01 -9.68
C GLU A 1005 -14.09 10.79 -10.56
N VAL A 1006 -14.13 9.75 -11.40
CA VAL A 1006 -13.00 9.35 -12.25
C VAL A 1006 -13.50 8.94 -13.62
N THR A 1007 -12.59 8.86 -14.59
CA THR A 1007 -12.83 8.23 -15.88
C THR A 1007 -12.19 6.85 -15.89
N VAL A 1008 -12.98 5.81 -16.14
CA VAL A 1008 -12.50 4.44 -16.32
C VAL A 1008 -12.35 4.17 -17.81
N LEU A 1009 -11.16 3.70 -18.19
CA LEU A 1009 -10.85 3.18 -19.51
C LEU A 1009 -10.71 1.67 -19.40
N PHE A 1010 -11.54 0.95 -20.14
CA PHE A 1010 -11.43 -0.51 -20.29
C PHE A 1010 -10.99 -0.82 -21.71
N SER A 1011 -9.96 -1.64 -21.86
CA SER A 1011 -9.47 -2.07 -23.16
C SER A 1011 -9.28 -3.56 -23.21
N ASP A 1012 -9.75 -4.23 -24.26
CA ASP A 1012 -9.64 -5.68 -24.40
C ASP A 1012 -9.16 -6.11 -25.80
N ILE A 1013 -8.42 -7.22 -25.88
CA ILE A 1013 -7.89 -7.76 -27.14
C ILE A 1013 -9.01 -8.50 -27.88
N ARG A 1014 -9.20 -8.16 -29.15
CA ARG A 1014 -10.17 -8.85 -30.00
C ARG A 1014 -9.72 -10.25 -30.35
N ASP A 1015 -10.69 -11.17 -30.27
CA ASP A 1015 -10.53 -12.56 -30.69
C ASP A 1015 -9.36 -13.25 -29.97
N TYR A 1016 -9.05 -12.80 -28.74
CA TYR A 1016 -7.93 -13.29 -27.94
C TYR A 1016 -8.06 -14.78 -27.63
N THR A 1017 -9.27 -15.28 -27.36
CA THR A 1017 -9.50 -16.72 -27.11
C THR A 1017 -8.94 -17.56 -28.25
N THR A 1018 -9.34 -17.27 -29.49
CA THR A 1018 -8.84 -17.93 -30.71
C THR A 1018 -7.32 -17.75 -30.88
N LEU A 1019 -6.80 -16.56 -30.56
CA LEU A 1019 -5.36 -16.29 -30.61
C LEU A 1019 -4.59 -17.13 -29.57
N SER A 1020 -5.13 -17.28 -28.36
CA SER A 1020 -4.51 -17.97 -27.23
C SER A 1020 -4.52 -19.49 -27.41
N GLU A 1021 -5.56 -20.06 -28.03
CA GLU A 1021 -5.66 -21.48 -28.38
C GLU A 1021 -4.55 -21.92 -29.36
N SER A 1022 -4.03 -20.98 -30.15
CA SER A 1022 -2.92 -21.23 -31.09
C SER A 1022 -1.52 -21.14 -30.46
N MET A 1023 -1.42 -20.80 -29.17
CA MET A 1023 -0.16 -20.55 -28.46
C MET A 1023 0.04 -21.55 -27.30
N THR A 1024 1.30 -21.89 -27.00
CA THR A 1024 1.61 -22.58 -25.73
C THR A 1024 1.38 -21.63 -24.54
N PRO A 1025 1.18 -22.15 -23.31
CA PRO A 1025 1.04 -21.29 -22.13
C PRO A 1025 2.19 -20.29 -21.94
N GLU A 1026 3.43 -20.69 -22.22
CA GLU A 1026 4.60 -19.80 -22.16
C GLU A 1026 4.56 -18.72 -23.24
N GLN A 1027 4.21 -19.08 -24.47
CA GLN A 1027 4.07 -18.12 -25.57
C GLN A 1027 2.95 -17.12 -25.29
N ASN A 1028 1.83 -17.59 -24.75
CA ASN A 1028 0.72 -16.75 -24.35
C ASN A 1028 1.12 -15.77 -23.23
N TYR A 1029 1.81 -16.25 -22.19
CA TYR A 1029 2.32 -15.42 -21.11
C TYR A 1029 3.30 -14.34 -21.61
N ARG A 1030 4.26 -14.71 -22.48
CA ARG A 1030 5.19 -13.75 -23.11
C ARG A 1030 4.46 -12.75 -24.00
N PHE A 1031 3.42 -13.19 -24.70
CA PHE A 1031 2.61 -12.35 -25.56
C PHE A 1031 1.85 -11.29 -24.75
N VAL A 1032 1.11 -11.71 -23.72
CA VAL A 1032 0.36 -10.81 -22.82
C VAL A 1032 1.30 -9.81 -22.15
N ASN A 1033 2.44 -10.27 -21.62
CA ASN A 1033 3.44 -9.37 -21.03
C ASN A 1033 4.02 -8.36 -22.02
N ALA A 1034 4.32 -8.79 -23.26
CA ALA A 1034 4.80 -7.88 -24.30
C ALA A 1034 3.73 -6.87 -24.74
N PHE A 1035 2.45 -7.27 -24.72
CA PHE A 1035 1.31 -6.41 -25.03
C PHE A 1035 1.11 -5.37 -23.92
N HIS A 1036 1.00 -5.79 -22.65
CA HIS A 1036 0.90 -4.90 -21.50
C HIS A 1036 2.10 -3.97 -21.36
N GLY A 1037 3.32 -4.49 -21.58
CA GLY A 1037 4.55 -3.70 -21.54
C GLY A 1037 4.62 -2.58 -22.60
N ARG A 1038 3.80 -2.65 -23.66
CA ARG A 1038 3.68 -1.58 -24.67
C ARG A 1038 2.55 -0.61 -24.37
N LEU A 1039 1.39 -1.10 -23.92
CA LEU A 1039 0.22 -0.25 -23.72
C LEU A 1039 0.17 0.42 -22.33
N GLY A 1040 0.64 -0.26 -21.29
CA GLY A 1040 0.70 0.28 -19.92
C GLY A 1040 1.42 1.64 -19.81
N PRO A 1041 2.61 1.82 -20.42
CA PRO A 1041 3.31 3.11 -20.40
C PRO A 1041 2.53 4.27 -21.05
N ILE A 1042 1.65 4.00 -22.01
CA ILE A 1042 0.83 5.04 -22.67
C ILE A 1042 -0.20 5.60 -21.70
N ILE A 1043 -0.78 4.77 -20.85
CA ILE A 1043 -1.74 5.18 -19.81
C ILE A 1043 -1.05 6.12 -18.81
N VAL A 1044 0.15 5.75 -18.35
CA VAL A 1044 0.95 6.57 -17.42
C VAL A 1044 1.39 7.89 -18.05
N LYS A 1045 1.82 7.85 -19.31
CA LYS A 1045 2.19 9.05 -20.09
C LYS A 1045 1.03 10.07 -20.17
N ASN A 1046 -0.20 9.58 -20.21
CA ASN A 1046 -1.41 10.40 -20.24
C ASN A 1046 -2.04 10.53 -18.84
N HIS A 1047 -1.26 10.63 -17.76
CA HIS A 1047 -1.75 10.91 -16.40
C HIS A 1047 -2.82 9.93 -15.84
N GLY A 1048 -2.86 8.71 -16.36
CA GLY A 1048 -3.66 7.61 -15.81
C GLY A 1048 -2.78 6.56 -15.14
N PHE A 1049 -3.40 5.62 -14.43
CA PHE A 1049 -2.70 4.43 -13.94
C PHE A 1049 -3.49 3.15 -14.25
N VAL A 1050 -2.77 2.05 -14.43
CA VAL A 1050 -3.38 0.73 -14.58
C VAL A 1050 -3.79 0.24 -13.19
N ASN A 1051 -5.09 0.07 -12.97
CA ASN A 1051 -5.60 -0.50 -11.73
C ASN A 1051 -5.41 -2.02 -11.71
N GLN A 1052 -5.72 -2.68 -12.83
CA GLN A 1052 -5.62 -4.13 -12.92
C GLN A 1052 -5.39 -4.59 -14.37
N TYR A 1053 -4.51 -5.58 -14.53
CA TYR A 1053 -4.41 -6.40 -15.73
C TYR A 1053 -5.31 -7.63 -15.57
N LEU A 1054 -6.22 -7.85 -16.51
CA LEU A 1054 -7.26 -8.89 -16.47
C LEU A 1054 -7.07 -9.85 -17.64
N GLY A 1055 -5.98 -10.64 -17.60
CA GLY A 1055 -5.63 -11.54 -18.72
C GLY A 1055 -5.24 -10.76 -19.97
N ASP A 1056 -6.17 -10.65 -20.92
CA ASP A 1056 -6.10 -9.91 -22.18
C ASP A 1056 -6.61 -8.46 -22.09
N ALA A 1057 -7.29 -8.11 -21.00
CA ALA A 1057 -7.84 -6.77 -20.79
C ALA A 1057 -7.00 -5.90 -19.85
N ILE A 1058 -7.08 -4.59 -20.06
CA ILE A 1058 -6.46 -3.55 -19.23
C ILE A 1058 -7.57 -2.66 -18.67
N MET A 1059 -7.65 -2.59 -17.34
CA MET A 1059 -8.49 -1.64 -16.63
C MET A 1059 -7.64 -0.48 -16.09
N SER A 1060 -7.94 0.73 -16.55
CA SER A 1060 -7.19 1.94 -16.19
C SER A 1060 -8.10 3.03 -15.63
N ILE A 1061 -7.55 3.85 -14.74
CA ILE A 1061 -8.27 4.93 -14.06
C ILE A 1061 -7.56 6.25 -14.33
N PHE A 1062 -8.35 7.26 -14.67
CA PHE A 1062 -7.93 8.63 -14.90
C PHE A 1062 -8.68 9.54 -13.91
N PRO A 1063 -8.03 9.92 -12.80
CA PRO A 1063 -8.71 10.61 -11.70
C PRO A 1063 -8.91 12.12 -11.91
N GLU A 1064 -8.18 12.75 -12.84
CA GLU A 1064 -8.22 14.20 -13.01
C GLU A 1064 -9.03 14.64 -14.23
N ASN A 1065 -8.72 14.12 -15.42
CA ASN A 1065 -9.27 14.63 -16.67
C ASN A 1065 -9.74 13.50 -17.62
N PRO A 1066 -11.02 13.49 -18.05
CA PRO A 1066 -11.51 12.55 -19.07
C PRO A 1066 -10.81 12.67 -20.44
N VAL A 1067 -10.30 13.86 -20.78
CA VAL A 1067 -9.55 14.10 -22.03
C VAL A 1067 -8.30 13.21 -22.09
N ASP A 1068 -7.65 13.01 -20.95
CA ASP A 1068 -6.44 12.21 -20.85
C ASP A 1068 -6.73 10.72 -21.10
N ALA A 1069 -7.88 10.22 -20.63
CA ALA A 1069 -8.35 8.87 -20.93
C ALA A 1069 -8.60 8.68 -22.43
N LEU A 1070 -9.20 9.68 -23.09
CA LEU A 1070 -9.45 9.63 -24.53
C LEU A 1070 -8.16 9.68 -25.34
N ARG A 1071 -7.20 10.54 -24.97
CA ARG A 1071 -5.87 10.59 -25.60
C ARG A 1071 -5.11 9.29 -25.42
N ALA A 1072 -5.16 8.68 -24.23
CA ALA A 1072 -4.57 7.37 -23.99
C ALA A 1072 -5.17 6.31 -24.92
N ALA A 1073 -6.50 6.26 -25.07
CA ALA A 1073 -7.16 5.32 -25.97
C ALA A 1073 -6.74 5.52 -27.43
N ILE A 1074 -6.62 6.77 -27.90
CA ILE A 1074 -6.15 7.10 -29.26
C ILE A 1074 -4.69 6.66 -29.45
N GLU A 1075 -3.80 6.99 -28.52
CA GLU A 1075 -2.40 6.60 -28.57
C GLU A 1075 -2.21 5.08 -28.49
N MET A 1076 -3.05 4.36 -27.73
CA MET A 1076 -3.05 2.89 -27.67
C MET A 1076 -3.38 2.27 -29.03
N GLN A 1077 -4.40 2.79 -29.73
CA GLN A 1077 -4.74 2.34 -31.08
C GLN A 1077 -3.59 2.62 -32.07
N GLN A 1078 -2.96 3.79 -31.97
CA GLN A 1078 -1.80 4.16 -32.79
C GLN A 1078 -0.59 3.25 -32.55
N ALA A 1079 -0.25 2.98 -31.29
CA ALA A 1079 0.84 2.09 -30.92
C ALA A 1079 0.58 0.65 -31.40
N LEU A 1080 -0.67 0.19 -31.32
CA LEU A 1080 -1.08 -1.12 -31.80
C LEU A 1080 -0.95 -1.24 -33.33
N ARG A 1081 -1.24 -0.17 -34.09
CA ARG A 1081 -0.98 -0.14 -35.54
C ARG A 1081 0.49 -0.36 -35.87
N THR A 1082 1.38 0.37 -35.20
CA THR A 1082 2.83 0.20 -35.39
C THR A 1082 3.25 -1.22 -35.01
N TYR A 1083 2.70 -1.77 -33.93
CA TYR A 1083 2.96 -3.15 -33.53
C TYR A 1083 2.47 -4.17 -34.57
N ASN A 1084 1.32 -3.94 -35.19
CA ASN A 1084 0.79 -4.81 -36.24
C ASN A 1084 1.65 -4.80 -37.50
N VAL A 1085 2.28 -3.68 -37.85
CA VAL A 1085 3.28 -3.63 -38.93
C VAL A 1085 4.47 -4.55 -38.61
N GLU A 1086 5.00 -4.48 -37.38
CA GLU A 1086 6.07 -5.38 -36.93
C GLU A 1086 5.64 -6.86 -36.93
N ARG A 1087 4.40 -7.15 -36.50
CA ARG A 1087 3.85 -8.52 -36.49
C ARG A 1087 3.68 -9.07 -37.90
N HIS A 1088 3.16 -8.25 -38.82
CA HIS A 1088 2.99 -8.62 -40.20
C HIS A 1088 4.33 -8.92 -40.88
N ALA A 1089 5.36 -8.10 -40.63
CA ALA A 1089 6.73 -8.36 -41.09
C ALA A 1089 7.31 -9.69 -40.56
N LYS A 1090 6.80 -10.20 -39.44
CA LYS A 1090 7.17 -11.49 -38.83
C LYS A 1090 6.20 -12.64 -39.17
N GLY A 1091 5.29 -12.43 -40.13
CA GLY A 1091 4.30 -13.44 -40.56
C GLY A 1091 3.23 -13.77 -39.51
N ARG A 1092 2.96 -12.86 -38.56
CA ARG A 1092 1.95 -13.04 -37.50
C ARG A 1092 0.69 -12.24 -37.81
N ALA A 1093 -0.46 -12.78 -37.41
CA ALA A 1093 -1.75 -12.10 -37.54
C ALA A 1093 -1.77 -10.75 -36.78
N PRO A 1094 -2.46 -9.73 -37.34
CA PRO A 1094 -2.66 -8.45 -36.66
C PRO A 1094 -3.65 -8.60 -35.50
N ILE A 1095 -3.55 -7.67 -34.56
CA ILE A 1095 -4.32 -7.67 -33.31
C ILE A 1095 -5.13 -6.38 -33.26
N ARG A 1096 -6.35 -6.45 -32.73
CA ARG A 1096 -7.21 -5.28 -32.53
C ARG A 1096 -7.58 -5.18 -31.07
N ILE A 1097 -7.87 -3.97 -30.61
CA ILE A 1097 -8.40 -3.73 -29.26
C ILE A 1097 -9.67 -2.89 -29.36
N GLY A 1098 -10.63 -3.16 -28.48
CA GLY A 1098 -11.73 -2.24 -28.20
C GLY A 1098 -11.39 -1.38 -27.00
N ALA A 1099 -11.79 -0.11 -27.00
CA ALA A 1099 -11.61 0.79 -25.86
C ALA A 1099 -12.94 1.46 -25.47
N GLY A 1100 -13.40 1.21 -24.24
CA GLY A 1100 -14.61 1.79 -23.67
C GLY A 1100 -14.31 2.77 -22.54
N LEU A 1101 -14.90 3.97 -22.62
CA LEU A 1101 -14.70 5.04 -21.63
C LEU A 1101 -16.00 5.44 -20.94
N HIS A 1102 -16.00 5.43 -19.62
CA HIS A 1102 -17.12 5.93 -18.81
C HIS A 1102 -16.63 6.73 -17.60
N SER A 1103 -17.30 7.86 -17.33
CA SER A 1103 -16.96 8.75 -16.23
C SER A 1103 -18.05 8.72 -15.17
N GLY A 1104 -17.69 8.45 -13.92
CA GLY A 1104 -18.64 8.38 -12.81
C GLY A 1104 -17.94 8.24 -11.46
N SER A 1105 -18.72 8.07 -10.41
CA SER A 1105 -18.18 7.89 -9.06
C SER A 1105 -17.57 6.50 -8.88
N LEU A 1106 -16.34 6.40 -8.40
CA LEU A 1106 -15.64 5.15 -8.12
C LEU A 1106 -15.16 5.13 -6.68
N ILE A 1107 -15.45 4.03 -5.96
CA ILE A 1107 -14.81 3.76 -4.67
C ILE A 1107 -13.52 3.01 -4.93
N MET A 1108 -12.39 3.64 -4.62
CA MET A 1108 -11.08 3.00 -4.53
C MET A 1108 -10.84 2.65 -3.06
N GLY A 1109 -10.44 1.43 -2.74
CA GLY A 1109 -10.27 1.02 -1.35
C GLY A 1109 -9.44 -0.24 -1.18
N ILE A 1110 -9.23 -0.60 0.08
CA ILE A 1110 -8.41 -1.74 0.48
C ILE A 1110 -9.29 -2.79 1.09
N ILE A 1111 -9.33 -3.96 0.46
CA ILE A 1111 -10.16 -5.10 0.86
C ILE A 1111 -9.28 -6.31 1.18
N GLY A 1112 -9.86 -7.33 1.80
CA GLY A 1112 -9.14 -8.55 2.18
C GLY A 1112 -9.16 -8.77 3.68
N ASP A 1113 -8.06 -9.29 4.22
CA ASP A 1113 -7.90 -9.55 5.64
C ASP A 1113 -6.62 -8.93 6.21
N ARG A 1114 -6.39 -9.07 7.52
CA ARG A 1114 -5.24 -8.46 8.21
C ARG A 1114 -3.86 -8.98 7.76
N LYS A 1115 -3.82 -10.13 7.09
CA LYS A 1115 -2.60 -10.76 6.56
C LYS A 1115 -2.45 -10.54 5.05
N ARG A 1116 -3.54 -10.30 4.33
CA ARG A 1116 -3.55 -10.05 2.89
C ARG A 1116 -4.55 -8.96 2.54
N MET A 1117 -4.02 -7.77 2.27
CA MET A 1117 -4.77 -6.61 1.82
C MET A 1117 -4.53 -6.41 0.33
N ASP A 1118 -5.60 -6.24 -0.44
CA ASP A 1118 -5.56 -6.00 -1.89
C ASP A 1118 -6.24 -4.66 -2.20
N ALA A 1119 -5.66 -3.91 -3.14
CA ALA A 1119 -6.27 -2.73 -3.71
C ALA A 1119 -7.46 -3.15 -4.59
N ALA A 1120 -8.63 -2.59 -4.32
CA ALA A 1120 -9.85 -2.89 -5.06
C ALA A 1120 -10.61 -1.62 -5.43
N THR A 1121 -11.37 -1.74 -6.51
CA THR A 1121 -12.25 -0.71 -7.02
C THR A 1121 -13.66 -1.26 -7.10
N ILE A 1122 -14.62 -0.54 -6.53
CA ILE A 1122 -16.02 -0.95 -6.45
C ILE A 1122 -16.88 0.21 -6.97
N SER A 1123 -17.52 0.01 -8.12
CA SER A 1123 -18.57 0.91 -8.62
C SER A 1123 -19.25 0.37 -9.86
N ASP A 1124 -20.50 0.80 -10.08
CA ASP A 1124 -21.22 0.70 -11.36
C ASP A 1124 -20.47 1.37 -12.52
N THR A 1125 -19.57 2.32 -12.24
CA THR A 1125 -18.75 2.98 -13.27
C THR A 1125 -17.84 1.99 -13.99
N VAL A 1126 -17.26 1.02 -13.27
CA VAL A 1126 -16.42 -0.04 -13.85
C VAL A 1126 -17.24 -0.95 -14.76
N ASN A 1127 -18.40 -1.38 -14.25
CA ASN A 1127 -19.34 -2.22 -15.00
C ASN A 1127 -19.83 -1.53 -16.27
N THR A 1128 -20.11 -0.23 -16.20
CA THR A 1128 -20.56 0.55 -17.35
C THR A 1128 -19.42 0.72 -18.37
N ALA A 1129 -18.19 1.03 -17.93
CA ALA A 1129 -17.03 1.15 -18.82
C ALA A 1129 -16.73 -0.17 -19.55
N SER A 1130 -16.73 -1.30 -18.84
CA SER A 1130 -16.53 -2.63 -19.41
C SER A 1130 -17.59 -2.97 -20.46
N ARG A 1131 -18.86 -2.64 -20.20
CA ARG A 1131 -19.93 -2.87 -21.19
C ARG A 1131 -19.84 -1.96 -22.41
N ILE A 1132 -19.39 -0.72 -22.23
CA ILE A 1132 -19.13 0.20 -23.35
C ILE A 1132 -17.95 -0.29 -24.18
N GLU A 1133 -16.93 -0.89 -23.55
CA GLU A 1133 -15.90 -1.62 -24.28
C GLU A 1133 -16.55 -2.77 -25.05
N SER A 1134 -17.37 -3.62 -24.44
CA SER A 1134 -17.96 -4.76 -25.18
C SER A 1134 -18.78 -4.32 -26.40
N LEU A 1135 -19.43 -3.15 -26.34
CA LEU A 1135 -20.14 -2.53 -27.46
C LEU A 1135 -19.25 -2.14 -28.63
N THR A 1136 -17.97 -1.86 -28.42
CA THR A 1136 -17.02 -1.55 -29.50
C THR A 1136 -16.97 -2.71 -30.52
N LYS A 1137 -17.21 -3.96 -30.08
CA LYS A 1137 -17.32 -5.15 -30.97
C LYS A 1137 -18.61 -5.11 -31.79
N HIS A 1138 -19.72 -4.73 -31.17
CA HIS A 1138 -21.02 -4.72 -31.81
C HIS A 1138 -21.14 -3.62 -32.86
N TYR A 1139 -20.68 -2.42 -32.53
CA TYR A 1139 -20.70 -1.26 -33.43
C TYR A 1139 -19.55 -1.24 -34.45
N GLY A 1140 -18.55 -2.12 -34.31
CA GLY A 1140 -17.35 -2.13 -35.14
C GLY A 1140 -16.45 -0.89 -34.95
N ALA A 1141 -16.60 -0.20 -33.82
CA ALA A 1141 -15.84 0.99 -33.48
C ALA A 1141 -14.57 0.65 -32.69
N SER A 1142 -13.51 1.44 -32.84
CA SER A 1142 -12.26 1.25 -32.09
C SER A 1142 -12.33 1.84 -30.66
N ILE A 1143 -13.03 2.97 -30.51
CA ILE A 1143 -13.15 3.70 -29.23
C ILE A 1143 -14.61 4.16 -29.07
N LEU A 1144 -15.23 3.80 -27.95
CA LEU A 1144 -16.57 4.28 -27.55
C LEU A 1144 -16.54 5.01 -26.21
N LEU A 1145 -17.33 6.09 -26.13
CA LEU A 1145 -17.50 6.90 -24.94
C LEU A 1145 -18.97 6.94 -24.54
N SER A 1146 -19.23 6.92 -23.23
CA SER A 1146 -20.53 7.29 -22.68
C SER A 1146 -20.82 8.79 -22.84
N GLY A 1147 -22.10 9.16 -22.86
CA GLY A 1147 -22.54 10.55 -22.74
C GLY A 1147 -21.95 11.25 -21.52
N ASP A 1148 -21.90 10.57 -20.38
CA ASP A 1148 -21.32 11.12 -19.13
C ASP A 1148 -19.83 11.47 -19.27
N SER A 1149 -19.06 10.67 -20.03
CA SER A 1149 -17.67 11.00 -20.35
C SER A 1149 -17.58 12.17 -21.31
N LEU A 1150 -18.43 12.18 -22.34
CA LEU A 1150 -18.42 13.23 -23.33
C LEU A 1150 -18.74 14.58 -22.69
N ASP A 1151 -19.74 14.66 -21.81
CA ASP A 1151 -20.16 15.92 -21.18
C ASP A 1151 -19.11 16.55 -20.28
N LYS A 1152 -18.16 15.75 -19.77
CA LYS A 1152 -17.04 16.22 -18.97
C LYS A 1152 -15.81 16.61 -19.80
N ILE A 1153 -15.78 16.28 -21.09
CA ILE A 1153 -14.73 16.74 -22.01
C ILE A 1153 -15.01 18.20 -22.38
N THR A 1154 -14.11 19.10 -21.98
CA THR A 1154 -14.24 20.55 -22.18
C THR A 1154 -13.96 21.00 -23.62
N ASP A 1155 -13.12 20.27 -24.36
CA ASP A 1155 -12.71 20.60 -25.74
C ASP A 1155 -13.17 19.52 -26.72
N LYS A 1156 -14.49 19.45 -26.94
CA LYS A 1156 -15.11 18.44 -27.81
C LYS A 1156 -14.73 18.62 -29.29
N GLU A 1157 -14.43 19.85 -29.71
CA GLU A 1157 -14.12 20.19 -31.12
C GLU A 1157 -12.73 19.72 -31.57
N ALA A 1158 -11.82 19.47 -30.61
CA ALA A 1158 -10.49 18.92 -30.89
C ALA A 1158 -10.51 17.44 -31.31
N PHE A 1159 -11.64 16.74 -31.16
CA PHE A 1159 -11.76 15.30 -31.43
C PHE A 1159 -12.81 15.02 -32.50
N ASN A 1160 -12.54 14.01 -33.33
CA ASN A 1160 -13.47 13.55 -34.34
C ASN A 1160 -14.49 12.58 -33.73
N LEU A 1161 -15.65 13.11 -33.37
CA LEU A 1161 -16.70 12.41 -32.62
C LEU A 1161 -17.99 12.28 -33.43
N ARG A 1162 -18.65 11.12 -33.35
CA ARG A 1162 -20.02 10.94 -33.88
C ARG A 1162 -20.91 10.17 -32.91
N SER A 1163 -22.17 10.57 -32.81
CA SER A 1163 -23.13 9.94 -31.89
C SER A 1163 -23.78 8.72 -32.54
N LEU A 1164 -23.72 7.56 -31.88
CA LEU A 1164 -24.26 6.31 -32.41
C LEU A 1164 -25.70 6.07 -31.95
N GLY A 1165 -26.06 6.47 -30.74
CA GLY A 1165 -27.43 6.30 -30.22
C GLY A 1165 -27.47 6.22 -28.70
N GLN A 1166 -28.55 5.63 -28.18
CA GLN A 1166 -28.73 5.37 -26.76
C GLN A 1166 -28.95 3.87 -26.52
N VAL A 1167 -28.29 3.34 -25.49
CA VAL A 1167 -28.43 1.94 -25.08
C VAL A 1167 -28.95 1.87 -23.66
N LEU A 1168 -29.85 0.92 -23.40
CA LEU A 1168 -30.26 0.59 -22.04
C LEU A 1168 -29.39 -0.56 -21.53
N VAL A 1169 -28.53 -0.26 -20.56
CA VAL A 1169 -27.66 -1.26 -19.93
C VAL A 1169 -28.47 -2.09 -18.95
N LYS A 1170 -28.43 -3.42 -19.08
CA LYS A 1170 -29.10 -4.37 -18.16
C LYS A 1170 -28.72 -4.05 -16.70
N GLY A 1171 -29.71 -3.69 -15.90
CA GLY A 1171 -29.54 -3.28 -14.49
C GLY A 1171 -29.64 -1.77 -14.23
N LYS A 1172 -29.57 -0.93 -15.26
CA LYS A 1172 -29.83 0.53 -15.15
C LYS A 1172 -31.26 0.87 -15.59
N ARG A 1173 -31.84 1.89 -14.96
CA ARG A 1173 -33.16 2.45 -15.29
C ARG A 1173 -33.09 3.55 -16.36
N GLU A 1174 -31.90 4.12 -16.57
CA GLU A 1174 -31.66 5.24 -17.49
C GLU A 1174 -30.79 4.79 -18.68
N THR A 1175 -31.02 5.42 -19.82
CA THR A 1175 -30.30 5.13 -21.05
C THR A 1175 -28.96 5.85 -21.07
N VAL A 1176 -27.93 5.19 -21.61
CA VAL A 1176 -26.59 5.75 -21.76
C VAL A 1176 -26.39 6.11 -23.23
N GLY A 1177 -26.05 7.38 -23.51
CA GLY A 1177 -25.65 7.81 -24.84
C GLY A 1177 -24.30 7.21 -25.22
N ILE A 1178 -24.18 6.72 -26.45
CA ILE A 1178 -22.95 6.12 -26.99
C ILE A 1178 -22.41 6.99 -28.12
N TYR A 1179 -21.12 7.33 -28.01
CA TYR A 1179 -20.39 8.15 -28.97
C TYR A 1179 -19.14 7.43 -29.41
N GLU A 1180 -18.87 7.47 -30.70
CA GLU A 1180 -17.63 6.95 -31.29
C GLU A 1180 -16.62 8.07 -31.44
N CYS A 1181 -15.40 7.80 -31.01
CA CYS A 1181 -14.22 8.60 -31.35
C CYS A 1181 -13.41 7.85 -32.39
N PHE A 1182 -13.36 8.38 -33.61
CA PHE A 1182 -12.66 7.71 -34.71
C PHE A 1182 -11.24 8.23 -34.95
N ASP A 1183 -10.69 9.09 -34.07
CA ASP A 1183 -9.27 9.50 -34.11
C ASP A 1183 -8.27 8.34 -33.92
N GLY A 1184 -8.75 7.21 -33.39
CA GLY A 1184 -8.00 5.96 -33.29
C GLY A 1184 -7.95 5.13 -34.59
N ASP A 1185 -8.68 5.53 -35.64
CA ASP A 1185 -8.78 4.79 -36.90
C ASP A 1185 -7.65 5.14 -37.89
N PRO A 1186 -7.39 4.34 -38.93
CA PRO A 1186 -6.37 4.66 -39.93
C PRO A 1186 -6.62 6.03 -40.58
N PRO A 1187 -5.59 6.81 -40.96
CA PRO A 1187 -5.77 8.16 -41.50
C PRO A 1187 -6.72 8.25 -42.70
N SER A 1188 -6.75 7.22 -43.56
CA SER A 1188 -7.70 7.13 -44.68
C SER A 1188 -9.15 7.00 -44.22
N LEU A 1189 -9.41 6.19 -43.18
CA LEU A 1189 -10.75 5.98 -42.64
C LEU A 1189 -11.23 7.21 -41.86
N ILE A 1190 -10.33 7.92 -41.16
CA ILE A 1190 -10.64 9.19 -40.50
C ILE A 1190 -11.15 10.21 -41.52
N GLU A 1191 -10.44 10.37 -42.63
CA GLU A 1191 -10.82 11.34 -43.67
C GLU A 1191 -12.17 10.99 -44.29
N HIS A 1192 -12.40 9.72 -44.62
CA HIS A 1192 -13.69 9.27 -45.17
C HIS A 1192 -14.85 9.44 -44.17
N LYS A 1193 -14.66 9.08 -42.90
CA LYS A 1193 -15.66 9.30 -41.84
C LYS A 1193 -15.94 10.79 -41.63
N ARG A 1194 -14.92 11.65 -41.71
CA ARG A 1194 -15.06 13.12 -41.59
C ARG A 1194 -15.89 13.71 -42.74
N VAL A 1195 -15.62 13.28 -43.97
CA VAL A 1195 -16.37 13.73 -45.17
C VAL A 1195 -17.82 13.26 -45.14
N THR A 1196 -18.06 12.04 -44.67
CA THR A 1196 -19.41 11.44 -44.63
C THR A 1196 -20.21 11.78 -43.37
N LEU A 1197 -19.59 12.39 -42.35
CA LEU A 1197 -20.20 12.69 -41.05
C LEU A 1197 -21.54 13.44 -41.13
N PRO A 1198 -21.71 14.50 -41.95
CA PRO A 1198 -22.99 15.21 -42.03
C PRO A 1198 -24.12 14.32 -42.56
N LYS A 1199 -23.82 13.48 -43.56
CA LYS A 1199 -24.79 12.52 -44.12
C LYS A 1199 -25.11 11.39 -43.13
N PHE A 1200 -24.10 10.92 -42.39
CA PHE A 1200 -24.31 9.93 -41.33
C PHE A 1200 -25.24 10.47 -40.24
N GLN A 1201 -25.06 11.71 -39.79
CA GLN A 1201 -25.91 12.34 -38.79
C GLN A 1201 -27.36 12.49 -39.30
N ALA A 1202 -27.54 12.94 -40.54
CA ALA A 1202 -28.86 13.02 -41.17
C ALA A 1202 -29.54 11.65 -41.27
N ALA A 1203 -28.83 10.61 -41.75
CA ALA A 1203 -29.35 9.25 -41.84
C ALA A 1203 -29.81 8.71 -40.48
N ARG A 1204 -29.03 9.00 -39.43
CA ARG A 1204 -29.36 8.63 -38.06
C ARG A 1204 -30.59 9.38 -37.52
N GLU A 1205 -30.74 10.66 -37.85
CA GLU A 1205 -31.95 11.42 -37.48
C GLU A 1205 -33.20 10.83 -38.13
N HIS A 1206 -33.13 10.47 -39.42
CA HIS A 1206 -34.21 9.74 -40.09
C HIS A 1206 -34.47 8.38 -39.42
N TYR A 1207 -33.41 7.66 -39.02
CA TYR A 1207 -33.54 6.40 -38.30
C TYR A 1207 -34.30 6.59 -36.99
N LEU A 1208 -33.88 7.53 -36.13
CA LEU A 1208 -34.52 7.82 -34.84
C LEU A 1208 -35.96 8.35 -34.98
N ALA A 1209 -36.25 9.11 -36.03
CA ALA A 1209 -37.60 9.58 -36.35
C ALA A 1209 -38.54 8.46 -36.84
N GLY A 1210 -38.02 7.26 -37.12
CA GLY A 1210 -38.78 6.13 -37.67
C GLY A 1210 -38.95 6.17 -39.19
N ASN A 1211 -38.25 7.07 -39.89
CA ASN A 1211 -38.27 7.19 -41.35
C ASN A 1211 -37.26 6.20 -41.97
N PHE A 1212 -37.49 4.91 -41.78
CA PHE A 1212 -36.51 3.85 -42.10
C PHE A 1212 -36.07 3.79 -43.57
N ARG A 1213 -36.94 4.14 -44.53
CA ARG A 1213 -36.56 4.14 -45.96
C ARG A 1213 -35.60 5.29 -46.30
N GLU A 1214 -35.89 6.50 -45.84
CA GLU A 1214 -35.02 7.67 -46.00
C GLU A 1214 -33.68 7.47 -45.28
N ALA A 1215 -33.70 6.83 -44.10
CA ALA A 1215 -32.50 6.44 -43.38
C ALA A 1215 -31.66 5.43 -44.16
N MET A 1216 -32.30 4.42 -44.76
CA MET A 1216 -31.61 3.39 -45.56
C MET A 1216 -30.92 4.00 -46.77
N ASP A 1217 -31.62 4.81 -47.56
CA ASP A 1217 -31.07 5.46 -48.75
C ASP A 1217 -29.86 6.33 -48.40
N THR A 1218 -29.96 7.09 -47.31
CA THR A 1218 -28.87 7.97 -46.84
C THR A 1218 -27.68 7.18 -46.29
N PHE A 1219 -27.91 6.09 -45.54
CA PHE A 1219 -26.82 5.21 -45.08
C PHE A 1219 -26.14 4.46 -46.22
N GLU A 1220 -26.86 4.06 -47.28
CA GLU A 1220 -26.26 3.47 -48.48
C GLU A 1220 -25.36 4.47 -49.23
N GLU A 1221 -25.72 5.75 -49.26
CA GLU A 1221 -24.84 6.80 -49.79
C GLU A 1221 -23.56 6.97 -48.96
N VAL A 1222 -23.68 6.89 -47.63
CA VAL A 1222 -22.53 6.92 -46.72
C VAL A 1222 -21.63 5.72 -46.97
N LEU A 1223 -22.19 4.51 -47.09
CA LEU A 1223 -21.42 3.29 -47.34
C LEU A 1223 -20.76 3.30 -48.73
N ARG A 1224 -21.42 3.86 -49.76
CA ARG A 1224 -20.80 4.04 -51.10
C ARG A 1224 -19.59 4.98 -51.06
N ALA A 1225 -19.63 6.00 -50.22
CA ALA A 1225 -18.52 6.93 -50.04
C ALA A 1225 -17.44 6.39 -49.07
N ASN A 1226 -17.80 5.51 -48.14
CA ASN A 1226 -16.90 4.88 -47.18
C ASN A 1226 -17.25 3.38 -47.00
N PRO A 1227 -16.74 2.49 -47.88
CA PRO A 1227 -17.09 1.07 -47.84
C PRO A 1227 -16.60 0.34 -46.57
N ASP A 1228 -15.58 0.88 -45.90
CA ASP A 1228 -14.97 0.26 -44.71
C ASP A 1228 -15.67 0.67 -43.39
N ASP A 1229 -16.80 1.39 -43.47
CA ASP A 1229 -17.57 1.83 -42.29
C ASP A 1229 -18.53 0.75 -41.77
N THR A 1230 -17.96 -0.21 -41.01
CA THR A 1230 -18.72 -1.31 -40.41
C THR A 1230 -19.89 -0.86 -39.52
N THR A 1231 -19.83 0.33 -38.93
CA THR A 1231 -20.94 0.90 -38.15
C THR A 1231 -22.15 1.19 -39.03
N VAL A 1232 -21.94 1.65 -40.27
CA VAL A 1232 -23.02 1.93 -41.22
C VAL A 1232 -23.66 0.65 -41.72
N GLU A 1233 -22.86 -0.39 -42.00
CA GLU A 1233 -23.36 -1.72 -42.35
C GLU A 1233 -24.29 -2.28 -41.26
N LEU A 1234 -23.94 -2.09 -39.99
CA LEU A 1234 -24.80 -2.48 -38.87
C LEU A 1234 -26.15 -1.76 -38.91
N PHE A 1235 -26.17 -0.45 -39.13
CA PHE A 1235 -27.43 0.32 -39.25
C PHE A 1235 -28.28 -0.15 -40.43
N LEU A 1236 -27.67 -0.41 -41.59
CA LEU A 1236 -28.37 -0.94 -42.77
C LEU A 1236 -28.99 -2.31 -42.50
N ASN A 1237 -28.24 -3.22 -41.88
CA ASN A 1237 -28.75 -4.55 -41.49
C ASN A 1237 -29.94 -4.45 -40.52
N ARG A 1238 -29.88 -3.52 -39.56
CA ARG A 1238 -30.98 -3.27 -38.62
C ARG A 1238 -32.21 -2.69 -39.32
N ILE A 1239 -32.02 -1.72 -40.21
CA ILE A 1239 -33.11 -1.12 -40.97
C ILE A 1239 -33.78 -2.17 -41.87
N ALA A 1240 -32.99 -3.00 -42.56
CA ALA A 1240 -33.51 -4.10 -43.37
C ALA A 1240 -34.33 -5.09 -42.53
N TYR A 1241 -33.87 -5.41 -41.32
CA TYR A 1241 -34.62 -6.24 -40.37
C TYR A 1241 -35.95 -5.60 -39.95
N ILE A 1242 -35.95 -4.31 -39.58
CA ILE A 1242 -37.16 -3.59 -39.16
C ILE A 1242 -38.17 -3.46 -40.31
N LEU A 1243 -37.69 -3.20 -41.54
CA LEU A 1243 -38.55 -3.13 -42.72
C LEU A 1243 -39.19 -4.47 -43.08
N THR A 1244 -38.57 -5.59 -42.71
CA THR A 1244 -39.08 -6.95 -42.98
C THR A 1244 -39.96 -7.51 -41.87
N HIS A 1245 -39.65 -7.21 -40.60
CA HIS A 1245 -40.32 -7.82 -39.43
C HIS A 1245 -41.23 -6.86 -38.66
N GLY A 1246 -41.24 -5.57 -39.02
CA GLY A 1246 -41.99 -4.53 -38.31
C GLY A 1246 -41.22 -3.92 -37.13
N LYS A 1247 -41.63 -2.72 -36.71
CA LYS A 1247 -41.05 -2.01 -35.56
C LYS A 1247 -41.43 -2.73 -34.25
N PRO A 1248 -40.49 -2.95 -33.32
CA PRO A 1248 -40.79 -3.54 -32.01
C PRO A 1248 -41.82 -2.70 -31.22
N GLU A 1249 -42.74 -3.35 -30.49
CA GLU A 1249 -43.69 -2.67 -29.60
C GLU A 1249 -42.94 -1.83 -28.55
N GLY A 1250 -43.31 -0.54 -28.42
CA GLY A 1250 -42.67 0.38 -27.47
C GLY A 1250 -41.32 0.96 -27.89
N TRP A 1251 -40.87 0.78 -29.14
CA TRP A 1251 -39.57 1.30 -29.58
C TRP A 1251 -39.50 2.85 -29.56
N THR A 1252 -38.64 3.34 -28.67
CA THR A 1252 -38.33 4.76 -28.42
C THR A 1252 -37.00 5.20 -29.05
N GLY A 1253 -36.42 4.38 -29.95
CA GLY A 1253 -35.08 4.60 -30.48
C GLY A 1253 -33.95 4.15 -29.54
N VAL A 1254 -34.31 3.45 -28.45
CA VAL A 1254 -33.39 2.90 -27.44
C VAL A 1254 -33.24 1.40 -27.65
N GLU A 1255 -32.00 0.92 -27.67
CA GLU A 1255 -31.71 -0.52 -27.77
C GLU A 1255 -31.65 -1.16 -26.38
N MET A 1256 -32.51 -2.15 -26.14
CA MET A 1256 -32.46 -2.98 -24.93
C MET A 1256 -31.43 -4.10 -25.12
N MET A 1257 -30.36 -4.07 -24.32
CA MET A 1257 -29.33 -5.11 -24.34
C MET A 1257 -29.72 -6.28 -23.44
N GLU A 1258 -30.54 -7.18 -23.96
CA GLU A 1258 -30.99 -8.37 -23.22
C GLU A 1258 -30.02 -9.56 -23.30
N LYS A 1259 -29.18 -9.63 -24.34
CA LYS A 1259 -28.16 -10.66 -24.52
C LYS A 1259 -26.76 -10.14 -24.15
N LYS A 1260 -25.99 -11.05 -23.55
CA LYS A 1260 -24.68 -10.81 -22.94
C LYS A 1260 -23.62 -10.41 -23.97
#